data_AF-L8N365-F1
#
_entry.id   AF-L8N365-F1
#
_cell.length_a   1.000
_cell.length_b   1.000
_cell.length_c   1.000
_cell.angle_alpha   90.00
_cell.angle_beta   90.00
_cell.angle_gamma   90.00
#
_symmetry.space_group_name_H-M   'P 1'
#
loop_
_entity.id
_entity.type
_entity.pdbx_description
1 polymer ?
#
loop_
_entity_poly.entity_id
_entity_poly.type
_entity_poly.pdbx_seq_one_letter_code
_entity_poly.pdbx_strand_id
1 'polypeptide(L)'
;MTEDIDSQKKLRFRRISIRSLMTFPFIFQVIVALGIVGYFSFQNLQKIVNENSNKSRIKAILSLKHSISDYLLPPMQVVQMSAKVPTDRSLNTKNSTETIQKFKILLTVFPQVQEIFLGDSAGDFVGVVSQEEQQLAVKVTEKFSTQNWYRFDAQGNLGDLFKTEKSDDLRSHPWYQPELDNKQAIWSEVYPLDRNNLGIAATQAIFDAQGKPLYTINASLNLGRINELIENNRVSAKSQIFIVERSGLLVATSSKELLFTIDPQGNIQRLKADASKNPFIQTTIIESSRRFGEIGNIHDIENFDMDINRESNGKIERERQFIEISPYQDEAGIDWYVFIVTPESDILAQSHQDVIALIGLCVLVGICLSLLGMLTTRWIVSPIFRLRDASVEIAKQNFSQPAPDTWIEEIGVLTSAFNQIQYQLLQSQAKLQDYSRSLELKVEERTSELAKEISDRIAIQNELQEKAATLSQHYQILNDLAKDESLRQGNLMASVQKLTEVVAQTLKVARSSVWLATTDRISWSCLDLFLLSSGIHAVESDVSSNSFPKYLGKLHTESAVSVEDAINDNRTSELTEPYLLQLGIASILEIPLRQNNEIVGMLSLEHTGQPRVWTLLEQSFARSIGDLVALSIESYSRKLVEQQLKDSEERWHLALEGSNDGIWDWNCKTNEVFFSARYKSMLGYREDELPPNIDSWLNLIHPDDSNQVMTIVEKYWAKEIPQYIAEHRIRCKDGSYRWMLARGIALFDLDGTPNRMIGSHTDITERKQSEIELSQAKEEADSANKAKSEFLANMSHELRTPLNGILGYVQILQRDRNLTPKQIEGINVIKQCSNHLLNLIADILDLSKIEAQKMELIETDFHFQNFLQGVVEVCAVRSMQKGITFTYLPSANLPIGIFADDKRLRQVLLNLLGNAIKFTQDGGVTFKVDAISLNIPYSELTPDGNSDDRERPSFSIMHQIRFQIEDTGIGISPEQIEKIFFPFEQAGGALVNAEGTGLGLAISQKIVEIMGSTIQVKSERGKGSIFWIDLNLKAATEMIDWAQVNENFIQRKTVGFAGENKTILVVDDKWENRTVLVKLLEEIGFNILEAANGRDAIALALGQKVDLVITDLVMPVMDGFEMIRQFRRSPDLQNIVIIVTSASAFSKNEAESLETGGNDFLSKPICFDTLLAKIAKHLKIQWIYEEICASPPSMYAEENTKVSHHTAMLAPPQEEIESLWELVMQGNINIINERANQLEQQDLDLVPFAKELQRLAGEFQIKKIKELIKFYRDNSS
;
A
#
# COMPACT_ATOMS: atom_id res chain seq x y z
N MET A 1 45.29 49.43 55.08
CA MET A 1 43.84 49.70 55.11
C MET A 1 43.44 50.06 53.69
N THR A 2 42.72 49.22 52.93
CA THR A 2 41.27 48.91 53.04
C THR A 2 40.49 50.21 52.93
N GLU A 3 39.68 50.54 51.92
CA GLU A 3 38.59 49.93 51.14
C GLU A 3 38.38 50.89 49.93
N ASP A 4 37.69 50.64 48.82
CA ASP A 4 36.60 49.73 48.53
C ASP A 4 36.56 49.52 47.00
N ILE A 5 36.31 48.28 46.60
CA ILE A 5 36.12 47.83 45.21
C ILE A 5 34.64 47.56 45.06
N ASP A 6 33.87 48.40 44.37
CA ASP A 6 32.75 47.92 43.54
C ASP A 6 32.13 49.03 42.71
N SER A 7 31.95 48.77 41.39
CA SER A 7 30.68 49.01 40.69
C SER A 7 30.85 48.93 39.16
N GLN A 8 31.10 47.74 38.62
CA GLN A 8 30.61 47.38 37.28
C GLN A 8 30.24 45.90 37.25
N LYS A 9 28.97 45.60 37.59
CA LYS A 9 28.37 44.27 37.46
C LYS A 9 28.32 43.85 35.98
N LYS A 10 29.37 43.16 35.51
CA LYS A 10 29.30 42.28 34.34
C LYS A 10 28.39 41.10 34.68
N LEU A 11 27.25 41.00 34.03
CA LEU A 11 26.44 39.77 33.99
C LEU A 11 27.31 38.61 33.50
N ARG A 12 27.72 37.73 34.43
CA ARG A 12 28.32 36.43 34.11
C ARG A 12 27.22 35.53 33.52
N PHE A 13 27.07 35.53 32.20
CA PHE A 13 26.49 34.37 31.53
C PHE A 13 27.44 33.18 31.76
N ARG A 14 26.98 32.18 32.52
CA ARG A 14 27.66 30.88 32.65
C ARG A 14 27.80 30.33 31.23
N ARG A 15 29.03 30.04 30.78
CA ARG A 15 29.29 29.43 29.47
C ARG A 15 28.58 28.07 29.41
N ILE A 16 27.45 28.00 28.71
CA ILE A 16 26.70 26.76 28.47
C ILE A 16 27.48 25.98 27.40
N SER A 17 27.74 24.69 27.64
CA SER A 17 28.41 23.86 26.64
C SER A 17 27.47 23.64 25.45
N ILE A 18 28.01 23.61 24.22
CA ILE A 18 27.24 23.29 23.00
C ILE A 18 26.47 21.97 23.18
N ARG A 19 27.08 21.01 23.89
CA ARG A 19 26.45 19.72 24.23
C ARG A 19 25.16 19.91 25.03
N SER A 20 25.18 20.77 26.03
CA SER A 20 24.00 21.10 26.86
C SER A 20 22.95 21.90 26.10
N LEU A 21 23.38 22.77 25.17
CA LEU A 21 22.48 23.56 24.34
C LEU A 21 21.68 22.70 23.35
N MET A 22 22.26 21.60 22.86
CA MET A 22 21.59 20.68 21.93
C MET A 22 20.77 19.59 22.63
N THR A 23 21.27 19.02 23.74
CA THR A 23 20.57 17.91 24.41
C THR A 23 19.31 18.35 25.17
N PHE A 24 19.34 19.51 25.82
CA PHE A 24 18.26 19.92 26.70
C PHE A 24 16.94 20.22 25.94
N PRO A 25 16.95 20.97 24.82
CA PRO A 25 15.72 21.21 24.04
C PRO A 25 15.15 19.92 23.43
N PHE A 26 16.01 19.01 22.97
CA PHE A 26 15.58 17.74 22.38
C PHE A 26 14.90 16.84 23.42
N ILE A 27 15.52 16.66 24.60
CA ILE A 27 14.92 15.88 25.70
C ILE A 27 13.59 16.51 26.14
N PHE A 28 13.54 17.84 26.23
CA PHE A 28 12.33 18.56 26.59
C PHE A 28 11.20 18.34 25.56
N GLN A 29 11.50 18.44 24.26
CA GLN A 29 10.53 18.17 23.19
C GLN A 29 10.01 16.72 23.23
N VAL A 30 10.89 15.74 23.47
CA VAL A 30 10.49 14.33 23.60
C VAL A 30 9.57 14.11 24.81
N ILE A 31 9.89 14.70 25.97
CA ILE A 31 9.05 14.61 27.17
C ILE A 31 7.67 15.25 26.92
N VAL A 32 7.62 16.44 26.31
CA VAL A 32 6.35 17.13 26.01
C VAL A 32 5.52 16.31 25.01
N ALA A 33 6.12 15.80 23.95
CA ALA A 33 5.43 14.98 22.96
C ALA A 33 4.86 13.69 23.58
N LEU A 34 5.65 12.98 24.39
CA LEU A 34 5.19 11.78 25.09
C LEU A 34 4.10 12.09 26.12
N GLY A 35 4.19 13.22 26.82
CA GLY A 35 3.14 13.66 27.74
C GLY A 35 1.82 13.92 27.03
N ILE A 36 1.86 14.57 25.87
CA ILE A 36 0.67 14.85 25.04
C ILE A 36 0.07 13.54 24.49
N VAL A 37 0.90 12.66 23.92
CA VAL A 37 0.45 11.36 23.39
C VAL A 37 -0.14 10.49 24.50
N GLY A 38 0.51 10.41 25.66
CA GLY A 38 0.00 9.68 26.81
C GLY A 38 -1.34 10.21 27.31
N TYR A 39 -1.49 11.54 27.37
CA TYR A 39 -2.74 12.20 27.77
C TYR A 39 -3.89 11.91 26.80
N PHE A 40 -3.67 12.06 25.49
CA PHE A 40 -4.69 11.78 24.48
C PHE A 40 -5.04 10.29 24.41
N SER A 41 -4.06 9.42 24.56
CA SER A 41 -4.29 7.97 24.59
C SER A 41 -5.15 7.58 25.79
N PHE A 42 -4.88 8.12 26.98
CA PHE A 42 -5.69 7.88 28.18
C PHE A 42 -7.14 8.39 28.01
N GLN A 43 -7.33 9.61 27.46
CA GLN A 43 -8.67 10.13 27.18
C GLN A 43 -9.44 9.27 26.18
N ASN A 44 -8.76 8.83 25.11
CA ASN A 44 -9.40 8.01 24.08
C ASN A 44 -9.80 6.64 24.64
N LEU A 45 -8.98 6.09 25.53
CA LEU A 45 -9.24 4.81 26.16
C LEU A 45 -10.42 4.88 27.15
N GLN A 46 -10.53 5.96 27.94
CA GLN A 46 -11.72 6.20 28.77
C GLN A 46 -13.01 6.29 27.94
N LYS A 47 -12.94 6.91 26.76
CA LYS A 47 -14.08 7.03 25.84
C LYS A 47 -14.47 5.67 25.25
N ILE A 48 -13.50 4.89 24.79
CA ILE A 48 -13.71 3.53 24.24
C ILE A 48 -14.31 2.60 25.31
N VAL A 49 -13.82 2.69 26.54
CA VAL A 49 -14.33 1.89 27.67
C VAL A 49 -15.80 2.22 27.94
N ASN A 50 -16.19 3.50 27.96
CA ASN A 50 -17.60 3.90 28.15
C ASN A 50 -18.50 3.48 26.97
N GLU A 51 -18.03 3.63 25.72
CA GLU A 51 -18.79 3.24 24.53
C GLU A 51 -18.98 1.72 24.43
N ASN A 52 -17.96 0.92 24.72
CA ASN A 52 -18.06 -0.55 24.72
C ASN A 52 -18.93 -1.06 25.86
N SER A 53 -18.89 -0.39 27.02
CA SER A 53 -19.73 -0.73 28.17
C SER A 53 -21.22 -0.56 27.87
N ASN A 54 -21.61 0.54 27.20
CA ASN A 54 -22.99 0.75 26.72
C ASN A 54 -23.42 -0.33 25.73
N LYS A 55 -22.57 -0.67 24.75
CA LYS A 55 -22.87 -1.71 23.75
C LYS A 55 -23.10 -3.07 24.38
N SER A 56 -22.25 -3.48 25.34
CA SER A 56 -22.37 -4.77 26.02
C SER A 56 -23.64 -4.87 26.88
N ARG A 57 -24.04 -3.78 27.54
CA ARG A 57 -25.30 -3.76 28.32
C ARG A 57 -26.54 -3.83 27.42
N ILE A 58 -26.61 -3.03 26.36
CA ILE A 58 -27.73 -3.07 25.40
C ILE A 58 -27.86 -4.47 24.79
N LYS A 59 -26.74 -5.11 24.42
CA LYS A 59 -26.74 -6.48 23.92
C LYS A 59 -27.27 -7.47 24.96
N ALA A 60 -26.88 -7.34 26.22
CA ALA A 60 -27.38 -8.19 27.30
C ALA A 60 -28.90 -7.99 27.51
N ILE A 61 -29.41 -6.76 27.42
CA ILE A 61 -30.85 -6.47 27.51
C ILE A 61 -31.61 -7.14 26.36
N LEU A 62 -31.16 -6.97 25.12
CA LEU A 62 -31.83 -7.56 23.95
C LEU A 62 -31.83 -9.09 24.03
N SER A 63 -30.69 -9.69 24.38
CA SER A 63 -30.55 -11.14 24.59
C SER A 63 -31.47 -11.65 25.69
N LEU A 64 -31.55 -10.93 26.81
CA LEU A 64 -32.39 -11.28 27.94
C LEU A 64 -33.88 -11.14 27.63
N LYS A 65 -34.29 -10.05 26.95
CA LYS A 65 -35.68 -9.87 26.50
C LYS A 65 -36.13 -10.99 25.57
N HIS A 66 -35.28 -11.37 24.62
CA HIS A 66 -35.55 -12.50 23.73
C HIS A 66 -35.69 -13.81 24.51
N SER A 67 -34.75 -14.09 25.43
CA SER A 67 -34.79 -15.29 26.28
C SER A 67 -36.03 -15.37 27.17
N ILE A 68 -36.48 -14.23 27.72
CA ILE A 68 -37.70 -14.14 28.52
C ILE A 68 -38.93 -14.39 27.63
N SER A 69 -38.99 -13.77 26.45
CA SER A 69 -40.10 -13.94 25.51
C SER A 69 -40.25 -15.40 25.06
N ASP A 70 -39.14 -16.06 24.71
CA ASP A 70 -39.13 -17.47 24.32
C ASP A 70 -39.58 -18.39 25.45
N TYR A 71 -39.22 -18.04 26.69
CA TYR A 71 -39.62 -18.81 27.87
C TYR A 71 -41.11 -18.65 28.20
N LEU A 72 -41.67 -17.46 27.99
CA LEU A 72 -43.08 -17.14 28.29
C LEU A 72 -44.07 -17.58 27.18
N LEU A 73 -43.59 -17.85 25.96
CA LEU A 73 -44.44 -18.20 24.83
C LEU A 73 -45.24 -19.52 24.98
N PRO A 74 -44.69 -20.63 25.51
CA PRO A 74 -45.37 -21.93 25.51
C PRO A 74 -46.71 -21.98 26.28
N PRO A 75 -46.84 -21.42 27.51
CA PRO A 75 -48.13 -21.35 28.21
C PRO A 75 -49.24 -20.67 27.38
N MET A 76 -48.90 -19.57 26.69
CA MET A 76 -49.85 -18.85 25.83
C MET A 76 -50.32 -19.72 24.67
N GLN A 77 -49.41 -20.45 24.02
CA GLN A 77 -49.76 -21.38 22.95
C GLN A 77 -50.68 -22.49 23.45
N VAL A 78 -50.37 -23.09 24.60
CA VAL A 78 -51.17 -24.17 25.21
C VAL A 78 -52.62 -23.75 25.46
N VAL A 79 -52.81 -22.57 26.05
CA VAL A 79 -54.13 -22.02 26.35
C VAL A 79 -54.90 -21.69 25.06
N GLN A 80 -54.27 -21.01 24.10
CA GLN A 80 -54.89 -20.67 22.82
C GLN A 80 -55.25 -21.89 21.96
N MET A 81 -54.38 -22.91 21.90
CA MET A 81 -54.63 -24.16 21.19
C MET A 81 -55.81 -24.92 21.81
N SER A 82 -55.91 -24.88 23.13
CA SER A 82 -56.98 -25.55 23.86
C SER A 82 -58.32 -24.84 23.72
N ALA A 83 -58.32 -23.50 23.69
CA ALA A 83 -59.53 -22.68 23.54
C ALA A 83 -60.15 -22.69 22.12
N LYS A 84 -59.38 -23.07 21.08
CA LYS A 84 -59.87 -23.15 19.69
C LYS A 84 -60.69 -24.42 19.37
N VAL A 85 -60.78 -25.38 20.28
CA VAL A 85 -61.45 -26.67 20.01
C VAL A 85 -62.96 -26.57 20.25
N PRO A 86 -63.82 -27.11 19.36
CA PRO A 86 -65.28 -27.03 19.52
C PRO A 86 -65.77 -27.58 20.87
N THR A 87 -66.57 -26.77 21.57
CA THR A 87 -67.06 -26.99 22.95
C THR A 87 -68.01 -28.18 23.10
N ASP A 88 -68.60 -28.70 22.02
CA ASP A 88 -69.64 -29.71 22.12
C ASP A 88 -69.16 -31.14 22.45
N ARG A 89 -67.85 -31.47 22.39
CA ARG A 89 -67.38 -32.86 22.67
C ARG A 89 -66.00 -33.10 23.29
N SER A 90 -65.14 -32.11 23.57
CA SER A 90 -63.70 -32.43 23.85
C SER A 90 -63.08 -31.96 25.17
N LEU A 91 -63.66 -30.97 25.88
CA LEU A 91 -63.13 -30.46 27.15
C LEU A 91 -64.26 -30.41 28.17
N ASN A 92 -64.13 -31.13 29.27
CA ASN A 92 -65.16 -31.24 30.31
C ASN A 92 -64.51 -31.56 31.67
N THR A 93 -64.91 -30.83 32.71
CA THR A 93 -64.47 -31.02 34.10
C THR A 93 -64.95 -32.35 34.70
N LYS A 94 -66.03 -32.94 34.15
CA LYS A 94 -66.67 -34.21 34.56
C LYS A 94 -66.33 -35.41 33.67
N ASN A 95 -65.82 -35.19 32.44
CA ASN A 95 -65.29 -36.27 31.57
C ASN A 95 -63.76 -36.23 31.60
N SER A 96 -63.19 -36.75 32.68
CA SER A 96 -61.79 -36.55 33.03
C SER A 96 -60.82 -37.21 32.04
N THR A 97 -61.13 -38.39 31.48
CA THR A 97 -60.15 -39.18 30.72
C THR A 97 -59.61 -38.51 29.45
N GLU A 98 -60.48 -37.94 28.61
CA GLU A 98 -60.05 -37.28 27.36
C GLU A 98 -59.31 -35.97 27.62
N THR A 99 -59.81 -35.17 28.56
CA THR A 99 -59.17 -33.91 28.99
C THR A 99 -57.78 -34.17 29.57
N ILE A 100 -57.64 -35.19 30.42
CA ILE A 100 -56.36 -35.61 31.02
C ILE A 100 -55.36 -36.06 29.94
N GLN A 101 -55.78 -36.88 28.98
CA GLN A 101 -54.89 -37.33 27.89
C GLN A 101 -54.40 -36.15 27.05
N LYS A 102 -55.30 -35.20 26.74
CA LYS A 102 -54.94 -34.00 25.98
C LYS A 102 -53.94 -33.13 26.73
N PHE A 103 -54.16 -32.87 28.03
CA PHE A 103 -53.24 -32.08 28.85
C PHE A 103 -51.90 -32.78 29.06
N LYS A 104 -51.90 -34.11 29.19
CA LYS A 104 -50.68 -34.91 29.23
C LYS A 104 -49.85 -34.75 27.95
N ILE A 105 -50.49 -34.83 26.77
CA ILE A 105 -49.81 -34.62 25.48
C ILE A 105 -49.23 -33.21 25.43
N LEU A 106 -50.01 -32.19 25.81
CA LEU A 106 -49.56 -30.80 25.81
C LEU A 106 -48.37 -30.57 26.75
N LEU A 107 -48.37 -31.13 27.96
CA LEU A 107 -47.22 -31.05 28.88
C LEU A 107 -45.99 -31.83 28.39
N THR A 108 -46.22 -32.90 27.62
CA THR A 108 -45.11 -33.66 26.99
C THR A 108 -44.49 -32.86 25.84
N VAL A 109 -45.30 -32.15 25.05
CA VAL A 109 -44.84 -31.28 23.94
C VAL A 109 -44.20 -30.00 24.47
N PHE A 110 -44.74 -29.45 25.56
CA PHE A 110 -44.29 -28.21 26.20
C PHE A 110 -43.78 -28.50 27.62
N PRO A 111 -42.59 -29.10 27.78
CA PRO A 111 -42.06 -29.52 29.08
C PRO A 111 -41.74 -28.36 30.04
N GLN A 112 -41.82 -27.13 29.56
CA GLN A 112 -41.60 -25.89 30.32
C GLN A 112 -42.85 -25.45 31.09
N VAL A 113 -44.03 -25.89 30.63
CA VAL A 113 -45.30 -25.67 31.31
C VAL A 113 -45.38 -26.65 32.48
N GLN A 114 -45.60 -26.12 33.68
CA GLN A 114 -45.59 -26.93 34.89
C GLN A 114 -46.94 -27.59 35.15
N GLU A 115 -48.04 -26.90 34.81
CA GLU A 115 -49.39 -27.36 35.09
C GLU A 115 -50.37 -26.79 34.07
N ILE A 116 -51.39 -27.57 33.74
CA ILE A 116 -52.54 -27.15 32.92
C ILE A 116 -53.81 -27.54 33.67
N PHE A 117 -54.67 -26.58 34.00
CA PHE A 117 -55.98 -26.82 34.60
C PHE A 117 -57.13 -26.31 33.73
N LEU A 118 -58.24 -27.02 33.84
CA LEU A 118 -59.55 -26.61 33.36
C LEU A 118 -60.50 -26.51 34.55
N GLY A 119 -61.18 -25.38 34.68
CA GLY A 119 -62.14 -25.11 35.74
C GLY A 119 -63.48 -24.63 35.24
N ASP A 120 -64.55 -24.99 35.94
CA ASP A 120 -65.89 -24.45 35.69
C ASP A 120 -66.37 -23.51 36.80
N SER A 121 -67.50 -22.82 36.57
CA SER A 121 -68.11 -21.89 37.52
C SER A 121 -68.71 -22.57 38.76
N ALA A 122 -68.98 -23.88 38.67
CA ALA A 122 -69.41 -24.71 39.79
C ALA A 122 -68.22 -25.14 40.69
N GLY A 123 -66.99 -24.81 40.27
CA GLY A 123 -65.73 -25.07 40.97
C GLY A 123 -65.25 -26.51 40.92
N ASP A 124 -65.69 -27.27 39.93
CA ASP A 124 -65.05 -28.53 39.56
C ASP A 124 -63.81 -28.21 38.71
N PHE A 125 -62.68 -28.87 38.99
CA PHE A 125 -61.42 -28.66 38.26
C PHE A 125 -60.72 -29.98 37.94
N VAL A 126 -60.13 -30.04 36.74
CA VAL A 126 -59.26 -31.14 36.31
C VAL A 126 -57.99 -30.56 35.71
N GLY A 127 -56.83 -31.12 36.09
CA GLY A 127 -55.57 -30.72 35.50
C GLY A 127 -54.50 -31.80 35.58
N VAL A 128 -53.45 -31.57 34.79
CA VAL A 128 -52.25 -32.40 34.80
C VAL A 128 -51.10 -31.50 35.23
N VAL A 129 -50.25 -32.02 36.11
CA VAL A 129 -49.13 -31.30 36.70
C VAL A 129 -47.86 -32.12 36.49
N SER A 130 -46.77 -31.44 36.16
CA SER A 130 -45.43 -32.00 36.10
C SER A 130 -44.78 -31.91 37.49
N GLN A 131 -44.38 -33.05 38.08
CA GLN A 131 -43.68 -33.11 39.36
C GLN A 131 -42.14 -33.24 39.18
N GLU A 132 -41.39 -33.16 40.28
CA GLU A 132 -39.94 -33.39 40.30
C GLU A 132 -39.59 -34.74 39.63
N GLU A 133 -38.51 -34.78 38.84
CA GLU A 133 -38.11 -35.89 37.94
C GLU A 133 -38.96 -36.11 36.67
N GLN A 134 -39.76 -35.11 36.21
CA GLN A 134 -40.63 -35.22 35.02
C GLN A 134 -41.74 -36.30 35.14
N GLN A 135 -42.05 -36.74 36.35
CA GLN A 135 -43.20 -37.61 36.57
C GLN A 135 -44.48 -36.78 36.49
N LEU A 136 -45.34 -37.07 35.51
CA LEU A 136 -46.63 -36.41 35.39
C LEU A 136 -47.60 -36.99 36.42
N ALA A 137 -48.38 -36.13 37.07
CA ALA A 137 -49.47 -36.51 37.96
C ALA A 137 -50.77 -35.84 37.52
N VAL A 138 -51.89 -36.49 37.76
CA VAL A 138 -53.21 -35.93 37.50
C VAL A 138 -53.78 -35.39 38.80
N LYS A 139 -54.26 -34.16 38.78
CA LYS A 139 -54.90 -33.50 39.91
C LYS A 139 -56.36 -33.23 39.56
N VAL A 140 -57.28 -33.83 40.32
CA VAL A 140 -58.73 -33.71 40.12
C VAL A 140 -59.38 -33.23 41.41
N THR A 141 -60.31 -32.27 41.29
CA THR A 141 -61.12 -31.78 42.41
C THR A 141 -62.59 -32.03 42.09
N GLU A 142 -63.25 -32.90 42.86
CA GLU A 142 -64.67 -33.25 42.65
C GLU A 142 -65.64 -32.34 43.41
N LYS A 143 -65.19 -31.66 44.50
CA LYS A 143 -65.91 -30.62 45.28
C LYS A 143 -64.92 -29.74 46.07
N PHE A 144 -65.36 -28.52 46.41
CA PHE A 144 -64.67 -27.41 47.11
C PHE A 144 -63.87 -27.68 48.40
N SER A 145 -63.67 -28.93 48.83
CA SER A 145 -62.92 -29.24 50.06
C SER A 145 -61.83 -30.30 49.90
N THR A 146 -61.72 -30.99 48.76
CA THR A 146 -60.81 -32.14 48.61
C THR A 146 -60.19 -32.23 47.21
N GLN A 147 -58.86 -32.13 47.15
CA GLN A 147 -58.04 -32.39 45.96
C GLN A 147 -57.53 -33.83 45.98
N ASN A 148 -57.75 -34.56 44.88
CA ASN A 148 -57.27 -35.92 44.69
C ASN A 148 -56.14 -35.96 43.65
N TRP A 149 -55.07 -36.68 43.96
CA TRP A 149 -53.90 -36.85 43.09
C TRP A 149 -53.76 -38.30 42.65
N TYR A 150 -53.65 -38.51 41.35
CA TYR A 150 -53.53 -39.81 40.72
C TYR A 150 -52.22 -39.90 39.95
N ARG A 151 -51.60 -41.08 39.93
CA ARG A 151 -50.47 -41.37 39.04
C ARG A 151 -50.97 -41.87 37.69
N PHE A 152 -50.16 -41.76 36.65
CA PHE A 152 -50.41 -42.49 35.41
C PHE A 152 -50.00 -43.96 35.57
N ASP A 153 -50.76 -44.88 35.00
CA ASP A 153 -50.37 -46.29 34.85
C ASP A 153 -49.29 -46.47 33.76
N ALA A 154 -48.77 -47.69 33.60
CA ALA A 154 -47.72 -48.00 32.62
C ALA A 154 -48.15 -47.82 31.15
N GLN A 155 -49.47 -47.77 30.89
CA GLN A 155 -50.07 -47.51 29.59
C GLN A 155 -50.41 -46.01 29.40
N GLY A 156 -50.20 -45.21 30.45
CA GLY A 156 -50.39 -43.78 30.42
C GLY A 156 -51.82 -43.31 30.70
N ASN A 157 -52.70 -44.15 31.24
CA ASN A 157 -54.05 -43.80 31.71
C ASN A 157 -54.06 -43.45 33.20
N LEU A 158 -55.21 -42.98 33.71
CA LEU A 158 -55.40 -42.65 35.12
C LEU A 158 -55.24 -43.93 35.99
N GLY A 159 -54.18 -43.99 36.79
CA GLY A 159 -53.86 -45.08 37.70
C GLY A 159 -54.27 -44.78 39.14
N ASP A 160 -53.49 -45.25 40.11
CA ASP A 160 -53.87 -45.22 41.53
C ASP A 160 -53.88 -43.80 42.13
N LEU A 161 -54.91 -43.55 42.95
CA LEU A 161 -54.96 -42.41 43.87
C LEU A 161 -53.85 -42.56 44.92
N PHE A 162 -52.97 -41.56 45.03
CA PHE A 162 -51.83 -41.62 45.96
C PHE A 162 -51.82 -40.51 47.01
N LYS A 163 -52.63 -39.46 46.84
CA LYS A 163 -52.69 -38.33 47.78
C LYS A 163 -54.05 -37.64 47.72
N THR A 164 -54.66 -37.39 48.88
CA THR A 164 -55.86 -36.57 49.02
C THR A 164 -55.58 -35.46 50.03
N GLU A 165 -55.83 -34.21 49.66
CA GLU A 165 -55.56 -33.03 50.49
C GLU A 165 -56.77 -32.11 50.58
N LYS A 166 -56.89 -31.41 51.71
CA LYS A 166 -57.87 -30.35 51.85
C LYS A 166 -57.44 -29.16 51.01
N SER A 167 -58.32 -28.69 50.14
CA SER A 167 -58.05 -27.59 49.21
C SER A 167 -58.82 -26.34 49.59
N ASP A 168 -58.18 -25.18 49.44
CA ASP A 168 -58.87 -23.90 49.38
C ASP A 168 -59.68 -23.78 48.08
N ASP A 169 -60.62 -22.83 48.03
CA ASP A 169 -61.44 -22.58 46.83
C ASP A 169 -60.52 -22.12 45.69
N LEU A 170 -60.34 -22.97 44.68
CA LEU A 170 -59.46 -22.67 43.54
C LEU A 170 -59.95 -21.47 42.72
N ARG A 171 -61.19 -21.02 42.89
CA ARG A 171 -61.69 -19.79 42.26
C ARG A 171 -61.14 -18.53 42.91
N SER A 172 -60.57 -18.62 44.12
CA SER A 172 -59.80 -17.53 44.72
C SER A 172 -58.35 -17.49 44.26
N HIS A 173 -57.95 -18.40 43.36
CA HIS A 173 -56.59 -18.43 42.84
C HIS A 173 -56.39 -17.32 41.78
N PRO A 174 -55.26 -16.58 41.78
CA PRO A 174 -55.04 -15.44 40.88
C PRO A 174 -55.24 -15.68 39.37
N TRP A 175 -55.13 -16.92 38.88
CA TRP A 175 -55.33 -17.26 37.47
C TRP A 175 -56.77 -17.52 37.08
N TYR A 176 -57.66 -17.79 38.05
CA TYR A 176 -59.06 -18.07 37.80
C TYR A 176 -59.85 -16.76 37.79
N GLN A 177 -60.10 -16.23 36.59
CA GLN A 177 -60.81 -14.98 36.38
C GLN A 177 -61.95 -15.18 35.37
N PRO A 178 -63.11 -15.71 35.78
CA PRO A 178 -64.20 -16.09 34.88
C PRO A 178 -64.99 -14.89 34.33
N GLU A 179 -64.79 -13.70 34.91
CA GLU A 179 -65.54 -12.47 34.65
C GLU A 179 -64.93 -11.58 33.55
N LEU A 180 -63.77 -11.96 33.03
CA LEU A 180 -63.16 -11.26 31.91
C LEU A 180 -63.89 -11.64 30.62
N ASP A 181 -64.59 -10.69 30.00
CA ASP A 181 -65.15 -10.78 28.63
C ASP A 181 -64.06 -10.97 27.54
N ASN A 182 -62.86 -11.41 27.91
CA ASN A 182 -61.71 -11.45 27.05
C ASN A 182 -61.63 -12.80 26.32
N LYS A 183 -61.88 -12.77 25.01
CA LYS A 183 -61.71 -13.94 24.12
C LYS A 183 -60.23 -14.26 23.85
N GLN A 184 -59.31 -13.46 24.38
CA GLN A 184 -57.87 -13.57 24.19
C GLN A 184 -57.20 -14.14 25.43
N ALA A 185 -56.07 -14.82 25.24
CA ALA A 185 -55.26 -15.32 26.35
C ALA A 185 -54.49 -14.17 27.00
N ILE A 186 -54.51 -14.11 28.33
CA ILE A 186 -53.83 -13.08 29.13
C ILE A 186 -53.01 -13.71 30.25
N TRP A 187 -52.10 -12.94 30.84
CA TRP A 187 -51.36 -13.36 32.03
C TRP A 187 -52.13 -13.08 33.32
N SER A 188 -51.99 -14.00 34.27
CA SER A 188 -52.37 -13.80 35.67
C SER A 188 -51.34 -12.97 36.43
N GLU A 189 -51.72 -12.46 37.60
CA GLU A 189 -50.74 -11.88 38.53
C GLU A 189 -49.73 -12.94 38.96
N VAL A 190 -48.47 -12.54 39.19
CA VAL A 190 -47.45 -13.47 39.70
C VAL A 190 -47.79 -13.89 41.13
N TYR A 191 -47.82 -15.20 41.37
CA TYR A 191 -48.25 -15.81 42.63
C TYR A 191 -47.23 -16.83 43.17
N PRO A 192 -47.26 -17.16 44.48
CA PRO A 192 -46.44 -18.25 45.01
C PRO A 192 -46.89 -19.61 44.46
N LEU A 193 -46.04 -20.28 43.69
CA LEU A 193 -46.36 -21.58 43.09
C LEU A 193 -46.09 -22.73 44.06
N ASP A 194 -45.00 -22.63 44.81
CA ASP A 194 -44.64 -23.52 45.90
C ASP A 194 -43.90 -22.74 47.01
N ARG A 195 -43.32 -23.45 47.99
CA ARG A 195 -42.60 -22.82 49.11
C ARG A 195 -41.29 -22.13 48.72
N ASN A 196 -40.82 -22.29 47.50
CA ASN A 196 -39.51 -21.85 47.01
C ASN A 196 -39.60 -21.03 45.70
N ASN A 197 -40.68 -21.15 44.92
CA ASN A 197 -40.79 -20.58 43.59
C ASN A 197 -42.03 -19.70 43.41
N LEU A 198 -41.88 -18.65 42.60
CA LEU A 198 -42.99 -17.88 42.06
C LEU A 198 -43.45 -18.50 40.73
N GLY A 199 -44.74 -18.36 40.44
CA GLY A 199 -45.34 -18.79 39.20
C GLY A 199 -46.17 -17.69 38.55
N ILE A 200 -46.37 -17.84 37.26
CA ILE A 200 -47.31 -17.05 36.47
C ILE A 200 -48.08 -18.01 35.57
N ALA A 201 -49.35 -17.73 35.33
CA ALA A 201 -50.17 -18.55 34.44
C ALA A 201 -50.77 -17.73 33.30
N ALA A 202 -50.71 -18.30 32.09
CA ALA A 202 -51.56 -17.89 30.99
C ALA A 202 -52.98 -18.38 31.27
N THR A 203 -53.99 -17.55 31.02
CA THR A 203 -55.40 -17.88 31.27
C THR A 203 -56.29 -17.39 30.12
N GLN A 204 -57.33 -18.17 29.79
CA GLN A 204 -58.33 -17.79 28.78
C GLN A 204 -59.68 -18.39 29.14
N ALA A 205 -60.75 -17.58 29.00
CA ALA A 205 -62.12 -18.04 29.13
C ALA A 205 -62.58 -18.76 27.86
N ILE A 206 -63.23 -19.90 28.03
CA ILE A 206 -63.86 -20.71 26.99
C ILE A 206 -65.37 -20.50 27.10
N PHE A 207 -65.98 -20.04 26.00
CA PHE A 207 -67.40 -19.69 25.96
C PHE A 207 -68.23 -20.78 25.27
N ASP A 208 -69.47 -20.96 25.70
CA ASP A 208 -70.46 -21.79 25.00
C ASP A 208 -70.93 -21.14 23.67
N ALA A 209 -71.74 -21.88 22.90
CA ALA A 209 -72.26 -21.40 21.61
C ALA A 209 -73.16 -20.16 21.72
N GLN A 210 -73.64 -19.83 22.92
CA GLN A 210 -74.45 -18.65 23.24
C GLN A 210 -73.60 -17.49 23.77
N GLY A 211 -72.28 -17.67 23.91
CA GLY A 211 -71.34 -16.65 24.36
C GLY A 211 -71.22 -16.51 25.88
N LYS A 212 -71.70 -17.48 26.67
CA LYS A 212 -71.56 -17.50 28.13
C LYS A 212 -70.28 -18.25 28.54
N PRO A 213 -69.49 -17.77 29.52
CA PRO A 213 -68.28 -18.45 29.96
C PRO A 213 -68.62 -19.81 30.56
N LEU A 214 -68.07 -20.86 29.96
CA LEU A 214 -68.29 -22.26 30.32
C LEU A 214 -67.15 -22.79 31.21
N TYR A 215 -65.90 -22.56 30.77
CA TYR A 215 -64.70 -22.96 31.49
C TYR A 215 -63.63 -21.86 31.46
N THR A 216 -62.72 -21.90 32.41
CA THR A 216 -61.44 -21.17 32.36
C THR A 216 -60.32 -22.19 32.28
N ILE A 217 -59.46 -22.06 31.27
CA ILE A 217 -58.25 -22.87 31.15
C ILE A 217 -57.04 -22.04 31.54
N ASN A 218 -56.09 -22.64 32.25
CA ASN A 218 -54.79 -22.05 32.50
C ASN A 218 -53.63 -22.96 32.09
N ALA A 219 -52.47 -22.35 31.91
CA ALA A 219 -51.18 -23.03 31.84
C ALA A 219 -50.18 -22.24 32.67
N SER A 220 -49.61 -22.84 33.71
CA SER A 220 -48.69 -22.15 34.63
C SER A 220 -47.23 -22.50 34.37
N LEU A 221 -46.37 -21.56 34.73
CA LEU A 221 -44.94 -21.60 34.49
C LEU A 221 -44.17 -21.16 35.75
N ASN A 222 -43.02 -21.78 35.96
CA ASN A 222 -42.14 -21.53 37.11
C ASN A 222 -41.15 -20.39 36.81
N LEU A 223 -41.32 -19.24 37.47
CA LEU A 223 -40.44 -18.10 37.26
C LEU A 223 -39.02 -18.32 37.82
N GLY A 224 -38.79 -19.36 38.62
CA GLY A 224 -37.46 -19.72 39.12
C GLY A 224 -36.43 -19.94 38.00
N ARG A 225 -36.87 -20.42 36.82
CA ARG A 225 -35.99 -20.58 35.65
C ARG A 225 -35.55 -19.25 35.03
N ILE A 226 -36.31 -18.18 35.23
CA ILE A 226 -35.89 -16.83 34.80
C ILE A 226 -34.67 -16.38 35.61
N ASN A 227 -34.52 -16.79 36.87
CA ASN A 227 -33.31 -16.50 37.63
C ASN A 227 -32.06 -17.12 36.96
N GLU A 228 -32.15 -18.34 36.43
CA GLU A 228 -31.06 -18.97 35.67
C GLU A 228 -30.76 -18.25 34.35
N LEU A 229 -31.81 -17.86 33.61
CA LEU A 229 -31.66 -17.08 32.37
C LEU A 229 -30.95 -15.74 32.63
N ILE A 230 -31.29 -15.09 33.73
CA ILE A 230 -30.65 -13.86 34.18
C ILE A 230 -29.18 -14.10 34.56
N GLU A 231 -28.85 -15.19 35.25
CA GLU A 231 -27.46 -15.53 35.59
C GLU A 231 -26.59 -15.76 34.36
N ASN A 232 -27.14 -16.41 33.33
CA ASN A 232 -26.42 -16.71 32.09
C ASN A 232 -26.21 -15.49 31.17
N ASN A 233 -26.98 -14.41 31.38
CA ASN A 233 -26.92 -13.18 30.57
C ASN A 233 -26.22 -12.01 31.31
N ARG A 234 -25.45 -12.28 32.36
CA ARG A 234 -24.70 -11.25 33.09
C ARG A 234 -23.65 -10.57 32.19
N VAL A 235 -23.58 -9.24 32.25
CA VAL A 235 -22.61 -8.42 31.51
C VAL A 235 -21.18 -8.64 32.04
N SER A 236 -21.05 -8.87 33.35
CA SER A 236 -19.79 -9.17 34.04
C SER A 236 -20.04 -10.02 35.29
N ALA A 237 -18.98 -10.58 35.86
CA ALA A 237 -19.08 -11.47 37.03
C ALA A 237 -19.78 -10.81 38.23
N LYS A 238 -19.57 -9.50 38.45
CA LYS A 238 -20.23 -8.75 39.53
C LYS A 238 -21.45 -7.95 39.08
N SER A 239 -21.80 -7.96 37.79
CA SER A 239 -23.05 -7.34 37.34
C SER A 239 -24.25 -8.04 37.99
N GLN A 240 -25.24 -7.24 38.38
CA GLN A 240 -26.50 -7.72 38.92
C GLN A 240 -27.63 -7.37 37.97
N ILE A 241 -28.54 -8.31 37.80
CA ILE A 241 -29.73 -8.13 36.97
C ILE A 241 -30.94 -8.56 37.80
N PHE A 242 -32.00 -7.76 37.78
CA PHE A 242 -33.24 -8.10 38.46
C PHE A 242 -34.44 -7.52 37.72
N ILE A 243 -35.59 -8.17 37.89
CA ILE A 243 -36.85 -7.84 37.22
C ILE A 243 -37.87 -7.45 38.28
N VAL A 244 -38.58 -6.35 38.04
CA VAL A 244 -39.58 -5.80 38.95
C VAL A 244 -40.85 -5.51 38.19
N GLU A 245 -42.01 -5.80 38.77
CA GLU A 245 -43.29 -5.33 38.26
C GLU A 245 -43.45 -3.82 38.43
N ARG A 246 -44.39 -3.22 37.68
CA ARG A 246 -44.73 -1.81 37.85
C ARG A 246 -45.17 -1.42 39.26
N SER A 247 -45.72 -2.39 40.01
CA SER A 247 -46.10 -2.27 41.42
C SER A 247 -44.91 -2.18 42.40
N GLY A 248 -43.68 -2.43 41.93
CA GLY A 248 -42.46 -2.49 42.75
C GLY A 248 -42.17 -3.88 43.36
N LEU A 249 -42.94 -4.90 43.01
CA LEU A 249 -42.72 -6.29 43.45
C LEU A 249 -41.63 -6.98 42.63
N LEU A 250 -40.74 -7.69 43.31
CA LEU A 250 -39.65 -8.42 42.67
C LEU A 250 -40.19 -9.68 41.96
N VAL A 251 -39.78 -9.88 40.70
CA VAL A 251 -40.18 -11.00 39.85
C VAL A 251 -39.06 -12.03 39.74
N ALA A 252 -37.84 -11.56 39.52
CA ALA A 252 -36.65 -12.39 39.37
C ALA A 252 -35.39 -11.60 39.73
N THR A 253 -34.33 -12.27 40.17
CA THR A 253 -33.04 -11.62 40.44
C THR A 253 -31.87 -12.59 40.30
N SER A 254 -30.74 -12.05 39.86
CA SER A 254 -29.44 -12.73 39.87
C SER A 254 -28.88 -12.90 41.29
N SER A 255 -29.46 -12.28 42.30
CA SER A 255 -29.09 -12.52 43.70
C SER A 255 -29.85 -13.72 44.22
N LYS A 256 -29.19 -14.62 44.96
CA LYS A 256 -29.81 -15.85 45.52
C LYS A 256 -30.79 -15.56 46.67
N GLU A 257 -31.46 -14.41 46.64
CA GLU A 257 -32.44 -13.97 47.62
C GLU A 257 -33.81 -14.60 47.34
N LEU A 258 -34.55 -14.95 48.40
CA LEU A 258 -35.92 -15.42 48.28
C LEU A 258 -36.85 -14.27 47.89
N LEU A 259 -37.70 -14.49 46.89
CA LEU A 259 -38.57 -13.45 46.30
C LEU A 259 -39.88 -13.23 47.09
N PHE A 260 -39.98 -13.79 48.28
CA PHE A 260 -41.15 -13.70 49.15
C PHE A 260 -40.72 -13.76 50.62
N THR A 261 -41.61 -13.31 51.49
CA THR A 261 -41.52 -13.38 52.94
C THR A 261 -42.66 -14.23 53.48
N ILE A 262 -42.45 -14.88 54.62
CA ILE A 262 -43.50 -15.65 55.29
C ILE A 262 -43.89 -14.85 56.53
N ASP A 263 -45.16 -14.48 56.62
CA ASP A 263 -45.68 -13.76 57.78
C ASP A 263 -45.72 -14.66 59.03
N PRO A 264 -45.86 -14.10 60.25
CA PRO A 264 -45.93 -14.89 61.48
C PRO A 264 -47.10 -15.88 61.55
N GLN A 265 -48.12 -15.70 60.70
CA GLN A 265 -49.27 -16.60 60.55
C GLN A 265 -49.02 -17.73 59.54
N GLY A 266 -47.87 -17.72 58.83
CA GLY A 266 -47.48 -18.73 57.87
C GLY A 266 -47.88 -18.45 56.42
N ASN A 267 -48.42 -17.26 56.10
CA ASN A 267 -48.80 -16.88 54.74
C ASN A 267 -47.60 -16.34 53.96
N ILE A 268 -47.53 -16.68 52.68
CA ILE A 268 -46.47 -16.25 51.77
C ILE A 268 -46.86 -14.89 51.15
N GLN A 269 -46.01 -13.87 51.31
CA GLN A 269 -46.17 -12.54 50.72
C GLN A 269 -44.98 -12.21 49.80
N ARG A 270 -45.25 -11.75 48.57
CA ARG A 270 -44.20 -11.38 47.61
C ARG A 270 -43.35 -10.21 48.12
N LEU A 271 -42.05 -10.26 47.81
CA LEU A 271 -41.07 -9.26 48.27
C LEU A 271 -41.13 -8.01 47.39
N LYS A 272 -41.24 -6.83 48.01
CA LYS A 272 -41.00 -5.56 47.32
C LYS A 272 -39.50 -5.30 47.16
N ALA A 273 -39.10 -4.76 46.02
CA ALA A 273 -37.69 -4.56 45.69
C ALA A 273 -36.98 -3.53 46.60
N ASP A 274 -37.71 -2.58 47.18
CA ASP A 274 -37.21 -1.62 48.18
C ASP A 274 -36.99 -2.24 49.58
N ALA A 275 -37.61 -3.39 49.86
CA ALA A 275 -37.44 -4.18 51.07
C ALA A 275 -36.43 -5.33 50.92
N SER A 276 -35.73 -5.41 49.78
CA SER A 276 -34.69 -6.43 49.52
C SER A 276 -33.54 -6.33 50.53
N LYS A 277 -33.05 -7.50 50.98
CA LYS A 277 -31.85 -7.63 51.83
C LYS A 277 -30.57 -7.42 51.05
N ASN A 278 -30.63 -7.44 49.71
CA ASN A 278 -29.50 -7.11 48.85
C ASN A 278 -29.35 -5.58 48.77
N PRO A 279 -28.26 -5.00 49.32
CA PRO A 279 -28.07 -3.55 49.33
C PRO A 279 -28.08 -2.93 47.94
N PHE A 280 -27.65 -3.68 46.91
CA PHE A 280 -27.61 -3.20 45.54
C PHE A 280 -29.01 -3.02 44.95
N ILE A 281 -29.90 -4.02 45.12
CA ILE A 281 -31.29 -3.96 44.61
C ILE A 281 -32.05 -2.84 45.32
N GLN A 282 -31.97 -2.82 46.66
CA GLN A 282 -32.62 -1.80 47.47
C GLN A 282 -32.17 -0.38 47.10
N THR A 283 -30.85 -0.14 47.04
CA THR A 283 -30.34 1.22 46.76
C THR A 283 -30.64 1.66 45.33
N THR A 284 -30.56 0.74 44.36
CA THR A 284 -30.93 1.02 42.96
C THR A 284 -32.39 1.45 42.87
N ILE A 285 -33.29 0.71 43.50
CA ILE A 285 -34.74 1.00 43.48
C ILE A 285 -35.07 2.33 44.18
N ILE A 286 -34.45 2.62 45.31
CA ILE A 286 -34.62 3.89 46.02
C ILE A 286 -34.14 5.06 45.16
N GLU A 287 -32.98 4.93 44.51
CA GLU A 287 -32.42 6.01 43.69
C GLU A 287 -33.19 6.21 42.38
N SER A 288 -33.61 5.12 41.73
CA SER A 288 -34.53 5.18 40.58
C SER A 288 -35.84 5.87 40.95
N SER A 289 -36.45 5.51 42.09
CA SER A 289 -37.67 6.15 42.57
C SER A 289 -37.46 7.63 42.87
N ARG A 290 -36.34 8.00 43.50
CA ARG A 290 -35.99 9.41 43.75
C ARG A 290 -35.88 10.21 42.44
N ARG A 291 -35.28 9.62 41.40
CA ARG A 291 -34.98 10.31 40.14
C ARG A 291 -36.20 10.47 39.25
N PHE A 292 -37.08 9.48 39.21
CA PHE A 292 -38.25 9.44 38.32
C PHE A 292 -39.60 9.64 39.06
N GLY A 293 -39.55 9.92 40.38
CA GLY A 293 -40.72 10.09 41.26
C GLY A 293 -41.31 8.76 41.73
N GLU A 294 -41.84 7.99 40.78
CA GLU A 294 -42.24 6.59 40.96
C GLU A 294 -41.66 5.77 39.80
N ILE A 295 -41.25 4.52 40.06
CA ILE A 295 -40.67 3.63 39.03
C ILE A 295 -41.64 3.41 37.87
N GLY A 296 -42.96 3.48 38.11
CA GLY A 296 -43.99 3.33 37.08
C GLY A 296 -44.02 4.43 36.01
N ASN A 297 -43.31 5.55 36.21
CA ASN A 297 -43.22 6.66 35.24
C ASN A 297 -42.15 6.46 34.16
N ILE A 298 -41.40 5.35 34.19
CA ILE A 298 -40.36 5.05 33.20
C ILE A 298 -41.04 4.43 31.96
N HIS A 299 -40.96 5.12 30.82
CA HIS A 299 -41.61 4.69 29.58
C HIS A 299 -40.63 4.16 28.52
N ASP A 300 -39.39 4.64 28.52
CA ASP A 300 -38.34 4.26 27.58
C ASP A 300 -37.15 3.61 28.30
N ILE A 301 -36.14 3.19 27.54
CA ILE A 301 -34.87 2.72 28.10
C ILE A 301 -34.16 3.91 28.75
N GLU A 302 -33.92 3.82 30.05
CA GLU A 302 -33.25 4.85 30.83
C GLU A 302 -31.92 4.34 31.34
N ASN A 303 -30.91 5.20 31.35
CA ASN A 303 -29.61 4.89 31.95
C ASN A 303 -29.12 6.04 32.83
N PHE A 304 -28.45 5.67 33.91
CA PHE A 304 -27.79 6.65 34.77
C PHE A 304 -26.73 5.98 35.63
N ASP A 305 -25.88 6.82 36.21
CA ASP A 305 -24.82 6.38 37.10
C ASP A 305 -25.14 6.76 38.53
N MET A 306 -24.75 5.90 39.47
CA MET A 306 -24.83 6.19 40.89
C MET A 306 -23.57 5.76 41.62
N ASP A 307 -23.23 6.44 42.70
CA ASP A 307 -22.13 6.04 43.55
C ASP A 307 -22.64 5.27 44.76
N ILE A 308 -22.07 4.10 45.02
CA ILE A 308 -22.37 3.29 46.20
C ILE A 308 -21.11 3.20 47.06
N ASN A 309 -21.29 3.44 48.36
CA ASN A 309 -20.24 3.23 49.34
C ASN A 309 -20.13 1.73 49.62
N ARG A 310 -19.02 1.11 49.19
CA ARG A 310 -18.73 -0.30 49.42
C ARG A 310 -17.71 -0.44 50.54
N GLU A 311 -18.02 -1.27 51.52
CA GLU A 311 -17.08 -1.65 52.57
C GLU A 311 -16.23 -2.81 52.07
N SER A 312 -14.93 -2.58 51.88
CA SER A 312 -13.96 -3.61 51.50
C SER A 312 -12.74 -3.49 52.41
N ASN A 313 -12.40 -4.57 53.13
CA ASN A 313 -11.28 -4.61 54.08
C ASN A 313 -11.27 -3.48 55.14
N GLY A 314 -12.44 -3.07 55.63
CA GLY A 314 -12.56 -2.03 56.66
C GLY A 314 -12.34 -0.59 56.17
N LYS A 315 -12.27 -0.37 54.85
CA LYS A 315 -12.34 0.95 54.22
C LYS A 315 -13.64 1.09 53.44
N ILE A 316 -14.27 2.25 53.56
CA ILE A 316 -15.41 2.65 52.73
C ILE A 316 -14.82 3.24 51.44
N GLU A 317 -14.96 2.52 50.33
CA GLU A 317 -14.58 2.99 49.00
C GLU A 317 -15.85 3.33 48.21
N ARG A 318 -15.82 4.49 47.55
CA ARG A 318 -16.92 4.95 46.70
C ARG A 318 -16.77 4.30 45.34
N GLU A 319 -17.68 3.40 44.99
CA GLU A 319 -17.68 2.67 43.72
C GLU A 319 -18.85 3.14 42.85
N ARG A 320 -18.55 3.64 41.65
CA ARG A 320 -19.56 4.04 40.68
C ARG A 320 -20.19 2.80 40.05
N GLN A 321 -21.50 2.86 39.88
CA GLN A 321 -22.33 1.83 39.27
C GLN A 321 -23.04 2.43 38.06
N PHE A 322 -23.01 1.70 36.95
CA PHE A 322 -23.77 2.02 35.75
C PHE A 322 -25.09 1.25 35.77
N ILE A 323 -26.21 1.96 35.70
CA ILE A 323 -27.56 1.39 35.76
C ILE A 323 -28.26 1.59 34.44
N GLU A 324 -28.90 0.54 33.97
CA GLU A 324 -29.76 0.56 32.80
C GLU A 324 -31.11 -0.09 33.14
N ILE A 325 -32.19 0.62 32.81
CA ILE A 325 -33.57 0.21 33.08
C ILE A 325 -34.26 0.06 31.73
N SER A 326 -34.86 -1.10 31.48
CA SER A 326 -35.59 -1.36 30.24
C SER A 326 -36.99 -1.89 30.53
N PRO A 327 -38.07 -1.25 30.02
CA PRO A 327 -39.41 -1.81 30.11
C PRO A 327 -39.54 -3.07 29.24
N TYR A 328 -40.21 -4.10 29.75
CA TYR A 328 -40.55 -5.33 29.05
C TYR A 328 -42.08 -5.48 29.10
N GLN A 329 -42.71 -5.36 27.94
CA GLN A 329 -44.15 -5.45 27.78
C GLN A 329 -44.50 -6.47 26.70
N ASP A 330 -45.59 -7.21 26.90
CA ASP A 330 -46.15 -8.10 25.90
C ASP A 330 -47.63 -7.82 25.63
N GLU A 331 -48.15 -8.37 24.52
CA GLU A 331 -49.54 -8.15 24.10
C GLU A 331 -50.57 -8.80 25.05
N ALA A 332 -50.13 -9.72 25.92
CA ALA A 332 -50.96 -10.47 26.84
C ALA A 332 -51.02 -9.85 28.26
N GLY A 333 -50.35 -8.70 28.47
CA GLY A 333 -50.48 -7.86 29.66
C GLY A 333 -49.34 -7.91 30.66
N ILE A 334 -48.19 -8.51 30.35
CA ILE A 334 -46.97 -8.35 31.17
C ILE A 334 -46.45 -6.93 31.04
N ASP A 335 -46.08 -6.33 32.18
CA ASP A 335 -45.48 -5.00 32.26
C ASP A 335 -44.43 -4.98 33.38
N TRP A 336 -43.18 -5.28 33.01
CA TRP A 336 -42.04 -5.42 33.91
C TRP A 336 -40.92 -4.45 33.58
N TYR A 337 -40.06 -4.16 34.54
CA TYR A 337 -38.80 -3.46 34.36
C TYR A 337 -37.62 -4.41 34.56
N VAL A 338 -36.71 -4.43 33.60
CA VAL A 338 -35.43 -5.15 33.69
C VAL A 338 -34.36 -4.14 34.10
N PHE A 339 -33.74 -4.35 35.26
CA PHE A 339 -32.63 -3.56 35.76
C PHE A 339 -31.32 -4.32 35.52
N ILE A 340 -30.35 -3.66 34.89
CA ILE A 340 -28.97 -4.13 34.79
C ILE A 340 -28.06 -3.14 35.50
N VAL A 341 -27.34 -3.62 36.51
CA VAL A 341 -26.42 -2.83 37.33
C VAL A 341 -25.02 -3.39 37.17
N THR A 342 -24.09 -2.55 36.67
CA THR A 342 -22.70 -2.95 36.40
C THR A 342 -21.73 -2.05 37.16
N PRO A 343 -20.85 -2.61 38.01
CA PRO A 343 -19.83 -1.83 38.70
C PRO A 343 -18.74 -1.31 37.74
N GLU A 344 -18.25 -0.08 37.97
CA GLU A 344 -17.15 0.50 37.20
C GLU A 344 -15.86 -0.32 37.31
N SER A 345 -15.60 -0.92 38.47
CA SER A 345 -14.37 -1.70 38.71
C SER A 345 -14.25 -2.92 37.78
N ASP A 346 -15.36 -3.56 37.41
CA ASP A 346 -15.36 -4.70 36.49
C ASP A 346 -15.13 -4.29 35.03
N ILE A 347 -15.58 -3.09 34.65
CA ILE A 347 -15.35 -2.53 33.31
C ILE A 347 -13.88 -2.13 33.13
N LEU A 348 -13.26 -1.55 34.17
CA LEU A 348 -11.87 -1.11 34.14
C LEU A 348 -10.86 -2.26 34.30
N ALA A 349 -11.20 -3.30 35.07
CA ALA A 349 -10.31 -4.45 35.29
C ALA A 349 -9.93 -5.18 34.00
N GLN A 350 -10.80 -5.12 32.98
CA GLN A 350 -10.55 -5.73 31.68
C GLN A 350 -9.60 -4.92 30.79
N SER A 351 -9.27 -3.67 31.17
CA SER A 351 -8.45 -2.74 30.37
C SER A 351 -7.14 -2.32 31.05
N HIS A 352 -6.97 -2.57 32.35
CA HIS A 352 -5.81 -2.11 33.11
C HIS A 352 -4.45 -2.65 32.65
N GLN A 353 -4.39 -3.85 32.07
CA GLN A 353 -3.12 -4.42 31.58
C GLN A 353 -2.60 -3.68 30.35
N ASP A 354 -3.48 -3.36 29.41
CA ASP A 354 -3.10 -2.67 28.17
C ASP A 354 -2.63 -1.23 28.43
N VAL A 355 -3.25 -0.56 29.41
CA VAL A 355 -2.86 0.81 29.83
C VAL A 355 -1.47 0.82 30.45
N ILE A 356 -1.18 -0.11 31.36
CA ILE A 356 0.14 -0.17 32.01
C ILE A 356 1.22 -0.56 30.98
N ALA A 357 0.91 -1.49 30.08
CA ALA A 357 1.82 -1.87 29.00
C ALA A 357 2.11 -0.71 28.04
N LEU A 358 1.09 0.07 27.66
CA LEU A 358 1.24 1.22 26.79
C LEU A 358 2.03 2.35 27.45
N ILE A 359 1.74 2.67 28.72
CA ILE A 359 2.52 3.64 29.50
C ILE A 359 3.98 3.16 29.61
N GLY A 360 4.19 1.88 29.90
CA GLY A 360 5.51 1.27 29.96
C GLY A 360 6.27 1.39 28.64
N LEU A 361 5.59 1.14 27.51
CA LEU A 361 6.15 1.29 26.16
C LEU A 361 6.50 2.74 25.85
N CYS A 362 5.64 3.71 26.17
CA CYS A 362 5.90 5.13 25.98
C CYS A 362 7.12 5.60 26.80
N VAL A 363 7.25 5.14 28.05
CA VAL A 363 8.41 5.45 28.90
C VAL A 363 9.68 4.83 28.30
N LEU A 364 9.62 3.58 27.85
CA LEU A 364 10.76 2.89 27.25
C LEU A 364 11.21 3.57 25.94
N VAL A 365 10.28 3.92 25.06
CA VAL A 365 10.54 4.68 23.84
C VAL A 365 11.15 6.05 24.16
N GLY A 366 10.64 6.74 25.19
CA GLY A 366 11.22 8.02 25.65
C GLY A 366 12.65 7.91 26.14
N ILE A 367 12.97 6.85 26.89
CA ILE A 367 14.35 6.56 27.33
C ILE A 367 15.24 6.29 26.11
N CYS A 368 14.79 5.46 25.17
CA CYS A 368 15.53 5.14 23.94
C CYS A 368 15.81 6.39 23.10
N LEU A 369 14.78 7.22 22.84
CA LEU A 369 14.94 8.47 22.08
C LEU A 369 15.88 9.45 22.79
N SER A 370 15.78 9.57 24.12
CA SER A 370 16.67 10.44 24.90
C SER A 370 18.13 9.95 24.83
N LEU A 371 18.37 8.64 24.94
CA LEU A 371 19.70 8.04 24.79
C LEU A 371 20.25 8.24 23.38
N LEU A 372 19.42 8.02 22.35
CA LEU A 372 19.79 8.24 20.95
C LEU A 372 20.17 9.71 20.71
N GLY A 373 19.37 10.66 21.21
CA GLY A 373 19.68 12.10 21.13
C GLY A 373 20.96 12.49 21.86
N MET A 374 21.26 11.86 22.99
CA MET A 374 22.54 12.06 23.70
C MET A 374 23.73 11.50 22.92
N LEU A 375 23.57 10.34 22.26
CA LEU A 375 24.58 9.70 21.42
C LEU A 375 24.88 10.53 20.17
N THR A 376 23.85 10.96 19.43
CA THR A 376 24.00 11.79 18.22
C THR A 376 24.63 13.13 18.56
N THR A 377 24.21 13.79 19.66
CA THR A 377 24.86 15.02 20.12
C THR A 377 26.35 14.78 20.42
N ARG A 378 26.70 13.64 21.03
CA ARG A 378 28.10 13.30 21.31
C ARG A 378 28.91 13.04 20.04
N TRP A 379 28.31 12.39 19.04
CA TRP A 379 28.93 12.13 17.74
C TRP A 379 29.19 13.41 16.94
N ILE A 380 28.29 14.40 17.02
CA ILE A 380 28.44 15.69 16.33
C ILE A 380 29.46 16.60 17.05
N VAL A 381 29.44 16.62 18.38
CA VAL A 381 30.24 17.57 19.17
C VAL A 381 31.71 17.14 19.32
N SER A 382 32.00 15.83 19.33
CA SER A 382 33.38 15.33 19.51
C SER A 382 34.36 15.76 18.42
N PRO A 383 34.05 15.67 17.11
CA PRO A 383 34.92 16.15 16.04
C PRO A 383 35.26 17.65 16.15
N ILE A 384 34.27 18.48 16.52
CA ILE A 384 34.43 19.93 16.69
C ILE A 384 35.46 20.25 17.79
N PHE A 385 35.40 19.53 18.92
CA PHE A 385 36.37 19.75 20.00
C PHE A 385 37.77 19.26 19.65
N ARG A 386 37.91 18.15 18.91
CA ARG A 386 39.22 17.66 18.45
C ARG A 386 39.91 18.65 17.50
N LEU A 387 39.15 19.26 16.59
CA LEU A 387 39.67 20.28 15.69
C LEU A 387 40.08 21.56 16.45
N ARG A 388 39.28 21.98 17.44
CA ARG A 388 39.66 23.07 18.36
C ARG A 388 40.99 22.76 19.05
N ASP A 389 41.16 21.57 19.58
CA ASP A 389 42.37 21.21 20.32
C ASP A 389 43.61 21.19 19.42
N ALA A 390 43.50 20.66 18.19
CA ALA A 390 44.55 20.74 17.18
C ALA A 390 44.92 22.21 16.84
N SER A 391 43.92 23.09 16.74
CA SER A 391 44.15 24.52 16.48
C SER A 391 44.91 25.24 17.61
N VAL A 392 44.69 24.83 18.86
CA VAL A 392 45.38 25.39 20.04
C VAL A 392 46.84 24.94 20.10
N GLU A 393 47.16 23.71 19.69
CA GLU A 393 48.55 23.21 19.69
C GLU A 393 49.42 23.88 18.62
N ILE A 394 48.87 24.17 17.43
CA ILE A 394 49.58 24.96 16.42
C ILE A 394 49.85 26.40 16.92
N ALA A 395 48.89 27.01 17.62
CA ALA A 395 49.08 28.34 18.20
C ALA A 395 50.22 28.38 19.24
N LYS A 396 50.59 27.23 19.82
CA LYS A 396 51.74 27.06 20.72
C LYS A 396 53.05 26.70 20.00
N GLN A 397 53.10 26.78 18.66
CA GLN A 397 54.23 26.40 17.81
C GLN A 397 54.59 24.90 17.87
N ASN A 398 53.64 24.04 18.24
CA ASN A 398 53.83 22.60 18.23
C ASN A 398 53.20 21.99 16.98
N PHE A 399 54.00 21.76 15.94
CA PHE A 399 53.54 21.31 14.62
C PHE A 399 53.55 19.78 14.43
N SER A 400 53.62 19.02 15.53
CA SER A 400 53.91 17.58 15.49
C SER A 400 52.69 16.68 15.31
N GLN A 401 51.47 17.22 15.44
CA GLN A 401 50.24 16.43 15.37
C GLN A 401 49.29 16.98 14.30
N PRO A 402 48.87 16.17 13.31
CA PRO A 402 47.86 16.58 12.33
C PRO A 402 46.46 16.63 12.96
N ALA A 403 45.58 17.45 12.40
CA ALA A 403 44.17 17.42 12.78
C ALA A 403 43.54 16.08 12.35
N PRO A 404 42.77 15.41 13.23
CA PRO A 404 42.26 14.06 12.98
C PRO A 404 41.12 14.04 11.96
N ASP A 405 41.06 12.98 11.16
CA ASP A 405 39.99 12.77 10.17
C ASP A 405 38.60 12.72 10.81
N THR A 406 37.63 13.30 10.11
CA THR A 406 36.24 13.41 10.57
C THR A 406 35.29 12.88 9.51
N TRP A 407 34.25 12.18 9.95
CA TRP A 407 33.20 11.64 9.09
C TRP A 407 32.18 12.71 8.62
N ILE A 408 32.23 13.91 9.19
CA ILE A 408 31.39 15.05 8.82
C ILE A 408 32.09 15.81 7.70
N GLU A 409 31.49 15.85 6.52
CA GLU A 409 32.10 16.38 5.29
C GLU A 409 32.53 17.85 5.43
N GLU A 410 31.69 18.69 6.03
CA GLU A 410 31.98 20.12 6.24
C GLU A 410 33.17 20.34 7.20
N ILE A 411 33.32 19.46 8.19
CA ILE A 411 34.48 19.49 9.11
C ILE A 411 35.71 18.90 8.42
N GLY A 412 35.55 17.89 7.56
CA GLY A 412 36.62 17.27 6.78
C GLY A 412 37.31 18.24 5.82
N VAL A 413 36.54 19.13 5.18
CA VAL A 413 37.08 20.24 4.38
C VAL A 413 37.92 21.18 5.23
N LEU A 414 37.50 21.48 6.47
CA LEU A 414 38.28 22.32 7.38
C LEU A 414 39.57 21.62 7.85
N THR A 415 39.50 20.32 8.18
CA THR A 415 40.65 19.50 8.59
C THR A 415 41.70 19.41 7.49
N SER A 416 41.30 19.22 6.23
CA SER A 416 42.23 19.14 5.10
C SER A 416 42.93 20.48 4.82
N ALA A 417 42.18 21.59 4.81
CA ALA A 417 42.75 22.93 4.71
C ALA A 417 43.72 23.23 5.87
N PHE A 418 43.38 22.79 7.09
CA PHE A 418 44.20 22.98 8.28
C PHE A 418 45.53 22.20 8.19
N ASN A 419 45.49 20.94 7.76
CA ASN A 419 46.69 20.12 7.56
C ASN A 419 47.59 20.65 6.44
N GLN A 420 47.00 21.24 5.38
CA GLN A 420 47.76 21.87 4.30
C GLN A 420 48.58 23.09 4.78
N ILE A 421 48.00 23.92 5.65
CA ILE A 421 48.69 25.07 6.26
C ILE A 421 49.86 24.61 7.15
N GLN A 422 49.65 23.56 7.94
CA GLN A 422 50.70 22.96 8.78
C GLN A 422 51.89 22.45 7.95
N TYR A 423 51.62 21.79 6.82
CA TYR A 423 52.64 21.30 5.91
C TYR A 423 53.49 22.44 5.30
N GLN A 424 52.85 23.54 4.89
CA GLN A 424 53.56 24.70 4.33
C GLN A 424 54.50 25.36 5.36
N LEU A 425 54.09 25.45 6.62
CA LEU A 425 54.90 26.02 7.71
C LEU A 425 56.15 25.18 7.98
N LEU A 426 56.03 23.86 8.02
CA LEU A 426 57.18 22.94 8.19
C LEU A 426 58.18 23.07 7.04
N GLN A 427 57.69 23.18 5.80
CA GLN A 427 58.55 23.36 4.62
C GLN A 427 59.29 24.71 4.63
N SER A 428 58.65 25.77 5.13
CA SER A 428 59.29 27.09 5.26
C SER A 428 60.42 27.11 6.29
N GLN A 429 60.30 26.37 7.39
CA GLN A 429 61.35 26.30 8.42
C GLN A 429 62.59 25.53 7.93
N ALA A 430 62.40 24.45 7.17
CA ALA A 430 63.50 23.68 6.60
C ALA A 430 64.36 24.50 5.61
N LYS A 431 63.72 25.30 4.73
CA LYS A 431 64.43 26.16 3.77
C LYS A 431 65.31 27.23 4.41
N LEU A 432 64.92 27.75 5.57
CA LEU A 432 65.71 28.76 6.29
C LEU A 432 66.98 28.18 6.92
N GLN A 433 66.97 26.91 7.32
CA GLN A 433 68.13 26.24 7.89
C GLN A 433 69.20 25.89 6.83
N ASP A 434 68.80 25.46 5.64
CA ASP A 434 69.72 25.15 4.54
C ASP A 434 70.44 26.41 4.00
N TYR A 435 69.77 27.56 3.99
CA TYR A 435 70.37 28.83 3.54
C TYR A 435 71.50 29.28 4.47
N SER A 436 71.33 29.14 5.79
CA SER A 436 72.34 29.51 6.79
C SER A 436 73.63 28.70 6.67
N ARG A 437 73.55 27.42 6.28
CA ARG A 437 74.69 26.51 6.17
C ARG A 437 75.60 26.80 4.98
N SER A 438 75.06 27.45 3.94
CA SER A 438 75.76 27.71 2.68
C SER A 438 76.72 28.91 2.70
N LEU A 439 76.59 29.80 3.69
CA LEU A 439 77.43 31.01 3.81
C LEU A 439 78.77 30.77 4.50
N GLU A 440 78.84 29.82 5.44
CA GLU A 440 80.05 29.58 6.26
C GLU A 440 81.17 28.88 5.46
N LEU A 441 80.82 28.05 4.47
CA LEU A 441 81.78 27.30 3.65
C LEU A 441 82.55 28.17 2.63
N LYS A 442 82.12 29.42 2.37
CA LYS A 442 82.64 30.22 1.25
C LYS A 442 83.78 31.18 1.63
N VAL A 443 84.14 31.27 2.91
CA VAL A 443 85.13 32.25 3.42
C VAL A 443 86.49 31.60 3.71
N GLU A 444 86.57 30.28 3.85
CA GLU A 444 87.79 29.60 4.32
C GLU A 444 88.77 29.20 3.20
N GLU A 445 88.32 29.14 1.94
CA GLU A 445 89.08 28.51 0.83
C GLU A 445 90.02 29.47 0.06
N ARG A 446 89.94 30.79 0.27
CA ARG A 446 90.59 31.81 -0.61
C ARG A 446 91.90 32.40 -0.10
N THR A 447 92.44 31.98 1.04
CA THR A 447 93.63 32.61 1.67
C THR A 447 94.90 31.76 1.69
N SER A 448 94.87 30.50 1.24
CA SER A 448 96.08 29.65 1.21
C SER A 448 96.62 29.46 -0.20
N GLU A 449 97.72 30.19 -0.48
CA GLU A 449 98.87 29.63 -1.20
C GLU A 449 98.87 29.68 -2.74
N LEU A 450 98.48 30.84 -3.23
CA LEU A 450 98.97 31.47 -4.46
C LEU A 450 100.50 31.79 -4.44
N ALA A 451 101.32 31.17 -3.60
CA ALA A 451 102.53 31.84 -3.09
C ALA A 451 103.91 31.32 -3.50
N LYS A 452 104.13 30.13 -4.10
CA LYS A 452 105.55 29.72 -4.22
C LYS A 452 106.09 28.84 -5.34
N GLU A 453 105.31 28.21 -6.19
CA GLU A 453 105.90 27.20 -7.08
C GLU A 453 105.54 27.36 -8.56
N ILE A 454 105.43 28.63 -8.98
CA ILE A 454 105.19 29.03 -10.36
C ILE A 454 106.50 29.29 -11.13
N SER A 455 107.65 29.52 -10.49
CA SER A 455 108.79 30.07 -11.21
C SER A 455 109.69 29.05 -11.93
N ASP A 456 110.04 27.92 -11.31
CA ASP A 456 111.28 27.23 -11.74
C ASP A 456 111.08 25.95 -12.56
N ARG A 457 109.84 25.44 -12.71
CA ARG A 457 109.54 24.28 -13.59
C ARG A 457 109.31 24.64 -15.06
N ILE A 458 109.16 25.92 -15.41
CA ILE A 458 108.61 26.36 -16.71
C ILE A 458 109.53 26.06 -17.91
N ALA A 459 110.86 26.05 -17.74
CA ALA A 459 111.76 26.01 -18.91
C ALA A 459 112.05 24.60 -19.48
N ILE A 460 112.09 23.56 -18.65
CA ILE A 460 112.37 22.17 -19.09
C ILE A 460 111.06 21.39 -19.33
N GLN A 461 109.94 21.87 -18.77
CA GLN A 461 108.64 21.23 -18.95
C GLN A 461 108.07 21.47 -20.35
N ASN A 462 108.26 22.64 -20.97
CA ASN A 462 107.59 23.00 -22.23
C ASN A 462 107.73 21.99 -23.40
N GLU A 463 108.85 21.28 -23.57
CA GLU A 463 109.03 20.33 -24.68
C GLU A 463 108.42 18.93 -24.41
N LEU A 464 108.45 18.46 -23.16
CA LEU A 464 107.71 17.26 -22.72
C LEU A 464 106.22 17.55 -22.48
N GLN A 465 105.87 18.80 -22.18
CA GLN A 465 104.52 19.30 -21.92
C GLN A 465 103.74 19.52 -23.20
N GLU A 466 104.36 19.77 -24.35
CA GLU A 466 103.64 19.86 -25.63
C GLU A 466 103.13 18.47 -26.07
N LYS A 467 103.97 17.43 -25.97
CA LYS A 467 103.56 16.03 -26.26
C LYS A 467 102.63 15.44 -25.18
N ALA A 468 102.84 15.79 -23.91
CA ALA A 468 101.93 15.42 -22.82
C ALA A 468 100.60 16.20 -22.86
N ALA A 469 100.58 17.43 -23.36
CA ALA A 469 99.36 18.23 -23.52
C ALA A 469 98.45 17.64 -24.60
N THR A 470 98.97 17.25 -25.76
CA THR A 470 98.15 16.59 -26.79
C THR A 470 97.60 15.25 -26.30
N LEU A 471 98.42 14.45 -25.60
CA LEU A 471 97.96 13.18 -25.01
C LEU A 471 96.93 13.39 -23.88
N SER A 472 97.14 14.38 -23.01
CA SER A 472 96.21 14.76 -21.95
C SER A 472 94.91 15.35 -22.52
N GLN A 473 94.98 16.11 -23.60
CA GLN A 473 93.82 16.66 -24.28
C GLN A 473 92.97 15.54 -24.90
N HIS A 474 93.57 14.58 -25.60
CA HIS A 474 92.86 13.40 -26.09
C HIS A 474 92.25 12.57 -24.94
N TYR A 475 92.98 12.35 -23.84
CA TYR A 475 92.45 11.66 -22.67
C TYR A 475 91.31 12.40 -21.97
N GLN A 476 91.40 13.73 -21.88
CA GLN A 476 90.37 14.56 -21.25
C GLN A 476 89.10 14.60 -22.10
N ILE A 477 89.22 14.72 -23.43
CA ILE A 477 88.10 14.61 -24.36
C ILE A 477 87.43 13.23 -24.26
N LEU A 478 88.20 12.13 -24.24
CA LEU A 478 87.64 10.79 -24.08
C LEU A 478 86.95 10.60 -22.71
N ASN A 479 87.48 11.19 -21.64
CA ASN A 479 86.89 11.11 -20.30
C ASN A 479 85.64 11.99 -20.16
N ASP A 480 85.61 13.15 -20.81
CA ASP A 480 84.44 14.02 -20.88
C ASP A 480 83.34 13.37 -21.73
N LEU A 481 83.68 12.74 -22.85
CA LEU A 481 82.77 11.89 -23.63
C LEU A 481 82.24 10.71 -22.80
N ALA A 482 83.09 10.01 -22.04
CA ALA A 482 82.65 8.91 -21.17
C ALA A 482 81.73 9.35 -20.00
N LYS A 483 81.74 10.65 -19.67
CA LYS A 483 80.84 11.28 -18.69
C LYS A 483 79.61 11.93 -19.33
N ASP A 484 79.60 12.10 -20.64
CA ASP A 484 78.49 12.72 -21.36
C ASP A 484 77.21 11.90 -21.14
N GLU A 485 76.14 12.59 -20.76
CA GLU A 485 74.86 11.97 -20.48
C GLU A 485 74.26 11.29 -21.72
N SER A 486 74.51 11.83 -22.92
CA SER A 486 73.98 11.28 -24.18
C SER A 486 74.44 9.84 -24.42
N LEU A 487 75.71 9.55 -24.14
CA LEU A 487 76.36 8.23 -24.26
C LEU A 487 75.87 7.24 -23.19
N ARG A 488 75.38 7.70 -22.04
CA ARG A 488 74.86 6.86 -20.94
C ARG A 488 73.35 6.62 -21.00
N GLN A 489 72.60 7.59 -21.51
CA GLN A 489 71.14 7.53 -21.59
C GLN A 489 70.66 6.56 -22.68
N GLY A 490 71.53 6.13 -23.59
CA GLY A 490 71.22 5.11 -24.61
C GLY A 490 70.51 5.69 -25.84
N ASN A 491 70.60 6.99 -26.07
CA ASN A 491 70.15 7.59 -27.33
C ASN A 491 71.24 7.40 -28.39
N LEU A 492 71.08 6.36 -29.21
CA LEU A 492 72.08 5.94 -30.18
C LEU A 492 72.44 7.05 -31.17
N MET A 493 71.44 7.76 -31.72
CA MET A 493 71.68 8.79 -32.73
C MET A 493 72.42 10.00 -32.15
N ALA A 494 71.99 10.50 -30.99
CA ALA A 494 72.65 11.64 -30.34
C ALA A 494 74.11 11.31 -29.93
N SER A 495 74.35 10.07 -29.50
CA SER A 495 75.68 9.58 -29.14
C SER A 495 76.61 9.52 -30.34
N VAL A 496 76.13 8.97 -31.46
CA VAL A 496 76.91 8.82 -32.70
C VAL A 496 77.21 10.19 -33.30
N GLN A 497 76.22 11.09 -33.38
CA GLN A 497 76.42 12.47 -33.83
C GLN A 497 77.46 13.20 -32.99
N LYS A 498 77.41 13.03 -31.67
CA LYS A 498 78.39 13.70 -30.82
C LYS A 498 79.80 13.16 -31.04
N LEU A 499 79.94 11.85 -31.20
CA LEU A 499 81.22 11.19 -31.42
C LEU A 499 81.83 11.54 -32.79
N THR A 500 81.04 11.58 -33.87
CA THR A 500 81.48 12.00 -35.22
C THR A 500 81.88 13.48 -35.25
N GLU A 501 81.13 14.35 -34.58
CA GLU A 501 81.48 15.76 -34.41
C GLU A 501 82.83 15.92 -33.69
N VAL A 502 82.97 15.28 -32.52
CA VAL A 502 84.15 15.46 -31.66
C VAL A 502 85.41 14.92 -32.33
N VAL A 503 85.35 13.75 -32.97
CA VAL A 503 86.53 13.22 -33.68
C VAL A 503 86.90 14.09 -34.88
N ALA A 504 85.91 14.65 -35.59
CA ALA A 504 86.17 15.54 -36.71
C ALA A 504 86.84 16.84 -36.30
N GLN A 505 86.35 17.49 -35.24
CA GLN A 505 86.90 18.73 -34.70
C GLN A 505 88.29 18.51 -34.10
N THR A 506 88.49 17.39 -33.38
CA THR A 506 89.75 17.09 -32.69
C THR A 506 90.87 16.76 -33.69
N LEU A 507 90.59 15.90 -34.67
CA LEU A 507 91.57 15.48 -35.68
C LEU A 507 91.61 16.41 -36.91
N LYS A 508 90.81 17.48 -36.89
CA LYS A 508 90.65 18.47 -37.98
C LYS A 508 90.47 17.80 -39.34
N VAL A 509 89.60 16.79 -39.40
CA VAL A 509 89.23 16.10 -40.64
C VAL A 509 88.02 16.78 -41.25
N ALA A 510 87.96 16.82 -42.58
CA ALA A 510 86.89 17.51 -43.27
C ALA A 510 85.54 16.81 -43.07
N ARG A 511 85.57 15.47 -43.01
CA ARG A 511 84.38 14.62 -42.95
C ARG A 511 84.62 13.47 -41.97
N SER A 512 83.64 13.18 -41.12
CA SER A 512 83.64 12.01 -40.23
C SER A 512 82.28 11.32 -40.31
N SER A 513 82.26 10.03 -40.63
CA SER A 513 81.00 9.29 -40.75
C SER A 513 81.05 7.93 -40.06
N VAL A 514 79.88 7.46 -39.60
CA VAL A 514 79.69 6.12 -39.08
C VAL A 514 78.74 5.36 -39.99
N TRP A 515 79.15 4.18 -40.42
CA TRP A 515 78.39 3.29 -41.27
C TRP A 515 78.11 1.97 -40.56
N LEU A 516 76.90 1.42 -40.73
CA LEU A 516 76.50 0.13 -40.17
C LEU A 516 76.25 -0.88 -41.28
N ALA A 517 76.62 -2.14 -41.03
CA ALA A 517 76.26 -3.24 -41.92
C ALA A 517 74.79 -3.62 -41.71
N THR A 518 74.04 -3.81 -42.80
CA THR A 518 72.66 -4.31 -42.75
C THR A 518 72.59 -5.79 -42.31
N THR A 519 71.41 -6.27 -41.91
CA THR A 519 71.20 -7.65 -41.41
C THR A 519 71.61 -8.76 -42.39
N ASP A 520 71.66 -8.48 -43.69
CA ASP A 520 72.13 -9.39 -44.74
C ASP A 520 73.64 -9.30 -45.01
N ARG A 521 74.37 -8.36 -44.35
CA ARG A 521 75.80 -8.07 -44.50
C ARG A 521 76.25 -7.70 -45.92
N ILE A 522 75.32 -7.34 -46.79
CA ILE A 522 75.55 -7.06 -48.21
C ILE A 522 75.40 -5.56 -48.54
N SER A 523 74.82 -4.76 -47.65
CA SER A 523 74.78 -3.30 -47.79
C SER A 523 75.22 -2.60 -46.50
N TRP A 524 75.64 -1.35 -46.66
CA TRP A 524 76.11 -0.49 -45.60
C TRP A 524 75.29 0.79 -45.59
N SER A 525 74.70 1.13 -44.46
CA SER A 525 73.91 2.34 -44.28
C SER A 525 74.68 3.37 -43.46
N CYS A 526 74.67 4.61 -43.94
CA CYS A 526 75.27 5.72 -43.20
C CYS A 526 74.35 6.05 -42.01
N LEU A 527 74.86 5.90 -40.79
CA LEU A 527 74.11 6.25 -39.59
C LEU A 527 74.22 7.75 -39.31
N ASP A 528 75.41 8.33 -39.53
CA ASP A 528 75.67 9.77 -39.43
C ASP A 528 76.92 10.17 -40.22
N LEU A 529 76.91 11.37 -40.81
CA LEU A 529 78.06 12.03 -41.43
C LEU A 529 78.14 13.47 -40.92
N PHE A 530 79.24 13.83 -40.27
CA PHE A 530 79.55 15.19 -39.86
C PHE A 530 80.51 15.88 -40.83
N LEU A 531 80.15 17.09 -41.27
CA LEU A 531 80.95 17.94 -42.15
C LEU A 531 81.55 19.11 -41.36
N LEU A 532 82.88 19.14 -41.20
CA LEU A 532 83.55 20.16 -40.37
C LEU A 532 83.42 21.58 -40.94
N SER A 533 83.36 21.74 -42.26
CA SER A 533 83.28 23.05 -42.91
C SER A 533 81.95 23.77 -42.69
N SER A 534 80.85 23.01 -42.55
CA SER A 534 79.50 23.54 -42.33
C SER A 534 79.01 23.36 -40.89
N GLY A 535 79.61 22.44 -40.12
CA GLY A 535 79.15 22.08 -38.79
C GLY A 535 77.82 21.32 -38.79
N ILE A 536 77.48 20.65 -39.90
CA ILE A 536 76.18 19.99 -40.10
C ILE A 536 76.35 18.47 -40.11
N HIS A 537 75.37 17.78 -39.52
CA HIS A 537 75.15 16.35 -39.66
C HIS A 537 74.27 16.05 -40.88
N ALA A 538 74.68 15.10 -41.70
CA ALA A 538 74.01 14.62 -42.88
C ALA A 538 73.97 13.09 -42.89
N VAL A 539 73.25 12.50 -43.84
CA VAL A 539 73.21 11.06 -44.07
C VAL A 539 73.51 10.83 -45.54
N GLU A 540 74.44 9.92 -45.84
CA GLU A 540 74.72 9.51 -47.22
C GLU A 540 73.83 8.35 -47.67
N SER A 541 73.65 8.22 -48.98
CA SER A 541 72.91 7.11 -49.57
C SER A 541 73.60 5.77 -49.29
N ASP A 542 72.81 4.75 -48.95
CA ASP A 542 73.28 3.39 -48.67
C ASP A 542 74.14 2.83 -49.82
N VAL A 543 75.23 2.15 -49.47
CA VAL A 543 76.21 1.59 -50.41
C VAL A 543 76.15 0.06 -50.36
N SER A 544 76.08 -0.60 -51.51
CA SER A 544 76.15 -2.07 -51.59
C SER A 544 77.61 -2.55 -51.56
N SER A 545 77.89 -3.62 -50.80
CA SER A 545 79.21 -4.22 -50.66
C SER A 545 79.78 -4.78 -51.96
N ASN A 546 78.92 -5.08 -52.95
CA ASN A 546 79.32 -5.52 -54.29
C ASN A 546 79.96 -4.41 -55.14
N SER A 547 79.88 -3.15 -54.73
CA SER A 547 80.41 -2.02 -55.48
C SER A 547 81.91 -1.76 -55.24
N PHE A 548 82.47 -2.16 -54.08
CA PHE A 548 83.87 -1.86 -53.68
C PHE A 548 84.54 -2.99 -52.84
N PRO A 549 84.70 -4.21 -53.39
CA PRO A 549 85.12 -5.39 -52.62
C PRO A 549 86.57 -5.36 -52.12
N LYS A 550 87.51 -4.70 -52.82
CA LYS A 550 88.92 -4.61 -52.35
C LYS A 550 89.06 -3.63 -51.20
N TYR A 551 88.32 -2.53 -51.24
CA TYR A 551 88.31 -1.53 -50.19
C TYR A 551 87.78 -2.12 -48.88
N LEU A 552 86.60 -2.75 -48.93
CA LEU A 552 85.96 -3.34 -47.74
C LEU A 552 86.69 -4.59 -47.23
N GLY A 553 87.32 -5.38 -48.12
CA GLY A 553 88.06 -6.59 -47.73
C GLY A 553 89.23 -6.32 -46.79
N LYS A 554 89.84 -5.12 -46.84
CA LYS A 554 90.97 -4.74 -45.97
C LYS A 554 90.55 -4.40 -44.54
N LEU A 555 89.31 -3.97 -44.34
CA LEU A 555 88.74 -3.68 -43.01
C LEU A 555 88.63 -4.94 -42.13
N HIS A 556 88.52 -6.13 -42.73
CA HIS A 556 88.51 -7.39 -42.00
C HIS A 556 89.88 -7.76 -41.43
N THR A 557 90.97 -7.39 -42.12
CA THR A 557 92.34 -7.80 -41.79
C THR A 557 93.13 -6.79 -40.97
N GLU A 558 92.83 -5.50 -41.08
CA GLU A 558 93.59 -4.42 -40.44
C GLU A 558 92.82 -3.81 -39.26
N SER A 559 93.55 -3.29 -38.27
CA SER A 559 92.94 -2.65 -37.08
C SER A 559 92.63 -1.16 -37.26
N ALA A 560 93.25 -0.55 -38.27
CA ALA A 560 92.94 0.77 -38.81
C ALA A 560 93.51 0.79 -40.23
N VAL A 561 92.72 1.20 -41.22
CA VAL A 561 93.21 1.38 -42.59
C VAL A 561 93.57 2.85 -42.76
N SER A 562 94.85 3.16 -42.57
CA SER A 562 95.40 4.50 -42.71
C SER A 562 95.99 4.68 -44.10
N VAL A 563 95.47 5.63 -44.86
CA VAL A 563 95.87 5.94 -46.24
C VAL A 563 96.22 7.42 -46.34
N GLU A 564 97.50 7.70 -46.62
CA GLU A 564 98.03 9.06 -46.69
C GLU A 564 97.69 9.74 -48.03
N ASP A 565 97.86 9.03 -49.14
CA ASP A 565 97.44 9.47 -50.49
C ASP A 565 96.37 8.52 -51.03
N ALA A 566 95.11 8.85 -50.77
CA ALA A 566 93.97 8.02 -51.10
C ALA A 566 93.66 7.96 -52.60
N ILE A 567 94.17 8.91 -53.39
CA ILE A 567 93.95 8.93 -54.84
C ILE A 567 94.84 7.88 -55.52
N ASN A 568 96.08 7.73 -55.02
CA ASN A 568 97.09 6.86 -55.63
C ASN A 568 97.34 5.52 -54.89
N ASP A 569 96.73 5.29 -53.72
CA ASP A 569 96.87 4.04 -52.98
C ASP A 569 96.02 2.90 -53.60
N ASN A 570 96.65 1.74 -53.77
CA ASN A 570 96.01 0.56 -54.36
C ASN A 570 94.79 0.07 -53.55
N ARG A 571 94.75 0.32 -52.23
CA ARG A 571 93.65 -0.09 -51.33
C ARG A 571 92.37 0.72 -51.57
N THR A 572 92.50 1.98 -51.98
CA THR A 572 91.39 2.92 -52.23
C THR A 572 91.07 3.12 -53.71
N SER A 573 91.81 2.45 -54.60
CA SER A 573 91.68 2.57 -56.06
C SER A 573 90.25 2.41 -56.60
N GLU A 574 89.40 1.61 -55.95
CA GLU A 574 88.00 1.40 -56.36
C GLU A 574 87.09 2.59 -56.01
N LEU A 575 87.48 3.43 -55.03
CA LEU A 575 86.76 4.64 -54.61
C LEU A 575 87.23 5.91 -55.32
N THR A 576 88.39 5.88 -55.99
CA THR A 576 89.08 7.07 -56.50
C THR A 576 88.21 7.94 -57.41
N GLU A 577 87.68 7.41 -58.51
CA GLU A 577 86.82 8.17 -59.44
C GLU A 577 85.38 8.42 -58.92
N PRO A 578 84.66 7.42 -58.37
CA PRO A 578 83.25 7.62 -58.02
C PRO A 578 83.03 8.43 -56.74
N TYR A 579 84.02 8.53 -55.84
CA TYR A 579 83.84 9.14 -54.52
C TYR A 579 84.97 10.10 -54.15
N LEU A 580 86.25 9.68 -54.20
CA LEU A 580 87.37 10.48 -53.66
C LEU A 580 87.68 11.74 -54.48
N LEU A 581 87.75 11.64 -55.81
CA LEU A 581 88.03 12.78 -56.68
C LEU A 581 86.88 13.79 -56.70
N GLN A 582 85.63 13.32 -56.65
CA GLN A 582 84.45 14.20 -56.66
C GLN A 582 84.38 15.06 -55.39
N LEU A 583 84.77 14.48 -54.26
CA LEU A 583 84.72 15.14 -52.96
C LEU A 583 86.07 15.77 -52.55
N GLY A 584 87.10 15.65 -53.38
CA GLY A 584 88.44 16.19 -53.12
C GLY A 584 89.17 15.55 -51.94
N ILE A 585 88.86 14.28 -51.63
CA ILE A 585 89.43 13.54 -50.51
C ILE A 585 90.85 13.07 -50.89
N ALA A 586 91.83 13.52 -50.12
CA ALA A 586 93.24 13.22 -50.33
C ALA A 586 93.78 12.15 -49.38
N SER A 587 93.19 11.98 -48.20
CA SER A 587 93.64 11.00 -47.20
C SER A 587 92.45 10.44 -46.42
N ILE A 588 92.51 9.15 -46.07
CA ILE A 588 91.44 8.45 -45.35
C ILE A 588 92.02 7.67 -44.17
N LEU A 589 91.29 7.65 -43.07
CA LEU A 589 91.51 6.76 -41.94
C LEU A 589 90.21 6.03 -41.61
N GLU A 590 90.20 4.72 -41.83
CA GLU A 590 89.06 3.85 -41.51
C GLU A 590 89.31 3.03 -40.25
N ILE A 591 88.31 3.02 -39.35
CA ILE A 591 88.32 2.24 -38.11
C ILE A 591 87.15 1.25 -38.14
N PRO A 592 87.41 -0.07 -38.19
CA PRO A 592 86.34 -1.07 -38.16
C PRO A 592 85.72 -1.15 -36.75
N LEU A 593 84.39 -1.04 -36.67
CA LEU A 593 83.62 -1.19 -35.43
C LEU A 593 83.31 -2.67 -35.24
N ARG A 594 83.81 -3.26 -34.14
CA ARG A 594 83.70 -4.70 -33.88
C ARG A 594 82.85 -4.99 -32.63
N GLN A 595 81.94 -5.94 -32.74
CA GLN A 595 81.25 -6.56 -31.60
C GLN A 595 81.44 -8.08 -31.70
N ASN A 596 81.84 -8.74 -30.60
CA ASN A 596 82.11 -10.19 -30.58
C ASN A 596 83.02 -10.69 -31.72
N ASN A 597 84.04 -9.90 -32.07
CA ASN A 597 85.01 -10.17 -33.13
C ASN A 597 84.46 -10.14 -34.57
N GLU A 598 83.20 -9.74 -34.76
CA GLU A 598 82.58 -9.47 -36.05
C GLU A 598 82.48 -7.95 -36.31
N ILE A 599 82.59 -7.54 -37.57
CA ILE A 599 82.45 -6.13 -37.95
C ILE A 599 80.95 -5.81 -38.05
N VAL A 600 80.49 -4.87 -37.22
CA VAL A 600 79.11 -4.38 -37.19
C VAL A 600 78.96 -3.02 -37.87
N GLY A 601 80.09 -2.33 -38.10
CA GLY A 601 80.12 -1.01 -38.73
C GLY A 601 81.55 -0.53 -39.01
N MET A 602 81.70 0.70 -39.51
CA MET A 602 82.99 1.40 -39.63
C MET A 602 82.84 2.89 -39.28
N LEU A 603 83.89 3.47 -38.70
CA LEU A 603 84.08 4.91 -38.55
C LEU A 603 85.08 5.37 -39.61
N SER A 604 84.62 6.21 -40.53
CA SER A 604 85.39 6.76 -41.64
C SER A 604 85.77 8.22 -41.39
N LEU A 605 87.05 8.53 -41.53
CA LEU A 605 87.62 9.87 -41.35
C LEU A 605 88.33 10.31 -42.62
N GLU A 606 87.87 11.40 -43.23
CA GLU A 606 88.30 11.81 -44.56
C GLU A 606 88.85 13.24 -44.54
N HIS A 607 90.03 13.42 -45.12
CA HIS A 607 90.68 14.71 -45.25
C HIS A 607 90.74 15.16 -46.70
N THR A 608 90.43 16.43 -46.94
CA THR A 608 90.41 17.02 -48.28
C THR A 608 91.59 17.97 -48.50
N GLY A 609 92.04 18.10 -49.75
CA GLY A 609 93.14 19.01 -50.10
C GLY A 609 94.48 18.30 -50.34
N GLN A 610 95.52 18.63 -49.57
CA GLN A 610 96.84 17.99 -49.73
C GLN A 610 96.92 16.69 -48.91
N PRO A 611 97.60 15.64 -49.40
CA PRO A 611 97.83 14.41 -48.65
C PRO A 611 98.42 14.69 -47.27
N ARG A 612 97.85 14.04 -46.23
CA ARG A 612 98.27 14.17 -44.84
C ARG A 612 98.80 12.84 -44.30
N VAL A 613 99.75 12.94 -43.38
CA VAL A 613 100.27 11.78 -42.63
C VAL A 613 99.45 11.57 -41.37
N TRP A 614 98.93 10.37 -41.18
CA TRP A 614 98.20 9.99 -39.97
C TRP A 614 99.15 9.47 -38.90
N THR A 615 99.28 10.20 -37.80
CA THR A 615 100.15 9.78 -36.70
C THR A 615 99.55 8.60 -35.93
N LEU A 616 100.40 7.78 -35.29
CA LEU A 616 99.95 6.68 -34.44
C LEU A 616 99.06 7.15 -33.28
N LEU A 617 99.24 8.38 -32.81
CA LEU A 617 98.43 8.98 -31.76
C LEU A 617 97.00 9.29 -32.27
N GLU A 618 96.87 9.81 -33.49
CA GLU A 618 95.55 10.09 -34.10
C GLU A 618 94.82 8.79 -34.45
N GLN A 619 95.53 7.77 -34.95
CA GLN A 619 94.95 6.44 -35.20
C GLN A 619 94.43 5.80 -33.90
N SER A 620 95.18 5.93 -32.80
CA SER A 620 94.77 5.40 -31.50
C SER A 620 93.55 6.13 -30.95
N PHE A 621 93.50 7.47 -31.09
CA PHE A 621 92.36 8.28 -30.68
C PHE A 621 91.10 7.94 -31.50
N ALA A 622 91.20 7.86 -32.83
CA ALA A 622 90.10 7.46 -33.70
C ALA A 622 89.58 6.05 -33.35
N ARG A 623 90.47 5.13 -33.00
CA ARG A 623 90.09 3.79 -32.52
C ARG A 623 89.29 3.83 -31.22
N SER A 624 89.73 4.61 -30.23
CA SER A 624 88.98 4.77 -28.97
C SER A 624 87.58 5.37 -29.19
N ILE A 625 87.44 6.30 -30.15
CA ILE A 625 86.12 6.81 -30.56
C ILE A 625 85.29 5.69 -31.20
N GLY A 626 85.88 4.88 -32.09
CA GLY A 626 85.23 3.70 -32.67
C GLY A 626 84.71 2.72 -31.61
N ASP A 627 85.50 2.43 -30.56
CA ASP A 627 85.07 1.56 -29.46
C ASP A 627 83.88 2.15 -28.69
N LEU A 628 83.84 3.48 -28.46
CA LEU A 628 82.70 4.17 -27.84
C LEU A 628 81.44 4.11 -28.71
N VAL A 629 81.57 4.22 -30.03
CA VAL A 629 80.45 4.03 -30.97
C VAL A 629 79.90 2.60 -30.86
N ALA A 630 80.77 1.59 -30.85
CA ALA A 630 80.38 0.18 -30.74
C ALA A 630 79.65 -0.13 -29.41
N LEU A 631 80.09 0.46 -28.30
CA LEU A 631 79.44 0.33 -26.99
C LEU A 631 78.05 1.01 -26.96
N SER A 632 77.90 2.14 -27.63
CA SER A 632 76.63 2.86 -27.70
C SER A 632 75.55 2.05 -28.43
N ILE A 633 75.94 1.33 -29.48
CA ILE A 633 75.07 0.40 -30.23
C ILE A 633 74.62 -0.78 -29.35
N GLU A 634 75.53 -1.36 -28.57
CA GLU A 634 75.22 -2.47 -27.65
C GLU A 634 74.26 -2.04 -26.53
N SER A 635 74.52 -0.89 -25.89
CA SER A 635 73.70 -0.37 -24.80
C SER A 635 72.25 -0.10 -25.22
N TYR A 636 72.03 0.47 -26.41
CA TYR A 636 70.70 0.70 -26.97
C TYR A 636 69.93 -0.60 -27.18
N SER A 637 70.59 -1.61 -27.77
CA SER A 637 70.01 -2.91 -28.07
C SER A 637 69.54 -3.63 -26.79
N ARG A 638 70.32 -3.53 -25.71
CA ARG A 638 70.00 -4.14 -24.42
C ARG A 638 68.83 -3.46 -23.70
N LYS A 639 68.77 -2.13 -23.68
CA LYS A 639 67.69 -1.37 -23.01
C LYS A 639 66.32 -1.64 -23.61
N LEU A 640 66.24 -1.82 -24.93
CA LEU A 640 64.97 -2.07 -25.62
C LEU A 640 64.30 -3.38 -25.17
N VAL A 641 65.11 -4.43 -24.94
CA VAL A 641 64.62 -5.75 -24.50
C VAL A 641 64.23 -5.72 -23.02
N GLU A 642 65.01 -5.08 -22.16
CA GLU A 642 64.71 -4.96 -20.73
C GLU A 642 63.41 -4.16 -20.49
N GLN A 643 63.16 -3.09 -21.26
CA GLN A 643 61.94 -2.29 -21.14
C GLN A 643 60.68 -3.05 -21.55
N GLN A 644 60.73 -3.81 -22.66
CA GLN A 644 59.58 -4.61 -23.12
C GLN A 644 59.19 -5.70 -22.11
N LEU A 645 60.17 -6.31 -21.45
CA LEU A 645 59.91 -7.31 -20.40
C LEU A 645 59.27 -6.65 -19.17
N LYS A 646 59.80 -5.51 -18.73
CA LYS A 646 59.30 -4.79 -17.56
C LYS A 646 57.88 -4.26 -17.76
N ASP A 647 57.58 -3.67 -18.92
CA ASP A 647 56.24 -3.15 -19.23
C ASP A 647 55.19 -4.28 -19.30
N SER A 648 55.60 -5.48 -19.72
CA SER A 648 54.78 -6.69 -19.74
C SER A 648 54.49 -7.20 -18.32
N GLU A 649 55.53 -7.33 -17.48
CA GLU A 649 55.40 -7.77 -16.09
C GLU A 649 54.60 -6.79 -15.23
N GLU A 650 54.86 -5.50 -15.36
CA GLU A 650 54.15 -4.45 -14.63
C GLU A 650 52.67 -4.40 -15.02
N ARG A 651 52.37 -4.53 -16.32
CA ARG A 651 50.98 -4.62 -16.80
C ARG A 651 50.26 -5.85 -16.28
N TRP A 652 50.95 -6.99 -16.20
CA TRP A 652 50.40 -8.21 -15.61
C TRP A 652 50.13 -8.04 -14.11
N HIS A 653 51.07 -7.45 -13.37
CA HIS A 653 50.92 -7.18 -11.94
C HIS A 653 49.79 -6.19 -11.63
N LEU A 654 49.68 -5.11 -12.41
CA LEU A 654 48.60 -4.11 -12.29
C LEU A 654 47.22 -4.68 -12.63
N ALA A 655 47.13 -5.56 -13.64
CA ALA A 655 45.87 -6.23 -13.99
C ALA A 655 45.38 -7.17 -12.87
N LEU A 656 46.31 -7.81 -12.14
CA LEU A 656 46.01 -8.66 -11.00
C LEU A 656 45.66 -7.87 -9.73
N GLU A 657 46.35 -6.76 -9.45
CA GLU A 657 45.98 -5.88 -8.33
C GLU A 657 44.64 -5.17 -8.55
N GLY A 658 44.35 -4.75 -9.79
CA GLY A 658 43.12 -4.06 -10.14
C GLY A 658 41.85 -4.92 -10.02
N SER A 659 41.94 -6.24 -10.21
CA SER A 659 40.79 -7.15 -10.07
C SER A 659 40.49 -7.53 -8.62
N ASN A 660 41.44 -7.32 -7.71
CA ASN A 660 41.34 -7.66 -6.29
C ASN A 660 41.14 -9.16 -5.99
N ASP A 661 41.37 -10.02 -7.00
CA ASP A 661 41.12 -11.47 -6.98
C ASP A 661 42.26 -12.27 -6.34
N GLY A 662 41.93 -13.39 -5.71
CA GLY A 662 42.89 -14.40 -5.28
C GLY A 662 43.23 -15.38 -6.41
N ILE A 663 44.48 -15.40 -6.87
CA ILE A 663 44.96 -16.36 -7.88
C ILE A 663 45.32 -17.70 -7.24
N TRP A 664 44.99 -18.78 -7.94
CA TRP A 664 45.35 -20.14 -7.62
C TRP A 664 45.84 -20.89 -8.86
N ASP A 665 46.74 -21.84 -8.64
CA ASP A 665 47.36 -22.64 -9.70
C ASP A 665 47.59 -24.05 -9.19
N TRP A 666 46.80 -24.98 -9.72
CA TRP A 666 46.77 -26.37 -9.33
C TRP A 666 47.49 -27.23 -10.36
N ASN A 667 48.56 -27.89 -9.93
CA ASN A 667 49.18 -28.99 -10.67
C ASN A 667 48.34 -30.26 -10.47
N CYS A 668 47.59 -30.65 -11.50
CA CYS A 668 46.65 -31.78 -11.44
C CYS A 668 47.36 -33.15 -11.36
N LYS A 669 48.67 -33.21 -11.62
CA LYS A 669 49.46 -34.46 -11.51
C LYS A 669 50.05 -34.66 -10.13
N THR A 670 50.54 -33.60 -9.50
CA THR A 670 51.20 -33.66 -8.19
C THR A 670 50.26 -33.30 -7.03
N ASN A 671 49.08 -32.75 -7.32
CA ASN A 671 48.13 -32.18 -6.36
C ASN A 671 48.69 -31.00 -5.54
N GLU A 672 49.78 -30.40 -6.00
CA GLU A 672 50.30 -29.16 -5.44
C GLU A 672 49.49 -27.98 -5.96
N VAL A 673 49.19 -27.04 -5.07
CA VAL A 673 48.44 -25.83 -5.39
C VAL A 673 49.22 -24.62 -4.90
N PHE A 674 49.48 -23.70 -5.81
CA PHE A 674 49.93 -22.37 -5.45
C PHE A 674 48.72 -21.49 -5.15
N PHE A 675 48.77 -20.78 -4.02
CA PHE A 675 47.81 -19.74 -3.66
C PHE A 675 48.54 -18.41 -3.52
N SER A 676 48.08 -17.39 -4.25
CA SER A 676 48.60 -16.03 -4.16
C SER A 676 48.46 -15.41 -2.76
N ALA A 677 49.29 -14.42 -2.45
CA ALA A 677 49.21 -13.64 -1.21
C ALA A 677 47.82 -12.97 -1.04
N ARG A 678 47.20 -12.56 -2.15
CA ARG A 678 45.86 -11.98 -2.17
C ARG A 678 44.79 -12.98 -1.72
N TYR A 679 44.85 -14.23 -2.23
CA TYR A 679 43.92 -15.29 -1.80
C TYR A 679 44.01 -15.54 -0.29
N LYS A 680 45.23 -15.66 0.23
CA LYS A 680 45.45 -15.92 1.67
C LYS A 680 44.96 -14.76 2.53
N SER A 681 45.30 -13.51 2.16
CA SER A 681 44.87 -12.31 2.88
C SER A 681 43.36 -12.08 2.84
N MET A 682 42.68 -12.38 1.73
CA MET A 682 41.22 -12.31 1.60
C MET A 682 40.49 -13.19 2.63
N LEU A 683 41.10 -14.34 2.98
CA LEU A 683 40.58 -15.28 3.97
C LEU A 683 41.16 -15.08 5.39
N GLY A 684 42.05 -14.09 5.57
CA GLY A 684 42.69 -13.76 6.85
C GLY A 684 43.90 -14.63 7.24
N TYR A 685 44.44 -15.42 6.31
CA TYR A 685 45.62 -16.26 6.54
C TYR A 685 46.92 -15.53 6.17
N ARG A 686 47.99 -15.83 6.91
CA ARG A 686 49.37 -15.39 6.59
C ARG A 686 49.98 -16.28 5.50
N GLU A 687 51.05 -15.83 4.85
CA GLU A 687 51.66 -16.55 3.72
C GLU A 687 52.11 -17.99 4.05
N ASP A 688 52.46 -18.24 5.30
CA ASP A 688 52.99 -19.51 5.82
C ASP A 688 51.91 -20.45 6.39
N GLU A 689 50.65 -20.01 6.50
CA GLU A 689 49.61 -20.74 7.23
C GLU A 689 48.78 -21.70 6.38
N LEU A 690 48.78 -21.55 5.05
CA LEU A 690 48.06 -22.42 4.13
C LEU A 690 49.05 -23.30 3.35
N PRO A 691 49.04 -24.63 3.58
CA PRO A 691 49.86 -25.57 2.83
C PRO A 691 49.54 -25.51 1.32
N PRO A 692 50.55 -25.64 0.44
CA PRO A 692 50.37 -25.53 -1.00
C PRO A 692 49.84 -26.86 -1.61
N ASN A 693 48.70 -27.35 -1.12
CA ASN A 693 48.06 -28.57 -1.62
C ASN A 693 46.55 -28.41 -1.76
N ILE A 694 45.94 -29.31 -2.53
CA ILE A 694 44.50 -29.24 -2.82
C ILE A 694 43.61 -29.50 -1.58
N ASP A 695 44.07 -30.34 -0.65
CA ASP A 695 43.33 -30.64 0.60
C ASP A 695 43.11 -29.38 1.44
N SER A 696 44.02 -28.41 1.35
CA SER A 696 43.90 -27.13 2.06
C SER A 696 42.75 -26.29 1.54
N TRP A 697 42.40 -26.37 0.25
CA TRP A 697 41.20 -25.72 -0.30
C TRP A 697 39.94 -26.53 0.04
N LEU A 698 39.95 -27.84 -0.17
CA LEU A 698 38.80 -28.72 0.09
C LEU A 698 38.30 -28.60 1.55
N ASN A 699 39.22 -28.55 2.51
CA ASN A 699 38.89 -28.42 3.94
C ASN A 699 38.32 -27.05 4.36
N LEU A 700 38.39 -26.05 3.47
CA LEU A 700 37.83 -24.72 3.73
C LEU A 700 36.45 -24.55 3.07
N ILE A 701 36.07 -25.40 2.11
CA ILE A 701 34.73 -25.35 1.51
C ILE A 701 33.67 -25.69 2.56
N HIS A 702 32.55 -25.00 2.53
CA HIS A 702 31.41 -25.33 3.39
C HIS A 702 30.90 -26.76 3.11
N PRO A 703 30.60 -27.59 4.13
CA PRO A 703 30.20 -28.99 3.94
C PRO A 703 29.07 -29.20 2.91
N ASP A 704 28.05 -28.34 2.94
CA ASP A 704 26.92 -28.40 2.00
C ASP A 704 27.33 -28.15 0.53
N ASP A 705 28.40 -27.38 0.29
CA ASP A 705 28.81 -26.94 -1.04
C ASP A 705 29.86 -27.88 -1.65
N SER A 706 30.58 -28.65 -0.81
CA SER A 706 31.72 -29.47 -1.22
C SER A 706 31.40 -30.46 -2.34
N ASN A 707 30.26 -31.18 -2.24
CA ASN A 707 29.87 -32.16 -3.26
C ASN A 707 29.57 -31.47 -4.61
N GLN A 708 28.86 -30.35 -4.58
CA GLN A 708 28.48 -29.62 -5.78
C GLN A 708 29.71 -29.05 -6.50
N VAL A 709 30.66 -28.47 -5.76
CA VAL A 709 31.89 -27.92 -6.33
C VAL A 709 32.73 -29.01 -7.01
N MET A 710 32.87 -30.18 -6.37
CA MET A 710 33.61 -31.29 -6.96
C MET A 710 32.95 -31.84 -8.22
N THR A 711 31.62 -31.94 -8.26
CA THR A 711 30.89 -32.32 -9.48
C THR A 711 31.15 -31.32 -10.62
N ILE A 712 31.24 -30.01 -10.33
CA ILE A 712 31.55 -29.00 -11.36
C ILE A 712 32.98 -29.18 -11.89
N VAL A 713 33.96 -29.49 -11.03
CA VAL A 713 35.33 -29.82 -11.45
C VAL A 713 35.36 -31.04 -12.37
N GLU A 714 34.69 -32.13 -11.97
CA GLU A 714 34.62 -33.37 -12.74
C GLU A 714 33.97 -33.17 -14.11
N LYS A 715 32.83 -32.45 -14.16
CA LYS A 715 32.14 -32.10 -15.41
C LYS A 715 33.01 -31.26 -16.34
N TYR A 716 33.78 -30.33 -15.77
CA TYR A 716 34.71 -29.51 -16.55
C TYR A 716 35.85 -30.34 -17.13
N TRP A 717 36.44 -31.24 -16.33
CA TRP A 717 37.50 -32.15 -16.80
C TRP A 717 37.00 -33.15 -17.85
N ALA A 718 35.76 -33.62 -17.72
CA ALA A 718 35.08 -34.45 -18.72
C ALA A 718 34.67 -33.65 -19.98
N LYS A 719 34.89 -32.33 -20.00
CA LYS A 719 34.50 -31.40 -21.07
C LYS A 719 32.99 -31.35 -21.34
N GLU A 720 32.17 -31.69 -20.33
CA GLU A 720 30.70 -31.55 -20.40
C GLU A 720 30.26 -30.09 -20.29
N ILE A 721 31.06 -29.26 -19.62
CA ILE A 721 30.86 -27.81 -19.51
C ILE A 721 32.06 -27.06 -20.09
N PRO A 722 31.85 -25.92 -20.78
CA PRO A 722 32.91 -25.24 -21.53
C PRO A 722 33.88 -24.44 -20.65
N GLN A 723 33.49 -24.10 -19.42
CA GLN A 723 34.26 -23.29 -18.49
C GLN A 723 34.03 -23.77 -17.05
N TYR A 724 35.05 -23.68 -16.21
CA TYR A 724 34.90 -23.91 -14.78
C TYR A 724 34.46 -22.61 -14.10
N ILE A 725 33.23 -22.61 -13.58
CA ILE A 725 32.65 -21.52 -12.79
C ILE A 725 31.92 -22.15 -11.59
N ALA A 726 32.30 -21.77 -10.37
CA ALA A 726 31.67 -22.26 -9.15
C ALA A 726 31.50 -21.15 -8.12
N GLU A 727 30.29 -20.96 -7.60
CA GLU A 727 30.02 -20.11 -6.44
C GLU A 727 29.88 -20.99 -5.20
N HIS A 728 30.72 -20.78 -4.20
CA HIS A 728 30.70 -21.60 -2.99
C HIS A 728 31.27 -20.84 -1.78
N ARG A 729 30.93 -21.32 -0.59
CA ARG A 729 31.39 -20.70 0.66
C ARG A 729 32.75 -21.26 1.07
N ILE A 730 33.69 -20.37 1.36
CA ILE A 730 35.02 -20.70 1.89
C ILE A 730 35.15 -20.14 3.31
N ARG A 731 35.65 -20.97 4.22
CA ARG A 731 35.87 -20.62 5.63
C ARG A 731 37.11 -19.75 5.78
N CYS A 732 36.95 -18.63 6.47
CA CYS A 732 38.02 -17.72 6.88
C CYS A 732 38.68 -18.19 8.17
N LYS A 733 39.85 -17.62 8.49
CA LYS A 733 40.61 -17.94 9.71
C LYS A 733 39.82 -17.67 11.01
N ASP A 734 38.94 -16.68 11.01
CA ASP A 734 38.08 -16.34 12.15
C ASP A 734 36.88 -17.27 12.32
N GLY A 735 36.70 -18.23 11.40
CA GLY A 735 35.58 -19.18 11.38
C GLY A 735 34.35 -18.70 10.61
N SER A 736 34.34 -17.46 10.13
CA SER A 736 33.28 -16.96 9.25
C SER A 736 33.37 -17.58 7.84
N TYR A 737 32.28 -17.53 7.07
CA TYR A 737 32.28 -17.97 5.68
C TYR A 737 32.16 -16.77 4.75
N ARG A 738 32.95 -16.76 3.67
CA ARG A 738 32.83 -15.83 2.55
C ARG A 738 32.34 -16.55 1.31
N TRP A 739 31.51 -15.90 0.52
CA TRP A 739 31.10 -16.42 -0.78
C TRP A 739 32.17 -16.12 -1.81
N MET A 740 32.63 -17.18 -2.49
CA MET A 740 33.72 -17.11 -3.45
C MET A 740 33.22 -17.54 -4.83
N LEU A 741 33.48 -16.70 -5.83
CA LEU A 741 33.33 -17.04 -7.23
C LEU A 741 34.67 -17.56 -7.75
N ALA A 742 34.77 -18.87 -7.97
CA ALA A 742 35.92 -19.51 -8.58
C ALA A 742 35.74 -19.62 -10.09
N ARG A 743 36.75 -19.17 -10.84
CA ARG A 743 36.81 -19.28 -12.30
C ARG A 743 38.17 -19.79 -12.72
N GLY A 744 38.24 -20.73 -13.66
CA GLY A 744 39.52 -21.32 -14.05
C GLY A 744 39.52 -22.01 -15.41
N ILE A 745 40.72 -22.21 -15.93
CA ILE A 745 41.00 -22.90 -17.19
C ILE A 745 42.03 -24.00 -16.93
N ALA A 746 41.80 -25.18 -17.50
CA ALA A 746 42.75 -26.29 -17.46
C ALA A 746 43.55 -26.42 -18.76
N LEU A 747 44.84 -26.71 -18.62
CA LEU A 747 45.73 -27.20 -19.66
C LEU A 747 45.65 -28.73 -19.66
N PHE A 748 45.32 -29.31 -20.81
CA PHE A 748 45.20 -30.75 -21.00
C PHE A 748 46.40 -31.29 -21.78
N ASP A 749 46.85 -32.49 -21.44
CA ASP A 749 47.86 -33.22 -22.22
C ASP A 749 47.24 -33.84 -23.48
N LEU A 750 48.10 -34.41 -24.35
CA LEU A 750 47.70 -35.07 -25.60
C LEU A 750 46.67 -36.20 -25.40
N ASP A 751 46.71 -36.86 -24.25
CA ASP A 751 45.78 -37.95 -23.89
C ASP A 751 44.44 -37.45 -23.32
N GLY A 752 44.22 -36.13 -23.28
CA GLY A 752 43.00 -35.51 -22.78
C GLY A 752 42.90 -35.42 -21.25
N THR A 753 43.96 -35.77 -20.51
CA THR A 753 44.05 -35.64 -19.05
C THR A 753 44.46 -34.22 -18.65
N PRO A 754 43.89 -33.63 -17.58
CA PRO A 754 44.28 -32.31 -17.11
C PRO A 754 45.68 -32.36 -16.49
N ASN A 755 46.58 -31.50 -16.94
CA ASN A 755 47.95 -31.38 -16.45
C ASN A 755 48.06 -30.29 -15.39
N ARG A 756 47.40 -29.15 -15.62
CA ARG A 756 47.43 -27.97 -14.74
C ARG A 756 46.15 -27.17 -14.87
N MET A 757 45.67 -26.56 -13.81
CA MET A 757 44.49 -25.70 -13.82
C MET A 757 44.77 -24.40 -13.08
N ILE A 758 44.54 -23.27 -13.75
CA ILE A 758 44.79 -21.93 -13.21
C ILE A 758 43.49 -21.15 -13.18
N GLY A 759 43.32 -20.35 -12.13
CA GLY A 759 42.13 -19.53 -12.00
C GLY A 759 42.24 -18.42 -10.98
N SER A 760 41.09 -17.77 -10.78
CA SER A 760 40.91 -16.72 -9.79
C SER A 760 39.73 -17.03 -8.88
N HIS A 761 39.76 -16.43 -7.69
CA HIS A 761 38.71 -16.43 -6.69
C HIS A 761 38.34 -14.98 -6.37
N THR A 762 37.10 -14.60 -6.63
CA THR A 762 36.55 -13.28 -6.31
C THR A 762 35.64 -13.38 -5.09
N ASP A 763 35.81 -12.51 -4.08
CA ASP A 763 34.87 -12.40 -2.97
C ASP A 763 33.58 -11.73 -3.45
N ILE A 764 32.46 -12.46 -3.38
CA ILE A 764 31.13 -12.01 -3.78
C ILE A 764 30.15 -11.96 -2.60
N THR A 765 30.68 -11.90 -1.36
CA THR A 765 29.86 -11.91 -0.13
C THR A 765 28.89 -10.73 -0.07
N GLU A 766 29.35 -9.52 -0.39
CA GLU A 766 28.50 -8.32 -0.40
C GLU A 766 27.37 -8.42 -1.44
N ARG A 767 27.67 -8.97 -2.63
CA ARG A 767 26.67 -9.23 -3.66
C ARG A 767 25.60 -10.20 -3.18
N LYS A 768 26.00 -11.34 -2.58
CA LYS A 768 25.05 -12.33 -2.06
C LYS A 768 24.20 -11.78 -0.91
N GLN A 769 24.81 -10.99 -0.03
CA GLN A 769 24.11 -10.34 1.06
C GLN A 769 23.06 -9.34 0.54
N SER A 770 23.42 -8.54 -0.47
CA SER A 770 22.50 -7.61 -1.13
C SER A 770 21.35 -8.34 -1.86
N GLU A 771 21.63 -9.48 -2.51
CA GLU A 771 20.60 -10.32 -3.15
C GLU A 771 19.60 -10.88 -2.11
N ILE A 772 20.07 -11.30 -0.94
CA ILE A 772 19.22 -11.80 0.16
C ILE A 772 18.38 -10.66 0.76
N GLU A 773 19.00 -9.51 1.05
CA GLU A 773 18.31 -8.34 1.61
C GLU A 773 17.24 -7.82 0.65
N LEU A 774 17.53 -7.76 -0.65
CA LEU A 774 16.56 -7.38 -1.67
C LEU A 774 15.40 -8.38 -1.75
N SER A 775 15.68 -9.68 -1.64
CA SER A 775 14.64 -10.72 -1.62
C SER A 775 13.75 -10.60 -0.39
N GLN A 776 14.32 -10.35 0.79
CA GLN A 776 13.57 -10.15 2.03
C GLN A 776 12.72 -8.88 1.98
N ALA A 777 13.29 -7.77 1.52
CA ALA A 777 12.55 -6.51 1.36
C ALA A 777 11.39 -6.65 0.35
N LYS A 778 11.58 -7.45 -0.71
CA LYS A 778 10.52 -7.78 -1.67
C LYS A 778 9.41 -8.62 -1.05
N GLU A 779 9.75 -9.67 -0.30
CA GLU A 779 8.75 -10.50 0.40
C GLU A 779 7.96 -9.70 1.44
N GLU A 780 8.62 -8.81 2.19
CA GLU A 780 7.97 -7.92 3.14
C GLU A 780 7.01 -6.93 2.44
N ALA A 781 7.44 -6.34 1.32
CA ALA A 781 6.61 -5.44 0.52
C ALA A 781 5.39 -6.16 -0.09
N ASP A 782 5.58 -7.37 -0.62
CA ASP A 782 4.49 -8.17 -1.20
C ASP A 782 3.49 -8.61 -0.13
N SER A 783 3.98 -9.01 1.05
CA SER A 783 3.14 -9.34 2.21
C SER A 783 2.33 -8.13 2.68
N ALA A 784 2.96 -6.95 2.79
CA ALA A 784 2.29 -5.71 3.16
C ALA A 784 1.23 -5.28 2.14
N ASN A 785 1.51 -5.41 0.84
CA ASN A 785 0.55 -5.11 -0.23
C ASN A 785 -0.66 -6.06 -0.22
N LYS A 786 -0.43 -7.34 0.06
CA LYS A 786 -1.51 -8.32 0.21
C LYS A 786 -2.39 -7.98 1.43
N ALA A 787 -1.78 -7.69 2.58
CA ALA A 787 -2.50 -7.28 3.78
C ALA A 787 -3.30 -5.97 3.58
N LYS A 788 -2.73 -4.98 2.88
CA LYS A 788 -3.42 -3.74 2.48
C LYS A 788 -4.68 -4.03 1.64
N SER A 789 -4.55 -4.91 0.66
CA SER A 789 -5.66 -5.27 -0.23
C SER A 789 -6.78 -6.03 0.49
N GLU A 790 -6.42 -7.00 1.35
CA GLU A 790 -7.37 -7.73 2.19
C GLU A 790 -8.07 -6.82 3.19
N PHE A 791 -7.35 -5.88 3.79
CA PHE A 791 -7.93 -4.86 4.68
C PHE A 791 -8.95 -3.98 3.96
N LEU A 792 -8.63 -3.46 2.76
CA LEU A 792 -9.55 -2.63 1.97
C LEU A 792 -10.80 -3.40 1.53
N ALA A 793 -10.65 -4.67 1.15
CA ALA A 793 -11.77 -5.55 0.81
C ALA A 793 -12.72 -5.76 2.00
N ASN A 794 -12.16 -6.09 3.17
CA ASN A 794 -12.93 -6.29 4.39
C ASN A 794 -13.62 -5.00 4.86
N MET A 795 -12.90 -3.88 4.88
CA MET A 795 -13.47 -2.57 5.24
C MET A 795 -14.59 -2.14 4.29
N SER A 796 -14.47 -2.40 2.98
CA SER A 796 -15.58 -2.13 2.06
C SER A 796 -16.83 -2.92 2.41
N HIS A 797 -16.68 -4.20 2.77
CA HIS A 797 -17.81 -5.05 3.15
C HIS A 797 -18.49 -4.56 4.45
N GLU A 798 -17.69 -4.20 5.46
CA GLU A 798 -18.16 -3.66 6.74
C GLU A 798 -18.86 -2.30 6.58
N LEU A 799 -18.41 -1.45 5.65
CA LEU A 799 -19.06 -0.17 5.36
C LEU A 799 -20.31 -0.30 4.48
N ARG A 800 -20.34 -1.26 3.55
CA ARG A 800 -21.47 -1.47 2.64
C ARG A 800 -22.70 -1.98 3.36
N THR A 801 -22.53 -2.84 4.37
CA THR A 801 -23.64 -3.44 5.12
C THR A 801 -24.56 -2.41 5.78
N PRO A 802 -24.08 -1.49 6.66
CA PRO A 802 -24.95 -0.48 7.28
C PRO A 802 -25.49 0.53 6.25
N LEU A 803 -24.72 0.82 5.20
CA LEU A 803 -25.13 1.76 4.15
C LEU A 803 -26.29 1.22 3.31
N ASN A 804 -26.32 -0.08 3.04
CA ASN A 804 -27.44 -0.76 2.41
C ASN A 804 -28.70 -0.72 3.28
N GLY A 805 -28.54 -0.88 4.60
CA GLY A 805 -29.65 -0.71 5.56
C GLY A 805 -30.24 0.71 5.48
N ILE A 806 -29.39 1.74 5.50
CA ILE A 806 -29.81 3.15 5.37
C ILE A 806 -30.57 3.37 4.06
N LEU A 807 -30.04 2.89 2.93
CA LEU A 807 -30.71 3.00 1.62
C LEU A 807 -32.05 2.25 1.59
N GLY A 808 -32.15 1.09 2.24
CA GLY A 808 -33.40 0.35 2.37
C GLY A 808 -34.47 1.13 3.12
N TYR A 809 -34.12 1.76 4.25
CA TYR A 809 -35.05 2.62 4.99
C TYR A 809 -35.44 3.88 4.23
N VAL A 810 -34.50 4.51 3.52
CA VAL A 810 -34.79 5.62 2.60
C VAL A 810 -35.83 5.17 1.56
N GLN A 811 -35.68 3.99 0.96
CA GLN A 811 -36.64 3.46 -0.01
C GLN A 811 -38.03 3.24 0.60
N ILE A 812 -38.12 2.70 1.82
CA ILE A 812 -39.39 2.53 2.54
C ILE A 812 -40.05 3.89 2.81
N LEU A 813 -39.30 4.83 3.37
CA LEU A 813 -39.81 6.17 3.69
C LEU A 813 -40.31 6.89 2.43
N GLN A 814 -39.60 6.79 1.29
CA GLN A 814 -40.04 7.39 0.02
C GLN A 814 -41.40 6.89 -0.48
N ARG A 815 -41.91 5.75 0.01
CA ARG A 815 -43.20 5.21 -0.40
C ARG A 815 -44.36 5.70 0.45
N ASP A 816 -44.11 6.21 1.65
CA ASP A 816 -45.11 6.77 2.56
C ASP A 816 -45.83 7.96 1.90
N ARG A 817 -47.16 7.88 1.87
CA ARG A 817 -48.04 8.87 1.23
C ARG A 817 -48.20 10.16 2.07
N ASN A 818 -47.79 10.15 3.34
CA ASN A 818 -48.00 11.25 4.28
C ASN A 818 -46.77 12.16 4.48
N LEU A 819 -45.72 12.00 3.68
CA LEU A 819 -44.52 12.82 3.81
C LEU A 819 -44.74 14.27 3.36
N THR A 820 -44.26 15.21 4.17
CA THR A 820 -44.20 16.62 3.79
C THR A 820 -43.10 16.87 2.74
N PRO A 821 -43.21 17.93 1.92
CA PRO A 821 -42.18 18.28 0.92
C PRO A 821 -40.77 18.41 1.50
N LYS A 822 -40.62 18.97 2.71
CA LYS A 822 -39.31 19.05 3.42
C LYS A 822 -38.77 17.68 3.82
N GLN A 823 -39.63 16.74 4.18
CA GLN A 823 -39.19 15.37 4.51
C GLN A 823 -38.76 14.61 3.26
N ILE A 824 -39.47 14.76 2.14
CA ILE A 824 -39.10 14.18 0.84
C ILE A 824 -37.72 14.72 0.40
N GLU A 825 -37.49 16.02 0.54
CA GLU A 825 -36.19 16.65 0.26
C GLU A 825 -35.08 16.07 1.15
N GLY A 826 -35.31 15.99 2.47
CA GLY A 826 -34.35 15.40 3.41
C GLY A 826 -34.02 13.93 3.09
N ILE A 827 -35.03 13.11 2.74
CA ILE A 827 -34.84 11.72 2.35
C ILE A 827 -34.05 11.61 1.03
N ASN A 828 -34.31 12.49 0.07
CA ASN A 828 -33.56 12.55 -1.18
C ASN A 828 -32.09 12.93 -0.95
N VAL A 829 -31.80 13.85 -0.02
CA VAL A 829 -30.43 14.20 0.38
C VAL A 829 -29.72 13.00 1.01
N ILE A 830 -30.37 12.28 1.93
CA ILE A 830 -29.79 11.05 2.53
C ILE A 830 -29.49 10.01 1.45
N LYS A 831 -30.43 9.80 0.51
CA LYS A 831 -30.23 8.90 -0.65
C LYS A 831 -29.01 9.29 -1.48
N GLN A 832 -28.85 10.58 -1.77
CA GLN A 832 -27.72 11.10 -2.53
C GLN A 832 -26.40 10.91 -1.79
N CYS A 833 -26.35 11.22 -0.49
CA CYS A 833 -25.15 11.03 0.34
C CYS A 833 -24.75 9.55 0.44
N SER A 834 -25.72 8.66 0.65
CA SER A 834 -25.46 7.21 0.74
C SER A 834 -24.98 6.62 -0.59
N ASN A 835 -25.58 7.02 -1.72
CA ASN A 835 -25.13 6.60 -3.04
C ASN A 835 -23.73 7.16 -3.37
N HIS A 836 -23.45 8.40 -2.97
CA HIS A 836 -22.12 8.98 -3.14
C HIS A 836 -21.07 8.18 -2.38
N LEU A 837 -21.33 7.83 -1.11
CA LEU A 837 -20.40 7.04 -0.30
C LEU A 837 -20.17 5.63 -0.86
N LEU A 838 -21.23 4.96 -1.37
CA LEU A 838 -21.09 3.67 -2.04
C LEU A 838 -20.17 3.75 -3.26
N ASN A 839 -20.31 4.78 -4.07
CA ASN A 839 -19.47 5.00 -5.23
C ASN A 839 -18.02 5.23 -4.83
N LEU A 840 -17.76 6.02 -3.78
CA LEU A 840 -16.39 6.23 -3.28
C LEU A 840 -15.73 4.93 -2.79
N ILE A 841 -16.49 4.09 -2.09
CA ILE A 841 -16.00 2.79 -1.64
C ILE A 841 -15.72 1.88 -2.84
N ALA A 842 -16.59 1.90 -3.86
CA ALA A 842 -16.39 1.14 -5.09
C ALA A 842 -15.15 1.60 -5.85
N ASP A 843 -14.93 2.91 -5.96
CA ASP A 843 -13.77 3.50 -6.62
C ASP A 843 -12.45 3.12 -5.93
N ILE A 844 -12.41 3.16 -4.59
CA ILE A 844 -11.23 2.73 -3.81
C ILE A 844 -10.92 1.25 -4.03
N LEU A 845 -11.95 0.40 -4.08
CA LEU A 845 -11.77 -1.02 -4.37
C LEU A 845 -11.30 -1.27 -5.80
N ASP A 846 -11.86 -0.56 -6.78
CA ASP A 846 -11.43 -0.67 -8.17
C ASP A 846 -9.97 -0.25 -8.32
N LEU A 847 -9.53 0.83 -7.66
CA LEU A 847 -8.11 1.23 -7.61
C LEU A 847 -7.22 0.12 -7.01
N SER A 848 -7.63 -0.47 -5.88
CA SER A 848 -6.89 -1.57 -5.24
C SER A 848 -6.78 -2.81 -6.15
N LYS A 849 -7.82 -3.12 -6.92
CA LYS A 849 -7.79 -4.23 -7.90
C LYS A 849 -6.88 -3.94 -9.09
N ILE A 850 -6.85 -2.68 -9.53
CA ILE A 850 -5.94 -2.22 -10.60
C ILE A 850 -4.49 -2.31 -10.13
N GLU A 851 -4.16 -1.81 -8.93
CA GLU A 851 -2.81 -1.90 -8.34
C GLU A 851 -2.34 -3.36 -8.23
N ALA A 852 -3.26 -4.28 -7.95
CA ALA A 852 -2.98 -5.71 -7.83
C ALA A 852 -3.00 -6.50 -9.16
N GLN A 853 -3.21 -5.86 -10.32
CA GLN A 853 -3.38 -6.49 -11.64
C GLN A 853 -4.50 -7.55 -11.70
N LYS A 854 -5.56 -7.38 -10.90
CA LYS A 854 -6.68 -8.34 -10.78
C LYS A 854 -7.99 -7.85 -11.41
N MET A 855 -7.94 -6.80 -12.24
CA MET A 855 -9.10 -6.25 -12.91
C MET A 855 -9.27 -6.90 -14.29
N GLU A 856 -10.39 -7.60 -14.49
CA GLU A 856 -10.76 -8.25 -15.75
C GLU A 856 -12.08 -7.63 -16.27
N LEU A 857 -12.22 -7.51 -17.60
CA LEU A 857 -13.44 -7.05 -18.26
C LEU A 857 -14.42 -8.20 -18.44
N ILE A 858 -15.71 -7.95 -18.18
CA ILE A 858 -16.78 -8.92 -18.42
C ILE A 858 -17.56 -8.43 -19.64
N GLU A 859 -17.22 -8.94 -20.82
CA GLU A 859 -17.88 -8.56 -22.07
C GLU A 859 -19.26 -9.24 -22.19
N THR A 860 -20.30 -8.46 -22.51
CA THR A 860 -21.68 -8.90 -22.74
C THR A 860 -22.26 -8.22 -23.98
N ASP A 861 -23.24 -8.83 -24.63
CA ASP A 861 -24.01 -8.20 -25.70
C ASP A 861 -25.12 -7.29 -25.15
N PHE A 862 -25.24 -6.07 -25.67
CA PHE A 862 -26.33 -5.16 -25.31
C PHE A 862 -26.68 -4.18 -26.42
N HIS A 863 -27.90 -3.64 -26.36
CA HIS A 863 -28.40 -2.65 -27.32
C HIS A 863 -27.70 -1.30 -27.12
N PHE A 864 -26.92 -0.89 -28.12
CA PHE A 864 -25.99 0.22 -27.97
C PHE A 864 -26.69 1.57 -27.86
N GLN A 865 -27.78 1.78 -28.61
CA GLN A 865 -28.51 3.04 -28.59
C GLN A 865 -29.23 3.24 -27.25
N ASN A 866 -29.80 2.19 -26.66
CA ASN A 866 -30.47 2.26 -25.36
C ASN A 866 -29.47 2.54 -24.25
N PHE A 867 -28.29 1.92 -24.35
CA PHE A 867 -27.17 2.19 -23.45
C PHE A 867 -26.79 3.68 -23.45
N LEU A 868 -26.58 4.26 -24.64
CA LEU A 868 -26.23 5.68 -24.82
C LEU A 868 -27.34 6.60 -24.33
N GLN A 869 -28.60 6.28 -24.66
CA GLN A 869 -29.76 7.02 -24.23
C GLN A 869 -29.85 7.09 -22.69
N GLY A 870 -29.63 5.97 -22.00
CA GLY A 870 -29.60 5.95 -20.53
C GLY A 870 -28.48 6.81 -19.92
N VAL A 871 -27.32 6.91 -20.58
CA VAL A 871 -26.24 7.82 -20.15
C VAL A 871 -26.64 9.28 -20.37
N VAL A 872 -27.24 9.59 -21.52
CA VAL A 872 -27.71 10.92 -21.91
C VAL A 872 -28.78 11.44 -20.96
N GLU A 873 -29.77 10.63 -20.61
CA GLU A 873 -30.87 11.03 -19.71
C GLU A 873 -30.36 11.44 -18.32
N VAL A 874 -29.45 10.64 -17.75
CA VAL A 874 -28.85 10.95 -16.44
C VAL A 874 -28.09 12.29 -16.50
N CYS A 875 -27.36 12.54 -17.59
CA CYS A 875 -26.58 13.75 -17.76
C CYS A 875 -27.47 14.98 -18.05
N ALA A 876 -28.54 14.81 -18.84
CA ALA A 876 -29.49 15.86 -19.17
C ALA A 876 -30.20 16.39 -17.91
N VAL A 877 -30.66 15.50 -17.02
CA VAL A 877 -31.27 15.90 -15.74
C VAL A 877 -30.30 16.74 -14.89
N ARG A 878 -29.03 16.31 -14.80
CA ARG A 878 -28.00 17.04 -14.03
C ARG A 878 -27.67 18.40 -14.63
N SER A 879 -27.57 18.49 -15.96
CA SER A 879 -27.35 19.76 -16.65
C SER A 879 -28.52 20.71 -16.50
N MET A 880 -29.77 20.21 -16.57
CA MET A 880 -30.98 20.99 -16.37
C MET A 880 -31.06 21.56 -14.94
N GLN A 881 -30.76 20.75 -13.93
CA GLN A 881 -30.68 21.21 -12.52
C GLN A 881 -29.64 22.31 -12.33
N LYS A 882 -28.55 22.27 -13.10
CA LYS A 882 -27.48 23.27 -13.07
C LYS A 882 -27.72 24.47 -13.98
N GLY A 883 -28.76 24.43 -14.82
CA GLY A 883 -29.08 25.51 -15.76
C GLY A 883 -28.14 25.62 -16.97
N ILE A 884 -27.41 24.55 -17.34
CA ILE A 884 -26.52 24.53 -18.52
C ILE A 884 -27.09 23.69 -19.66
N THR A 885 -26.74 24.00 -20.91
CA THR A 885 -27.23 23.28 -22.08
C THR A 885 -26.53 21.92 -22.21
N PHE A 886 -27.29 20.84 -22.47
CA PHE A 886 -26.74 19.53 -22.80
C PHE A 886 -27.12 19.15 -24.23
N THR A 887 -26.15 18.83 -25.08
CA THR A 887 -26.38 18.50 -26.49
C THR A 887 -25.81 17.12 -26.80
N TYR A 888 -26.68 16.21 -27.27
CA TYR A 888 -26.28 14.87 -27.70
C TYR A 888 -26.29 14.78 -29.24
N LEU A 889 -25.19 14.34 -29.83
CA LEU A 889 -25.00 14.21 -31.28
C LEU A 889 -24.54 12.78 -31.62
N PRO A 890 -25.46 11.83 -31.82
CA PRO A 890 -25.13 10.50 -32.31
C PRO A 890 -24.92 10.50 -33.83
N SER A 891 -23.97 9.69 -34.29
CA SER A 891 -23.82 9.36 -35.70
C SER A 891 -24.97 8.47 -36.19
N ALA A 892 -25.37 8.63 -37.45
CA ALA A 892 -26.43 7.83 -38.06
C ALA A 892 -26.03 6.35 -38.28
N ASN A 893 -24.73 6.03 -38.22
CA ASN A 893 -24.18 4.72 -38.58
C ASN A 893 -23.69 3.91 -37.36
N LEU A 894 -24.25 4.14 -36.18
CA LEU A 894 -23.88 3.37 -34.99
C LEU A 894 -24.46 1.95 -35.07
N PRO A 895 -23.72 0.92 -34.62
CA PRO A 895 -24.24 -0.45 -34.56
C PRO A 895 -25.44 -0.55 -33.60
N ILE A 896 -26.38 -1.45 -33.91
CA ILE A 896 -27.59 -1.66 -33.11
C ILE A 896 -27.24 -2.32 -31.77
N GLY A 897 -26.38 -3.34 -31.80
CA GLY A 897 -25.86 -4.03 -30.61
C GLY A 897 -24.34 -4.15 -30.66
N ILE A 898 -23.72 -4.07 -29.48
CA ILE A 898 -22.27 -4.20 -29.31
C ILE A 898 -21.94 -5.24 -28.24
N PHE A 899 -20.75 -5.82 -28.31
CA PHE A 899 -20.18 -6.68 -27.29
C PHE A 899 -19.11 -5.91 -26.51
N ALA A 900 -19.40 -5.59 -25.26
CA ALA A 900 -18.50 -4.85 -24.36
C ALA A 900 -18.92 -5.05 -22.90
N ASP A 901 -18.10 -4.58 -21.96
CA ASP A 901 -18.49 -4.49 -20.56
C ASP A 901 -19.36 -3.23 -20.35
N ASP A 902 -20.70 -3.40 -20.36
CA ASP A 902 -21.69 -2.31 -20.17
C ASP A 902 -21.34 -1.49 -18.93
N LYS A 903 -21.11 -2.16 -17.80
CA LYS A 903 -20.91 -1.50 -16.51
C LYS A 903 -19.67 -0.61 -16.53
N ARG A 904 -18.55 -1.11 -17.06
CA ARG A 904 -17.29 -0.36 -17.12
C ARG A 904 -17.33 0.74 -18.16
N LEU A 905 -17.95 0.51 -19.31
CA LEU A 905 -18.12 1.55 -20.33
C LEU A 905 -19.03 2.69 -19.81
N ARG A 906 -20.13 2.34 -19.13
CA ARG A 906 -21.03 3.32 -18.50
C ARG A 906 -20.33 4.15 -17.44
N GLN A 907 -19.49 3.51 -16.62
CA GLN A 907 -18.70 4.16 -15.58
C GLN A 907 -17.76 5.22 -16.17
N VAL A 908 -17.03 4.88 -17.24
CA VAL A 908 -16.13 5.81 -17.94
C VAL A 908 -16.92 7.01 -18.48
N LEU A 909 -18.01 6.77 -19.20
CA LEU A 909 -18.81 7.85 -19.81
C LEU A 909 -19.46 8.77 -18.78
N LEU A 910 -20.07 8.20 -17.73
CA LEU A 910 -20.69 8.99 -16.66
C LEU A 910 -19.68 9.82 -15.87
N ASN A 911 -18.45 9.33 -15.71
CA ASN A 911 -17.39 10.07 -15.04
C ASN A 911 -16.89 11.25 -15.90
N LEU A 912 -16.65 11.03 -17.20
CA LEU A 912 -16.24 12.10 -18.12
C LEU A 912 -17.33 13.17 -18.28
N LEU A 913 -18.58 12.76 -18.55
CA LEU A 913 -19.72 13.68 -18.66
C LEU A 913 -20.06 14.36 -17.34
N GLY A 914 -19.94 13.64 -16.22
CA GLY A 914 -20.14 14.19 -14.89
C GLY A 914 -19.14 15.32 -14.57
N ASN A 915 -17.86 15.12 -14.93
CA ASN A 915 -16.84 16.16 -14.79
C ASN A 915 -17.12 17.37 -15.69
N ALA A 916 -17.47 17.15 -16.97
CA ALA A 916 -17.84 18.22 -17.89
C ALA A 916 -18.99 19.08 -17.35
N ILE A 917 -20.06 18.46 -16.85
CA ILE A 917 -21.21 19.15 -16.24
C ILE A 917 -20.78 19.89 -14.98
N LYS A 918 -19.98 19.25 -14.11
CA LYS A 918 -19.54 19.83 -12.84
C LYS A 918 -18.65 21.06 -13.01
N PHE A 919 -17.76 21.08 -14.00
CA PHE A 919 -16.80 22.17 -14.20
C PHE A 919 -17.27 23.27 -15.18
N THR A 920 -18.46 23.10 -15.78
CA THR A 920 -19.12 24.14 -16.59
C THR A 920 -20.10 24.92 -15.72
N GLN A 921 -19.83 26.20 -15.44
CA GLN A 921 -20.76 27.05 -14.68
C GLN A 921 -21.84 27.68 -15.58
N ASP A 922 -21.42 28.25 -16.70
CA ASP A 922 -22.26 28.84 -17.73
C ASP A 922 -21.89 28.23 -19.10
N GLY A 923 -22.87 28.10 -20.01
CA GLY A 923 -22.67 27.51 -21.34
C GLY A 923 -23.31 26.13 -21.47
N GLY A 924 -22.56 25.14 -21.95
CA GLY A 924 -23.06 23.80 -22.18
C GLY A 924 -22.02 22.71 -22.35
N VAL A 925 -22.51 21.47 -22.36
CA VAL A 925 -21.76 20.23 -22.56
C VAL A 925 -22.31 19.53 -23.79
N THR A 926 -21.42 19.13 -24.70
CA THR A 926 -21.77 18.38 -25.91
C THR A 926 -21.21 16.97 -25.84
N PHE A 927 -22.06 15.96 -26.02
CA PHE A 927 -21.68 14.56 -26.13
C PHE A 927 -21.85 14.08 -27.57
N LYS A 928 -20.73 13.73 -28.22
CA LYS A 928 -20.68 13.23 -29.61
C LYS A 928 -20.29 11.76 -29.61
N VAL A 929 -20.99 10.96 -30.42
CA VAL A 929 -20.66 9.54 -30.60
C VAL A 929 -20.57 9.26 -32.10
N ASP A 930 -19.35 9.05 -32.58
CA ASP A 930 -19.04 8.89 -34.00
C ASP A 930 -18.48 7.50 -34.29
N ALA A 931 -18.87 6.90 -35.41
CA ALA A 931 -18.19 5.73 -35.94
C ALA A 931 -17.03 6.17 -36.85
N ILE A 932 -15.79 6.00 -36.39
CA ILE A 932 -14.57 6.37 -37.15
C ILE A 932 -14.35 5.38 -38.30
N SER A 933 -14.52 4.09 -38.03
CA SER A 933 -14.43 3.02 -39.02
C SER A 933 -15.41 1.90 -38.71
N LEU A 934 -16.07 1.37 -39.74
CA LEU A 934 -17.09 0.34 -39.63
C LEU A 934 -16.65 -0.89 -40.42
N ASN A 935 -16.98 -2.09 -39.93
CA ASN A 935 -16.71 -3.35 -40.59
C ASN A 935 -15.22 -3.66 -40.84
N ILE A 936 -14.38 -3.46 -39.84
CA ILE A 936 -12.98 -3.88 -39.91
C ILE A 936 -12.92 -5.42 -39.79
N PRO A 937 -12.37 -6.13 -40.80
CA PRO A 937 -12.13 -7.56 -40.68
C PRO A 937 -11.06 -7.83 -39.62
N TYR A 938 -11.29 -8.81 -38.74
CA TYR A 938 -10.40 -9.15 -37.61
C TYR A 938 -8.93 -9.37 -38.03
N SER A 939 -8.68 -9.78 -39.28
CA SER A 939 -7.35 -10.08 -39.83
C SER A 939 -6.42 -8.88 -40.06
N GLU A 940 -6.92 -7.64 -40.07
CA GLU A 940 -6.09 -6.45 -40.37
C GLU A 940 -5.49 -5.76 -39.11
N LEU A 941 -5.82 -6.23 -37.90
CA LEU A 941 -5.48 -5.56 -36.64
C LEU A 941 -4.42 -6.25 -35.77
N THR A 942 -3.89 -7.42 -36.16
CA THR A 942 -2.80 -8.11 -35.44
C THR A 942 -1.49 -8.06 -36.23
N PRO A 943 -0.44 -7.35 -35.76
CA PRO A 943 0.89 -7.37 -36.38
C PRO A 943 1.66 -8.68 -36.16
N ASP A 944 1.24 -9.52 -35.19
CA ASP A 944 1.93 -10.76 -34.85
C ASP A 944 1.14 -11.98 -35.31
N GLY A 945 1.69 -12.66 -36.31
CA GLY A 945 1.17 -13.92 -36.85
C GLY A 945 1.45 -15.10 -35.92
N ASN A 946 0.74 -15.20 -34.80
CA ASN A 946 0.67 -16.45 -34.05
C ASN A 946 -0.69 -17.13 -34.28
N SER A 947 -0.61 -18.20 -35.05
CA SER A 947 -1.71 -19.07 -35.44
C SER A 947 -2.02 -20.09 -34.32
N ASP A 948 -2.96 -19.80 -33.43
CA ASP A 948 -3.60 -20.88 -32.65
C ASP A 948 -5.08 -20.65 -32.26
N ASP A 949 -5.75 -19.61 -32.78
CA ASP A 949 -7.18 -19.40 -32.52
C ASP A 949 -8.07 -20.11 -33.56
N ARG A 950 -8.14 -21.44 -33.52
CA ARG A 950 -9.03 -22.24 -34.41
C ARG A 950 -10.36 -22.69 -33.78
N GLU A 951 -10.69 -22.27 -32.56
CA GLU A 951 -11.92 -22.71 -31.88
C GLU A 951 -12.74 -21.56 -31.25
N ARG A 952 -13.07 -20.51 -32.03
CA ARG A 952 -14.12 -19.55 -31.64
C ARG A 952 -15.09 -19.26 -32.79
N PRO A 953 -16.40 -19.11 -32.52
CA PRO A 953 -17.41 -18.88 -33.55
C PRO A 953 -17.22 -17.50 -34.24
N SER A 954 -17.72 -17.43 -35.46
CA SER A 954 -17.59 -16.35 -36.46
C SER A 954 -17.99 -14.95 -35.98
N PHE A 955 -17.08 -14.17 -35.37
CA PHE A 955 -17.26 -12.72 -35.20
C PHE A 955 -16.42 -11.97 -36.25
N SER A 956 -17.06 -11.47 -37.30
CA SER A 956 -16.38 -10.98 -38.52
C SER A 956 -16.26 -9.45 -38.63
N ILE A 957 -16.79 -8.66 -37.68
CA ILE A 957 -16.97 -7.21 -37.85
C ILE A 957 -16.63 -6.47 -36.54
N MET A 958 -15.59 -5.64 -36.59
CA MET A 958 -15.24 -4.66 -35.55
C MET A 958 -15.61 -3.25 -36.01
N HIS A 959 -16.10 -2.43 -35.08
CA HIS A 959 -16.38 -1.00 -35.30
C HIS A 959 -15.53 -0.15 -34.36
N GLN A 960 -14.81 0.82 -34.90
CA GLN A 960 -14.12 1.80 -34.10
C GLN A 960 -15.06 2.98 -33.80
N ILE A 961 -15.44 3.14 -32.54
CA ILE A 961 -16.38 4.16 -32.08
C ILE A 961 -15.64 5.19 -31.22
N ARG A 962 -15.80 6.48 -31.56
CA ARG A 962 -15.34 7.62 -30.78
C ARG A 962 -16.45 8.09 -29.85
N PHE A 963 -16.12 8.22 -28.58
CA PHE A 963 -16.95 8.93 -27.61
C PHE A 963 -16.24 10.22 -27.24
N GLN A 964 -16.84 11.37 -27.56
CA GLN A 964 -16.23 12.68 -27.39
C GLN A 964 -17.14 13.58 -26.54
N ILE A 965 -16.55 14.19 -25.53
CA ILE A 965 -17.21 15.07 -24.55
C ILE A 965 -16.55 16.44 -24.64
N GLU A 966 -17.33 17.46 -24.96
CA GLU A 966 -16.87 18.85 -25.04
C GLU A 966 -17.58 19.66 -23.96
N ASP A 967 -16.82 20.39 -23.15
CA ASP A 967 -17.32 21.31 -22.14
C ASP A 967 -16.84 22.74 -22.43
N THR A 968 -17.60 23.72 -21.97
CA THR A 968 -17.30 25.15 -22.09
C THR A 968 -16.88 25.76 -20.74
N GLY A 969 -16.40 24.90 -19.83
CA GLY A 969 -16.08 25.25 -18.46
C GLY A 969 -14.70 25.91 -18.27
N ILE A 970 -14.17 25.78 -17.06
CA ILE A 970 -12.94 26.48 -16.63
C ILE A 970 -11.67 26.08 -17.40
N GLY A 971 -11.67 24.95 -18.10
CA GLY A 971 -10.50 24.39 -18.76
C GLY A 971 -9.37 24.00 -17.81
N ILE A 972 -8.32 23.38 -18.35
CA ILE A 972 -7.18 22.80 -17.62
C ILE A 972 -5.89 23.43 -18.17
N SER A 973 -4.93 23.75 -17.30
CA SER A 973 -3.63 24.29 -17.74
C SER A 973 -2.72 23.17 -18.26
N PRO A 974 -1.80 23.45 -19.21
CA PRO A 974 -0.91 22.43 -19.78
C PRO A 974 -0.11 21.63 -18.74
N GLU A 975 0.30 22.27 -17.64
CA GLU A 975 1.09 21.65 -16.57
C GLU A 975 0.25 20.68 -15.70
N GLN A 976 -1.07 20.78 -15.77
CA GLN A 976 -2.00 19.96 -15.01
C GLN A 976 -2.57 18.80 -15.83
N ILE A 977 -2.50 18.86 -17.17
CA ILE A 977 -3.08 17.84 -18.07
C ILE A 977 -2.57 16.42 -17.77
N GLU A 978 -1.27 16.24 -17.52
CA GLU A 978 -0.75 14.90 -17.16
C GLU A 978 -1.14 14.50 -15.73
N LYS A 979 -1.25 15.48 -14.83
CA LYS A 979 -1.51 15.23 -13.41
C LYS A 979 -2.95 14.82 -13.11
N ILE A 980 -3.93 15.19 -13.94
CA ILE A 980 -5.35 14.86 -13.70
C ILE A 980 -5.64 13.36 -13.75
N PHE A 981 -4.73 12.56 -14.31
CA PHE A 981 -4.84 11.10 -14.39
C PHE A 981 -4.14 10.38 -13.23
N PHE A 982 -3.43 11.11 -12.36
CA PHE A 982 -2.85 10.52 -11.15
C PHE A 982 -3.91 10.36 -10.05
N PRO A 983 -3.89 9.25 -9.30
CA PRO A 983 -4.83 9.04 -8.19
C PRO A 983 -4.72 10.17 -7.15
N PHE A 984 -5.87 10.66 -6.69
CA PHE A 984 -6.01 11.70 -5.65
C PHE A 984 -5.53 13.11 -6.05
N GLU A 985 -5.08 13.30 -7.29
CA GLU A 985 -4.73 14.62 -7.79
C GLU A 985 -5.97 15.38 -8.29
N GLN A 986 -6.03 16.68 -8.02
CA GLN A 986 -7.13 17.56 -8.42
C GLN A 986 -6.60 18.78 -9.17
N ALA A 987 -7.15 19.08 -10.35
CA ALA A 987 -6.81 20.28 -11.10
C ALA A 987 -7.56 21.50 -10.55
N GLY A 988 -6.91 22.26 -9.65
CA GLY A 988 -7.45 23.54 -9.18
C GLY A 988 -6.71 24.09 -7.95
N GLY A 989 -6.48 25.41 -7.90
CA GLY A 989 -6.03 26.08 -6.67
C GLY A 989 -7.14 26.09 -5.60
N ALA A 990 -6.76 26.26 -4.34
CA ALA A 990 -7.55 26.09 -3.10
C ALA A 990 -8.88 26.88 -2.95
N LEU A 991 -9.44 27.47 -4.00
CA LEU A 991 -10.59 28.40 -3.98
C LEU A 991 -11.80 27.97 -4.83
N VAL A 992 -11.80 26.79 -5.46
CA VAL A 992 -12.99 26.25 -6.14
C VAL A 992 -13.34 24.91 -5.49
N ASN A 993 -14.49 24.87 -4.79
CA ASN A 993 -15.07 23.75 -4.03
C ASN A 993 -14.45 22.36 -4.27
N ALA A 994 -13.73 21.88 -3.24
CA ALA A 994 -13.13 20.56 -3.15
C ALA A 994 -14.17 19.43 -2.99
N GLU A 995 -15.02 19.23 -3.99
CA GLU A 995 -15.90 18.07 -4.06
C GLU A 995 -15.27 17.00 -4.97
N GLY A 996 -15.17 15.75 -4.52
CA GLY A 996 -14.65 14.61 -5.29
C GLY A 996 -13.31 14.06 -4.78
N THR A 997 -13.03 12.79 -5.07
CA THR A 997 -11.85 12.05 -4.53
C THR A 997 -10.59 12.12 -5.39
N GLY A 998 -10.66 12.68 -6.60
CA GLY A 998 -9.53 12.63 -7.55
C GLY A 998 -9.24 11.22 -8.09
N LEU A 999 -10.16 10.26 -7.90
CA LEU A 999 -9.98 8.86 -8.34
C LEU A 999 -10.61 8.58 -9.70
N GLY A 1000 -11.69 9.28 -10.06
CA GLY A 1000 -12.50 8.94 -11.23
C GLY A 1000 -11.70 8.88 -12.54
N LEU A 1001 -10.93 9.92 -12.86
CA LEU A 1001 -10.14 10.00 -14.09
C LEU A 1001 -9.03 8.93 -14.14
N ALA A 1002 -8.33 8.69 -13.03
CA ALA A 1002 -7.33 7.62 -12.92
C ALA A 1002 -7.93 6.23 -13.17
N ILE A 1003 -9.10 5.93 -12.58
CA ILE A 1003 -9.81 4.66 -12.79
C ILE A 1003 -10.30 4.56 -14.24
N SER A 1004 -10.87 5.64 -14.78
CA SER A 1004 -11.39 5.65 -16.16
C SER A 1004 -10.26 5.42 -17.17
N GLN A 1005 -9.10 6.05 -16.98
CA GLN A 1005 -7.92 5.83 -17.82
C GLN A 1005 -7.50 4.36 -17.82
N LYS A 1006 -7.47 3.72 -16.63
CA LYS A 1006 -7.10 2.31 -16.52
C LYS A 1006 -8.13 1.36 -17.12
N ILE A 1007 -9.43 1.63 -16.96
CA ILE A 1007 -10.48 0.86 -17.64
C ILE A 1007 -10.32 0.94 -19.16
N VAL A 1008 -10.09 2.14 -19.68
CA VAL A 1008 -9.93 2.38 -21.13
C VAL A 1008 -8.64 1.72 -21.67
N GLU A 1009 -7.56 1.71 -20.89
CA GLU A 1009 -6.32 0.96 -21.19
C GLU A 1009 -6.57 -0.55 -21.30
N ILE A 1010 -7.35 -1.13 -20.37
CA ILE A 1010 -7.73 -2.56 -20.43
C ILE A 1010 -8.65 -2.82 -21.63
N MET A 1011 -9.49 -1.86 -22.02
CA MET A 1011 -10.30 -1.91 -23.26
C MET A 1011 -9.47 -1.65 -24.54
N GLY A 1012 -8.15 -1.50 -24.44
CA GLY A 1012 -7.23 -1.36 -25.57
C GLY A 1012 -7.12 0.04 -26.15
N SER A 1013 -7.46 1.08 -25.38
CA SER A 1013 -7.38 2.49 -25.81
C SER A 1013 -6.83 3.40 -24.71
N THR A 1014 -6.83 4.72 -24.90
CA THR A 1014 -6.45 5.70 -23.87
C THR A 1014 -7.39 6.90 -23.89
N ILE A 1015 -7.61 7.54 -22.74
CA ILE A 1015 -8.36 8.81 -22.68
C ILE A 1015 -7.45 9.92 -23.19
N GLN A 1016 -7.94 10.64 -24.18
CA GLN A 1016 -7.27 11.78 -24.77
C GLN A 1016 -7.95 13.06 -24.30
N VAL A 1017 -7.15 14.11 -24.08
CA VAL A 1017 -7.65 15.40 -23.60
C VAL A 1017 -6.99 16.55 -24.35
N LYS A 1018 -7.81 17.54 -24.70
CA LYS A 1018 -7.38 18.84 -25.20
C LYS A 1018 -8.14 19.91 -24.45
N SER A 1019 -7.43 20.79 -23.75
CA SER A 1019 -8.06 21.80 -22.90
C SER A 1019 -7.28 23.11 -22.94
N GLU A 1020 -8.00 24.21 -22.79
CA GLU A 1020 -7.42 25.54 -22.64
C GLU A 1020 -8.14 26.28 -21.51
N ARG A 1021 -7.36 26.81 -20.55
CA ARG A 1021 -7.91 27.50 -19.38
C ARG A 1021 -8.81 28.67 -19.81
N GLY A 1022 -10.06 28.66 -19.33
CA GLY A 1022 -11.10 29.65 -19.61
C GLY A 1022 -11.89 29.42 -20.91
N LYS A 1023 -11.58 28.38 -21.70
CA LYS A 1023 -12.34 28.02 -22.92
C LYS A 1023 -13.02 26.66 -22.87
N GLY A 1024 -12.74 25.86 -21.83
CA GLY A 1024 -13.30 24.52 -21.65
C GLY A 1024 -12.34 23.39 -22.07
N SER A 1025 -12.85 22.16 -22.06
CA SER A 1025 -12.06 20.95 -22.35
C SER A 1025 -12.78 20.02 -23.32
N ILE A 1026 -11.99 19.24 -24.04
CA ILE A 1026 -12.45 18.16 -24.92
C ILE A 1026 -11.77 16.88 -24.44
N PHE A 1027 -12.57 15.91 -24.03
CA PHE A 1027 -12.13 14.55 -23.72
C PHE A 1027 -12.66 13.59 -24.77
N TRP A 1028 -11.86 12.63 -25.23
CA TRP A 1028 -12.35 11.58 -26.11
C TRP A 1028 -11.65 10.25 -25.88
N ILE A 1029 -12.35 9.18 -26.25
CA ILE A 1029 -11.85 7.80 -26.28
C ILE A 1029 -12.23 7.15 -27.61
N ASP A 1030 -11.32 6.34 -28.15
CA ASP A 1030 -11.52 5.60 -29.41
C ASP A 1030 -11.50 4.10 -29.10
N LEU A 1031 -12.67 3.45 -29.09
CA LEU A 1031 -12.81 2.05 -28.70
C LEU A 1031 -13.12 1.16 -29.91
N ASN A 1032 -12.48 -0.01 -29.95
CA ASN A 1032 -12.79 -1.05 -30.93
C ASN A 1032 -13.84 -2.00 -30.35
N LEU A 1033 -15.08 -1.89 -30.83
CA LEU A 1033 -16.23 -2.62 -30.31
C LEU A 1033 -16.72 -3.65 -31.33
N LYS A 1034 -16.94 -4.89 -30.87
CA LYS A 1034 -17.48 -5.98 -31.72
C LYS A 1034 -18.98 -5.77 -31.93
N ALA A 1035 -19.49 -5.97 -33.14
CA ALA A 1035 -20.93 -5.98 -33.39
C ALA A 1035 -21.58 -7.28 -32.88
N ALA A 1036 -22.76 -7.17 -32.28
CA ALA A 1036 -23.59 -8.33 -31.99
C ALA A 1036 -24.42 -8.71 -33.24
N THR A 1037 -24.28 -9.95 -33.72
CA THR A 1037 -24.82 -10.38 -35.03
C THR A 1037 -26.20 -11.05 -34.95
N GLU A 1038 -26.74 -11.35 -33.77
CA GLU A 1038 -28.03 -12.06 -33.65
C GLU A 1038 -29.22 -11.11 -33.40
N MET A 1039 -30.31 -11.33 -34.17
CA MET A 1039 -31.59 -10.63 -34.06
C MET A 1039 -32.28 -11.00 -32.74
N ILE A 1040 -31.90 -10.35 -31.65
CA ILE A 1040 -32.75 -10.22 -30.46
C ILE A 1040 -33.84 -9.21 -30.82
N ASP A 1041 -35.10 -9.53 -30.53
CA ASP A 1041 -36.27 -8.70 -30.85
C ASP A 1041 -36.31 -7.48 -29.89
N TRP A 1042 -35.44 -6.50 -30.14
CA TRP A 1042 -35.22 -5.31 -29.30
C TRP A 1042 -36.46 -4.40 -29.18
N ALA A 1043 -37.52 -4.67 -29.95
CA ALA A 1043 -38.77 -3.93 -29.93
C ALA A 1043 -39.57 -4.08 -28.61
N GLN A 1044 -39.44 -5.20 -27.89
CA GLN A 1044 -40.16 -5.42 -26.61
C GLN A 1044 -39.52 -4.71 -25.41
N VAL A 1045 -38.26 -4.29 -25.48
CA VAL A 1045 -37.54 -3.67 -24.35
C VAL A 1045 -37.94 -2.20 -24.16
N ASN A 1046 -38.54 -1.58 -25.18
CA ASN A 1046 -38.85 -0.14 -25.20
C ASN A 1046 -40.10 0.26 -24.39
N GLU A 1047 -40.95 -0.68 -23.97
CA GLU A 1047 -42.23 -0.37 -23.29
C GLU A 1047 -42.12 -0.13 -21.76
N ASN A 1048 -40.99 -0.45 -21.12
CA ASN A 1048 -40.85 -0.40 -19.66
C ASN A 1048 -40.35 0.94 -19.06
N PHE A 1049 -40.28 2.02 -19.86
CA PHE A 1049 -39.69 3.31 -19.43
C PHE A 1049 -40.70 4.39 -18.98
N ILE A 1050 -41.93 4.01 -18.63
CA ILE A 1050 -42.87 4.92 -17.94
C ILE A 1050 -42.79 4.62 -16.44
N GLN A 1051 -42.32 5.57 -15.63
CA GLN A 1051 -42.37 5.48 -14.17
C GLN A 1051 -43.83 5.37 -13.70
N ARG A 1052 -44.29 4.14 -13.48
CA ARG A 1052 -45.59 3.82 -12.87
C ARG A 1052 -45.33 3.27 -11.47
N LYS A 1053 -45.93 3.86 -10.43
CA LYS A 1053 -45.81 3.34 -9.06
C LYS A 1053 -46.69 2.09 -8.95
N THR A 1054 -46.05 0.92 -8.83
CA THR A 1054 -46.73 -0.34 -8.56
C THR A 1054 -47.34 -0.32 -7.15
N VAL A 1055 -48.66 -0.49 -7.07
CA VAL A 1055 -49.43 -0.44 -5.82
C VAL A 1055 -50.05 -1.79 -5.43
N GLY A 1056 -49.96 -2.79 -6.30
CA GLY A 1056 -50.45 -4.14 -6.06
C GLY A 1056 -50.29 -5.03 -7.29
N PHE A 1057 -50.77 -6.27 -7.23
CA PHE A 1057 -50.84 -7.19 -8.38
C PHE A 1057 -52.22 -7.83 -8.50
N ALA A 1058 -52.62 -8.20 -9.72
CA ALA A 1058 -53.87 -8.88 -9.98
C ALA A 1058 -53.71 -10.40 -9.89
N GLY A 1059 -54.60 -11.08 -9.16
CA GLY A 1059 -54.64 -12.54 -9.05
C GLY A 1059 -54.77 -13.06 -7.61
N GLU A 1060 -54.54 -14.37 -7.42
CA GLU A 1060 -54.50 -15.01 -6.09
C GLU A 1060 -53.26 -14.56 -5.28
N ASN A 1061 -53.41 -14.44 -3.95
CA ASN A 1061 -52.31 -14.10 -3.05
C ASN A 1061 -51.15 -15.09 -3.20
N LYS A 1062 -49.94 -14.57 -3.39
CA LYS A 1062 -48.70 -15.33 -3.52
C LYS A 1062 -47.87 -15.24 -2.25
N THR A 1063 -47.28 -16.37 -1.85
CA THR A 1063 -46.40 -16.45 -0.69
C THR A 1063 -44.94 -16.44 -1.12
N ILE A 1064 -44.17 -15.47 -0.62
CA ILE A 1064 -42.73 -15.33 -0.87
C ILE A 1064 -41.97 -15.62 0.42
N LEU A 1065 -41.00 -16.53 0.36
CA LEU A 1065 -40.08 -16.82 1.46
C LEU A 1065 -38.79 -16.01 1.30
N VAL A 1066 -38.49 -15.12 2.25
CA VAL A 1066 -37.27 -14.31 2.28
C VAL A 1066 -36.28 -14.92 3.28
N VAL A 1067 -35.09 -15.25 2.80
CA VAL A 1067 -34.03 -15.92 3.56
C VAL A 1067 -32.77 -15.04 3.55
N ASP A 1068 -32.44 -14.44 4.68
CA ASP A 1068 -31.24 -13.59 4.84
C ASP A 1068 -30.84 -13.64 6.32
N ASP A 1069 -29.56 -13.78 6.62
CA ASP A 1069 -29.07 -13.88 8.01
C ASP A 1069 -29.05 -12.52 8.71
N LYS A 1070 -28.91 -11.44 7.94
CA LYS A 1070 -28.93 -10.06 8.44
C LYS A 1070 -30.37 -9.56 8.50
N TRP A 1071 -30.83 -9.29 9.72
CA TRP A 1071 -32.18 -8.82 9.96
C TRP A 1071 -32.48 -7.50 9.22
N GLU A 1072 -31.51 -6.60 9.07
CA GLU A 1072 -31.68 -5.33 8.37
C GLU A 1072 -32.06 -5.53 6.90
N ASN A 1073 -31.38 -6.45 6.21
CA ASN A 1073 -31.67 -6.77 4.81
C ASN A 1073 -33.04 -7.44 4.67
N ARG A 1074 -33.31 -8.41 5.56
CA ARG A 1074 -34.56 -9.18 5.58
C ARG A 1074 -35.76 -8.27 5.81
N THR A 1075 -35.73 -7.43 6.84
CA THR A 1075 -36.82 -6.51 7.19
C THR A 1075 -37.12 -5.51 6.07
N VAL A 1076 -36.12 -5.04 5.33
CA VAL A 1076 -36.35 -4.15 4.18
C VAL A 1076 -37.14 -4.84 3.08
N LEU A 1077 -36.75 -6.07 2.71
CA LEU A 1077 -37.46 -6.84 1.69
C LEU A 1077 -38.88 -7.21 2.12
N VAL A 1078 -39.05 -7.62 3.38
CA VAL A 1078 -40.35 -7.99 3.96
C VAL A 1078 -41.30 -6.80 3.85
N LYS A 1079 -40.93 -5.64 4.42
CA LYS A 1079 -41.79 -4.45 4.41
C LYS A 1079 -42.15 -3.99 3.00
N LEU A 1080 -41.18 -3.97 2.08
CA LEU A 1080 -41.42 -3.53 0.71
C LEU A 1080 -42.37 -4.47 -0.04
N LEU A 1081 -42.27 -5.79 0.15
CA LEU A 1081 -43.13 -6.77 -0.51
C LEU A 1081 -44.51 -6.89 0.14
N GLU A 1082 -44.61 -6.73 1.46
CA GLU A 1082 -45.89 -6.69 2.20
C GLU A 1082 -46.74 -5.49 1.76
N GLU A 1083 -46.14 -4.32 1.54
CA GLU A 1083 -46.85 -3.12 1.04
C GLU A 1083 -47.51 -3.34 -0.33
N ILE A 1084 -47.02 -4.29 -1.14
CA ILE A 1084 -47.59 -4.64 -2.45
C ILE A 1084 -48.69 -5.71 -2.32
N GLY A 1085 -48.82 -6.36 -1.17
CA GLY A 1085 -49.84 -7.37 -0.88
C GLY A 1085 -49.39 -8.83 -1.01
N PHE A 1086 -48.08 -9.10 -1.02
CA PHE A 1086 -47.57 -10.47 -0.91
C PHE A 1086 -47.67 -10.99 0.53
N ASN A 1087 -47.91 -12.28 0.70
CA ASN A 1087 -47.74 -12.94 1.99
C ASN A 1087 -46.27 -13.32 2.16
N ILE A 1088 -45.61 -12.84 3.22
CA ILE A 1088 -44.16 -13.05 3.40
C ILE A 1088 -43.90 -14.05 4.52
N LEU A 1089 -43.02 -15.01 4.24
CA LEU A 1089 -42.41 -15.87 5.25
C LEU A 1089 -40.94 -15.49 5.39
N GLU A 1090 -40.41 -15.57 6.61
CA GLU A 1090 -39.04 -15.18 6.91
C GLU A 1090 -38.24 -16.36 7.45
N ALA A 1091 -36.98 -16.47 7.02
CA ALA A 1091 -36.00 -17.39 7.60
C ALA A 1091 -34.64 -16.70 7.74
N ALA A 1092 -33.90 -17.05 8.81
CA ALA A 1092 -32.57 -16.51 9.07
C ALA A 1092 -31.44 -17.38 8.50
N ASN A 1093 -31.74 -18.59 8.03
CA ASN A 1093 -30.77 -19.53 7.45
C ASN A 1093 -31.46 -20.55 6.54
N GLY A 1094 -30.66 -21.30 5.77
CA GLY A 1094 -31.19 -22.27 4.80
C GLY A 1094 -31.95 -23.45 5.41
N ARG A 1095 -31.67 -23.83 6.65
CA ARG A 1095 -32.35 -24.95 7.33
C ARG A 1095 -33.78 -24.59 7.70
N ASP A 1096 -33.97 -23.42 8.29
CA ASP A 1096 -35.30 -22.90 8.64
C ASP A 1096 -36.14 -22.66 7.39
N ALA A 1097 -35.50 -22.17 6.32
CA ALA A 1097 -36.15 -21.97 5.03
C ALA A 1097 -36.72 -23.27 4.45
N ILE A 1098 -35.97 -24.37 4.51
CA ILE A 1098 -36.45 -25.69 4.06
C ILE A 1098 -37.61 -26.17 4.94
N ALA A 1099 -37.51 -26.02 6.26
CA ALA A 1099 -38.58 -26.44 7.18
C ALA A 1099 -39.89 -25.68 6.90
N LEU A 1100 -39.82 -24.37 6.66
CA LEU A 1100 -40.97 -23.54 6.30
C LEU A 1100 -41.54 -23.91 4.92
N ALA A 1101 -40.68 -24.13 3.93
CA ALA A 1101 -41.10 -24.49 2.58
C ALA A 1101 -41.76 -25.89 2.50
N LEU A 1102 -41.41 -26.82 3.39
CA LEU A 1102 -42.08 -28.12 3.52
C LEU A 1102 -43.42 -28.03 4.27
N GLY A 1103 -43.54 -27.10 5.22
CA GLY A 1103 -44.73 -26.92 6.04
C GLY A 1103 -45.82 -26.06 5.42
N GLN A 1104 -45.48 -25.19 4.47
CA GLN A 1104 -46.40 -24.23 3.85
C GLN A 1104 -46.15 -24.10 2.33
N LYS A 1105 -47.20 -23.76 1.58
CA LYS A 1105 -47.08 -23.55 0.12
C LYS A 1105 -46.36 -22.23 -0.16
N VAL A 1106 -45.12 -22.32 -0.65
CA VAL A 1106 -44.28 -21.18 -1.07
C VAL A 1106 -44.27 -21.09 -2.60
N ASP A 1107 -44.54 -19.91 -3.15
CA ASP A 1107 -44.54 -19.68 -4.60
C ASP A 1107 -43.17 -19.22 -5.12
N LEU A 1108 -42.39 -18.50 -4.30
CA LEU A 1108 -41.05 -17.99 -4.64
C LEU A 1108 -40.18 -17.84 -3.41
N VAL A 1109 -38.88 -18.14 -3.53
CA VAL A 1109 -37.87 -17.93 -2.49
C VAL A 1109 -36.90 -16.85 -2.94
N ILE A 1110 -36.62 -15.88 -2.06
CA ILE A 1110 -35.55 -14.90 -2.21
C ILE A 1110 -34.50 -15.22 -1.14
N THR A 1111 -33.26 -15.55 -1.52
CA THR A 1111 -32.25 -16.03 -0.56
C THR A 1111 -30.91 -15.32 -0.68
N ASP A 1112 -30.21 -15.07 0.43
CA ASP A 1112 -28.76 -14.83 0.41
C ASP A 1112 -28.00 -16.15 0.16
N LEU A 1113 -26.75 -16.06 -0.28
CA LEU A 1113 -25.85 -17.20 -0.48
C LEU A 1113 -25.01 -17.50 0.76
N VAL A 1114 -24.58 -16.47 1.50
CA VAL A 1114 -23.68 -16.64 2.65
C VAL A 1114 -24.49 -16.47 3.93
N MET A 1115 -24.82 -17.58 4.58
CA MET A 1115 -25.64 -17.60 5.79
C MET A 1115 -25.13 -18.69 6.76
N PRO A 1116 -25.25 -18.50 8.09
CA PRO A 1116 -24.83 -19.47 9.09
C PRO A 1116 -25.74 -20.71 9.11
N VAL A 1117 -25.30 -21.79 9.75
CA VAL A 1117 -26.00 -23.10 9.87
C VAL A 1117 -26.13 -23.87 8.55
N MET A 1118 -26.70 -23.26 7.52
CA MET A 1118 -26.80 -23.79 6.17
C MET A 1118 -26.74 -22.63 5.18
N ASP A 1119 -25.74 -22.65 4.31
CA ASP A 1119 -25.56 -21.64 3.28
C ASP A 1119 -26.60 -21.78 2.15
N GLY A 1120 -26.73 -20.72 1.35
CA GLY A 1120 -27.73 -20.67 0.27
C GLY A 1120 -27.45 -21.68 -0.85
N PHE A 1121 -26.20 -22.05 -1.09
CA PHE A 1121 -25.86 -23.05 -2.11
C PHE A 1121 -26.35 -24.44 -1.71
N GLU A 1122 -26.07 -24.86 -0.48
CA GLU A 1122 -26.54 -26.14 0.06
C GLU A 1122 -28.06 -26.15 0.17
N MET A 1123 -28.68 -25.04 0.56
CA MET A 1123 -30.13 -24.89 0.57
C MET A 1123 -30.72 -25.13 -0.84
N ILE A 1124 -30.20 -24.46 -1.88
CA ILE A 1124 -30.67 -24.62 -3.27
C ILE A 1124 -30.53 -26.08 -3.71
N ARG A 1125 -29.39 -26.73 -3.42
CA ARG A 1125 -29.20 -28.17 -3.73
C ARG A 1125 -30.25 -29.04 -3.08
N GLN A 1126 -30.61 -28.76 -1.82
CA GLN A 1126 -31.64 -29.53 -1.11
C GLN A 1126 -33.06 -29.26 -1.65
N PHE A 1127 -33.37 -28.01 -2.00
CA PHE A 1127 -34.62 -27.69 -2.70
C PHE A 1127 -34.74 -28.48 -4.00
N ARG A 1128 -33.68 -28.53 -4.82
CA ARG A 1128 -33.67 -29.28 -6.08
C ARG A 1128 -33.68 -30.80 -5.93
N ARG A 1129 -33.22 -31.34 -4.80
CA ARG A 1129 -33.28 -32.79 -4.49
C ARG A 1129 -34.60 -33.23 -3.89
N SER A 1130 -35.39 -32.32 -3.34
CA SER A 1130 -36.69 -32.64 -2.74
C SER A 1130 -37.80 -32.70 -3.79
N PRO A 1131 -38.55 -33.82 -3.92
CA PRO A 1131 -39.63 -33.95 -4.90
C PRO A 1131 -40.71 -32.86 -4.78
N ASP A 1132 -40.95 -32.39 -3.56
CA ASP A 1132 -41.99 -31.40 -3.24
C ASP A 1132 -41.53 -29.94 -3.44
N LEU A 1133 -40.22 -29.68 -3.45
CA LEU A 1133 -39.64 -28.32 -3.52
C LEU A 1133 -38.87 -28.03 -4.82
N GLN A 1134 -38.56 -29.06 -5.61
CA GLN A 1134 -37.70 -28.96 -6.79
C GLN A 1134 -38.14 -27.89 -7.81
N ASN A 1135 -39.44 -27.61 -7.90
CA ASN A 1135 -40.02 -26.68 -8.87
C ASN A 1135 -40.21 -25.25 -8.33
N ILE A 1136 -39.89 -24.99 -7.05
CA ILE A 1136 -40.03 -23.65 -6.48
C ILE A 1136 -39.03 -22.70 -7.12
N VAL A 1137 -39.50 -21.51 -7.50
CA VAL A 1137 -38.66 -20.45 -8.06
C VAL A 1137 -37.75 -19.89 -6.96
N ILE A 1138 -36.44 -19.87 -7.20
CA ILE A 1138 -35.45 -19.31 -6.28
C ILE A 1138 -34.73 -18.14 -6.95
N ILE A 1139 -34.88 -16.94 -6.41
CA ILE A 1139 -34.11 -15.76 -6.76
C ILE A 1139 -33.00 -15.57 -5.73
N VAL A 1140 -31.76 -15.58 -6.20
CA VAL A 1140 -30.58 -15.47 -5.35
C VAL A 1140 -30.18 -14.01 -5.21
N THR A 1141 -29.81 -13.59 -3.99
CA THR A 1141 -29.29 -12.27 -3.68
C THR A 1141 -27.86 -12.35 -3.19
N SER A 1142 -26.97 -11.45 -3.63
CA SER A 1142 -25.58 -11.43 -3.13
C SER A 1142 -24.97 -10.03 -3.12
N ALA A 1143 -24.13 -9.73 -2.13
CA ALA A 1143 -23.36 -8.49 -2.01
C ALA A 1143 -22.14 -8.43 -2.96
N SER A 1144 -21.75 -9.56 -3.53
CA SER A 1144 -20.66 -9.73 -4.48
C SER A 1144 -21.19 -9.54 -5.90
N ALA A 1145 -20.86 -8.42 -6.54
CA ALA A 1145 -21.17 -8.16 -7.96
C ALA A 1145 -20.24 -8.92 -8.92
N PHE A 1146 -19.62 -10.02 -8.49
CA PHE A 1146 -18.79 -10.85 -9.35
C PHE A 1146 -19.68 -11.88 -10.07
N SER A 1147 -19.55 -11.94 -11.40
CA SER A 1147 -20.21 -12.91 -12.30
C SER A 1147 -20.02 -14.37 -11.89
N LYS A 1148 -18.96 -14.68 -11.13
CA LYS A 1148 -18.67 -16.04 -10.64
C LYS A 1148 -19.74 -16.56 -9.69
N ASN A 1149 -20.25 -15.72 -8.77
CA ASN A 1149 -21.32 -16.12 -7.85
C ASN A 1149 -22.67 -16.24 -8.56
N GLU A 1150 -22.91 -15.44 -9.60
CA GLU A 1150 -24.12 -15.52 -10.43
C GLU A 1150 -24.14 -16.83 -11.22
N ALA A 1151 -23.09 -17.12 -11.99
CA ALA A 1151 -22.96 -18.37 -12.75
C ALA A 1151 -23.06 -19.61 -11.85
N GLU A 1152 -22.33 -19.64 -10.73
CA GLU A 1152 -22.36 -20.76 -9.78
C GLU A 1152 -23.74 -20.93 -9.13
N SER A 1153 -24.45 -19.83 -8.83
CA SER A 1153 -25.78 -19.89 -8.24
C SER A 1153 -26.84 -20.43 -9.21
N LEU A 1154 -26.73 -20.09 -10.49
CA LEU A 1154 -27.62 -20.60 -11.55
C LEU A 1154 -27.31 -22.07 -11.85
N GLU A 1155 -26.04 -22.46 -11.93
CA GLU A 1155 -25.61 -23.86 -12.09
C GLU A 1155 -26.07 -24.76 -10.94
N THR A 1156 -26.05 -24.24 -9.70
CA THR A 1156 -26.51 -24.95 -8.51
C THR A 1156 -28.03 -25.18 -8.51
N GLY A 1157 -28.76 -24.44 -9.36
CA GLY A 1157 -30.19 -24.58 -9.57
C GLY A 1157 -31.00 -23.33 -9.23
N GLY A 1158 -30.40 -22.17 -8.97
CA GLY A 1158 -31.12 -20.90 -8.86
C GLY A 1158 -31.81 -20.52 -10.17
N ASN A 1159 -32.95 -19.84 -10.10
CA ASN A 1159 -33.73 -19.44 -11.29
C ASN A 1159 -33.39 -18.03 -11.77
N ASP A 1160 -32.92 -17.17 -10.89
CA ASP A 1160 -32.51 -15.81 -11.21
C ASP A 1160 -31.57 -15.25 -10.14
N PHE A 1161 -30.92 -14.12 -10.45
CA PHE A 1161 -29.95 -13.46 -9.58
C PHE A 1161 -30.24 -11.96 -9.43
N LEU A 1162 -29.98 -11.44 -8.23
CA LEU A 1162 -30.08 -10.03 -7.85
C LEU A 1162 -28.83 -9.60 -7.07
N SER A 1163 -28.16 -8.56 -7.55
CA SER A 1163 -27.05 -7.95 -6.82
C SER A 1163 -27.57 -7.02 -5.72
N LYS A 1164 -26.90 -7.00 -4.56
CA LYS A 1164 -27.13 -6.03 -3.49
C LYS A 1164 -26.27 -4.77 -3.74
N PRO A 1165 -26.79 -3.54 -3.56
CA PRO A 1165 -28.09 -3.19 -2.99
C PRO A 1165 -29.25 -3.52 -3.91
N ILE A 1166 -30.32 -4.10 -3.34
CA ILE A 1166 -31.46 -4.59 -4.10
C ILE A 1166 -32.24 -3.39 -4.67
N CYS A 1167 -32.29 -3.30 -5.99
CA CYS A 1167 -33.18 -2.38 -6.69
C CYS A 1167 -34.59 -2.98 -6.69
N PHE A 1168 -35.52 -2.30 -6.02
CA PHE A 1168 -36.86 -2.85 -5.83
C PHE A 1168 -37.63 -3.02 -7.15
N ASP A 1169 -37.52 -2.08 -8.09
CA ASP A 1169 -38.18 -2.21 -9.40
C ASP A 1169 -37.65 -3.40 -10.20
N THR A 1170 -36.34 -3.67 -10.11
CA THR A 1170 -35.72 -4.85 -10.72
C THR A 1170 -36.18 -6.15 -10.06
N LEU A 1171 -36.33 -6.16 -8.73
CA LEU A 1171 -36.90 -7.29 -8.00
C LEU A 1171 -38.34 -7.57 -8.46
N LEU A 1172 -39.18 -6.54 -8.58
CA LEU A 1172 -40.56 -6.68 -9.07
C LEU A 1172 -40.60 -7.19 -10.51
N ALA A 1173 -39.75 -6.69 -11.40
CA ALA A 1173 -39.67 -7.20 -12.77
C ALA A 1173 -39.35 -8.71 -12.82
N LYS A 1174 -38.42 -9.18 -11.97
CA LYS A 1174 -38.08 -10.61 -11.87
C LYS A 1174 -39.21 -11.43 -11.24
N ILE A 1175 -39.85 -10.94 -10.18
CA ILE A 1175 -41.01 -11.61 -9.57
C ILE A 1175 -42.14 -11.74 -10.61
N ALA A 1176 -42.43 -10.69 -11.39
CA ALA A 1176 -43.44 -10.73 -12.44
C ALA A 1176 -43.11 -11.72 -13.55
N LYS A 1177 -41.84 -11.77 -13.99
CA LYS A 1177 -41.35 -12.75 -14.97
C LYS A 1177 -41.59 -14.19 -14.53
N HIS A 1178 -41.26 -14.51 -13.28
CA HIS A 1178 -41.29 -15.90 -12.80
C HIS A 1178 -42.66 -16.33 -12.25
N LEU A 1179 -43.40 -15.45 -11.58
CA LEU A 1179 -44.75 -15.73 -11.07
C LEU A 1179 -45.86 -15.45 -12.07
N LYS A 1180 -45.55 -14.84 -13.23
CA LYS A 1180 -46.50 -14.49 -14.31
C LYS A 1180 -47.67 -13.64 -13.82
N ILE A 1181 -47.38 -12.67 -12.97
CA ILE A 1181 -48.37 -11.75 -12.38
C ILE A 1181 -48.45 -10.43 -13.16
N GLN A 1182 -49.63 -9.81 -13.19
CA GLN A 1182 -49.85 -8.48 -13.77
C GLN A 1182 -49.89 -7.41 -12.67
N TRP A 1183 -49.07 -6.37 -12.79
CA TRP A 1183 -49.01 -5.27 -11.82
C TRP A 1183 -50.19 -4.30 -11.97
N ILE A 1184 -50.67 -3.80 -10.82
CA ILE A 1184 -51.63 -2.69 -10.72
C ILE A 1184 -50.82 -1.42 -10.45
N TYR A 1185 -51.05 -0.40 -11.26
CA TYR A 1185 -50.33 0.86 -11.22
C TYR A 1185 -51.22 2.02 -10.78
N GLU A 1186 -50.67 2.96 -10.03
CA GLU A 1186 -51.28 4.27 -9.76
C GLU A 1186 -50.74 5.29 -10.78
N GLU A 1187 -51.61 6.01 -11.49
CA GLU A 1187 -51.20 7.05 -12.43
C GLU A 1187 -50.63 8.26 -11.65
N ILE A 1188 -49.34 8.50 -11.78
CA ILE A 1188 -48.72 9.76 -11.43
C ILE A 1188 -48.77 10.62 -12.71
N CYS A 1189 -49.64 11.63 -12.76
CA CYS A 1189 -49.58 12.65 -13.80
C CYS A 1189 -48.30 13.49 -13.64
N ALA A 1190 -47.21 13.01 -14.23
CA ALA A 1190 -46.14 13.86 -14.72
C ALA A 1190 -46.13 13.70 -16.24
N SER A 1191 -46.77 14.63 -16.94
CA SER A 1191 -46.64 14.72 -18.40
C SER A 1191 -45.16 14.82 -18.74
N PRO A 1192 -44.62 13.97 -19.64
CA PRO A 1192 -43.32 14.24 -20.25
C PRO A 1192 -43.42 15.57 -21.01
N PRO A 1193 -42.39 16.44 -21.01
CA PRO A 1193 -42.37 17.54 -21.95
C PRO A 1193 -42.21 16.95 -23.36
N SER A 1194 -43.34 16.74 -24.05
CA SER A 1194 -43.36 16.55 -25.49
C SER A 1194 -43.06 17.91 -26.14
N MET A 1195 -41.77 18.23 -26.32
CA MET A 1195 -41.33 19.33 -27.17
C MET A 1195 -40.12 18.90 -28.00
N TYR A 1196 -40.32 17.94 -28.90
CA TYR A 1196 -39.49 17.78 -30.10
C TYR A 1196 -40.36 17.33 -31.27
N ALA A 1197 -41.27 18.20 -31.68
CA ALA A 1197 -41.74 18.24 -33.05
C ALA A 1197 -42.05 19.70 -33.38
N GLU A 1198 -41.26 20.25 -34.30
CA GLU A 1198 -41.54 21.42 -35.13
C GLU A 1198 -41.94 22.72 -34.41
N GLU A 1199 -40.99 23.67 -34.32
CA GLU A 1199 -41.26 25.03 -34.77
C GLU A 1199 -39.97 25.85 -34.93
N ASN A 1200 -39.42 25.75 -36.14
CA ASN A 1200 -38.66 26.84 -36.73
C ASN A 1200 -39.69 27.89 -37.16
N THR A 1201 -40.00 28.89 -36.31
CA THR A 1201 -40.43 30.21 -36.79
C THR A 1201 -40.37 31.25 -35.68
N LYS A 1202 -39.75 32.38 -36.02
CA LYS A 1202 -39.71 33.65 -35.30
C LYS A 1202 -41.07 33.99 -34.65
N VAL A 1203 -41.06 34.56 -33.44
CA VAL A 1203 -41.64 35.89 -33.09
C VAL A 1203 -41.37 36.20 -31.60
N SER A 1204 -41.02 37.45 -31.33
CA SER A 1204 -40.87 38.07 -30.01
C SER A 1204 -42.16 38.08 -29.21
N HIS A 1205 -42.11 37.77 -27.90
CA HIS A 1205 -43.06 38.32 -26.94
C HIS A 1205 -42.38 38.62 -25.60
N HIS A 1206 -41.96 39.88 -25.42
CA HIS A 1206 -42.06 40.51 -24.11
C HIS A 1206 -43.56 40.66 -23.81
N THR A 1207 -44.10 39.84 -22.92
CA THR A 1207 -45.39 40.13 -22.31
C THR A 1207 -45.14 41.20 -21.25
N ALA A 1208 -45.64 42.41 -21.47
CA ALA A 1208 -45.50 43.52 -20.54
C ALA A 1208 -46.18 43.17 -19.21
N MET A 1209 -45.42 42.98 -18.13
CA MET A 1209 -45.97 42.90 -16.79
C MET A 1209 -46.52 44.28 -16.40
N LEU A 1210 -47.75 44.32 -15.88
CA LEU A 1210 -48.32 45.54 -15.32
C LEU A 1210 -47.61 45.86 -13.99
N ALA A 1211 -47.04 47.06 -13.91
CA ALA A 1211 -46.32 47.53 -12.74
C ALA A 1211 -47.32 47.93 -11.63
N PRO A 1212 -47.06 47.60 -10.35
CA PRO A 1212 -47.84 48.14 -9.23
C PRO A 1212 -47.84 49.68 -9.23
N PRO A 1213 -48.82 50.32 -8.54
CA PRO A 1213 -48.83 51.77 -8.35
C PRO A 1213 -47.49 52.28 -7.80
N GLN A 1214 -47.08 53.48 -8.20
CA GLN A 1214 -45.74 54.02 -7.90
C GLN A 1214 -45.43 54.12 -6.39
N GLU A 1215 -46.46 54.30 -5.57
CA GLU A 1215 -46.37 54.24 -4.09
C GLU A 1215 -45.92 52.85 -3.58
N GLU A 1216 -46.42 51.76 -4.18
CA GLU A 1216 -46.01 50.39 -3.84
C GLU A 1216 -44.59 50.08 -4.33
N ILE A 1217 -44.20 50.61 -5.48
CA ILE A 1217 -42.84 50.43 -6.01
C ILE A 1217 -41.79 51.15 -5.15
N GLU A 1218 -42.06 52.37 -4.68
CA GLU A 1218 -41.17 53.08 -3.75
C GLU A 1218 -41.09 52.38 -2.38
N SER A 1219 -42.23 51.88 -1.87
CA SER A 1219 -42.26 51.07 -0.64
C SER A 1219 -41.44 49.78 -0.77
N LEU A 1220 -41.59 49.05 -1.88
CA LEU A 1220 -40.79 47.86 -2.17
C LEU A 1220 -39.31 48.21 -2.35
N TRP A 1221 -38.98 49.36 -2.94
CA TRP A 1221 -37.61 49.83 -3.08
C TRP A 1221 -36.94 50.08 -1.72
N GLU A 1222 -37.64 50.71 -0.77
CA GLU A 1222 -37.14 50.90 0.59
C GLU A 1222 -36.90 49.56 1.30
N LEU A 1223 -37.83 48.61 1.19
CA LEU A 1223 -37.72 47.28 1.78
C LEU A 1223 -36.52 46.49 1.21
N VAL A 1224 -36.28 46.61 -0.11
CA VAL A 1224 -35.11 46.01 -0.77
C VAL A 1224 -33.81 46.65 -0.31
N MET A 1225 -33.78 47.97 -0.13
CA MET A 1225 -32.61 48.67 0.38
C MET A 1225 -32.32 48.37 1.85
N GLN A 1226 -33.34 48.03 2.64
CA GLN A 1226 -33.21 47.54 4.02
C GLN A 1226 -32.82 46.05 4.10
N GLY A 1227 -32.95 45.28 3.01
CA GLY A 1227 -32.52 43.89 2.91
C GLY A 1227 -33.42 42.87 3.61
N ASN A 1228 -34.66 43.24 3.96
CA ASN A 1228 -35.57 42.36 4.70
C ASN A 1228 -36.47 41.54 3.76
N ILE A 1229 -35.96 40.36 3.34
CA ILE A 1229 -36.63 39.46 2.38
C ILE A 1229 -37.98 38.95 2.86
N ASN A 1230 -38.15 38.71 4.17
CA ASN A 1230 -39.40 38.18 4.70
C ASN A 1230 -40.56 39.16 4.49
N ILE A 1231 -40.32 40.45 4.74
CA ILE A 1231 -41.33 41.50 4.54
C ILE A 1231 -41.60 41.74 3.04
N ILE A 1232 -40.60 41.61 2.18
CA ILE A 1232 -40.78 41.70 0.72
C ILE A 1232 -41.69 40.56 0.23
N ASN A 1233 -41.53 39.35 0.76
CA ASN A 1233 -42.37 38.20 0.39
C ASN A 1233 -43.81 38.35 0.90
N GLU A 1234 -44.00 38.86 2.12
CA GLU A 1234 -45.34 39.19 2.64
C GLU A 1234 -46.01 40.29 1.81
N ARG A 1235 -45.26 41.32 1.39
CA ARG A 1235 -45.82 42.38 0.54
C ARG A 1235 -46.14 41.89 -0.86
N ALA A 1236 -45.34 40.98 -1.42
CA ALA A 1236 -45.62 40.36 -2.70
C ALA A 1236 -46.91 39.50 -2.65
N ASN A 1237 -47.12 38.73 -1.57
CA ASN A 1237 -48.39 38.02 -1.35
C ASN A 1237 -49.60 38.96 -1.25
N GLN A 1238 -49.45 40.14 -0.64
CA GLN A 1238 -50.52 41.13 -0.58
C GLN A 1238 -50.84 41.74 -1.95
N LEU A 1239 -49.83 42.01 -2.79
CA LEU A 1239 -50.03 42.48 -4.16
C LEU A 1239 -50.75 41.44 -5.04
N GLU A 1240 -50.46 40.15 -4.83
CA GLU A 1240 -51.16 39.04 -5.51
C GLU A 1240 -52.65 38.98 -5.14
N GLN A 1241 -53.01 39.36 -3.91
CA GLN A 1241 -54.40 39.32 -3.42
C GLN A 1241 -55.18 40.61 -3.72
N GLN A 1242 -54.50 41.74 -3.93
CA GLN A 1242 -55.12 43.04 -4.16
C GLN A 1242 -55.64 43.22 -5.59
N ASP A 1243 -54.90 42.72 -6.59
CA ASP A 1243 -55.28 42.84 -7.99
C ASP A 1243 -54.79 41.64 -8.81
N LEU A 1244 -55.70 41.02 -9.56
CA LEU A 1244 -55.42 39.87 -10.41
C LEU A 1244 -54.44 40.21 -11.54
N ASP A 1245 -54.39 41.48 -11.97
CA ASP A 1245 -53.47 41.94 -13.02
C ASP A 1245 -52.03 42.13 -12.51
N LEU A 1246 -51.82 42.19 -11.19
CA LEU A 1246 -50.49 42.32 -10.55
C LEU A 1246 -49.88 40.95 -10.17
N VAL A 1247 -50.62 39.86 -10.29
CA VAL A 1247 -50.19 38.49 -9.99
C VAL A 1247 -48.87 38.10 -10.70
N PRO A 1248 -48.64 38.44 -11.99
CA PRO A 1248 -47.37 38.09 -12.65
C PRO A 1248 -46.16 38.79 -12.02
N PHE A 1249 -46.31 40.05 -11.61
CA PHE A 1249 -45.25 40.80 -10.93
C PHE A 1249 -45.02 40.26 -9.51
N ALA A 1250 -46.09 40.00 -8.76
CA ALA A 1250 -46.04 39.46 -7.42
C ALA A 1250 -45.37 38.07 -7.37
N LYS A 1251 -45.71 37.17 -8.28
CA LYS A 1251 -45.10 35.83 -8.36
C LYS A 1251 -43.62 35.88 -8.73
N GLU A 1252 -43.22 36.77 -9.64
CA GLU A 1252 -41.81 36.92 -9.97
C GLU A 1252 -41.01 37.52 -8.79
N LEU A 1253 -41.60 38.47 -8.07
CA LEU A 1253 -41.02 39.03 -6.85
C LEU A 1253 -40.88 37.97 -5.74
N GLN A 1254 -41.90 37.11 -5.54
CA GLN A 1254 -41.87 36.00 -4.60
C GLN A 1254 -40.83 34.94 -4.97
N ARG A 1255 -40.74 34.58 -6.26
CA ARG A 1255 -39.74 33.63 -6.76
C ARG A 1255 -38.34 34.12 -6.47
N LEU A 1256 -38.04 35.38 -6.80
CA LEU A 1256 -36.73 35.99 -6.54
C LEU A 1256 -36.43 36.14 -5.05
N ALA A 1257 -37.45 36.43 -4.22
CA ALA A 1257 -37.32 36.51 -2.76
C ALA A 1257 -37.07 35.14 -2.11
N GLY A 1258 -37.78 34.09 -2.55
CA GLY A 1258 -37.56 32.71 -2.11
C GLY A 1258 -36.18 32.16 -2.47
N GLU A 1259 -35.62 32.61 -3.60
CA GLU A 1259 -34.26 32.29 -4.04
C GLU A 1259 -33.19 33.21 -3.41
N PHE A 1260 -33.55 34.13 -2.50
CA PHE A 1260 -32.66 35.10 -1.86
C PHE A 1260 -31.88 36.01 -2.83
N GLN A 1261 -32.40 36.26 -4.04
CA GLN A 1261 -31.72 37.01 -5.09
C GLN A 1261 -31.92 38.53 -4.99
N ILE A 1262 -31.49 39.14 -3.87
CA ILE A 1262 -31.69 40.58 -3.57
C ILE A 1262 -31.22 41.51 -4.71
N LYS A 1263 -30.11 41.19 -5.39
CA LYS A 1263 -29.62 41.99 -6.53
C LYS A 1263 -30.61 42.02 -7.69
N LYS A 1264 -31.19 40.87 -8.06
CA LYS A 1264 -32.17 40.80 -9.15
C LYS A 1264 -33.51 41.41 -8.75
N ILE A 1265 -33.92 41.25 -7.49
CA ILE A 1265 -35.09 41.96 -6.93
C ILE A 1265 -34.89 43.47 -7.05
N LYS A 1266 -33.71 43.96 -6.71
CA LYS A 1266 -33.34 45.37 -6.82
C LYS A 1266 -33.35 45.84 -8.27
N GLU A 1267 -32.82 45.06 -9.21
CA GLU A 1267 -32.85 45.39 -10.64
C GLU A 1267 -34.27 45.42 -11.20
N LEU A 1268 -35.11 44.45 -10.81
CA LEU A 1268 -36.53 44.38 -11.20
C LEU A 1268 -37.32 45.59 -10.71
N ILE A 1269 -37.22 45.92 -9.41
CA ILE A 1269 -37.95 47.06 -8.83
C ILE A 1269 -37.40 48.39 -9.38
N LYS A 1270 -36.08 48.52 -9.55
CA LYS A 1270 -35.46 49.70 -10.16
C LYS A 1270 -35.94 49.94 -11.59
N PHE A 1271 -36.08 48.88 -12.38
CA PHE A 1271 -36.55 48.97 -13.76
C PHE A 1271 -37.96 49.57 -13.86
N TYR A 1272 -38.88 49.20 -12.97
CA TYR A 1272 -40.24 49.76 -12.95
C TYR A 1272 -40.34 51.11 -12.21
N ARG A 1273 -39.42 51.37 -11.29
CA ARG A 1273 -39.26 52.68 -10.64
C ARG A 1273 -38.79 53.76 -11.62
N ASP A 1274 -37.81 53.45 -12.47
CA ASP A 1274 -37.21 54.41 -13.39
C ASP A 1274 -38.07 54.64 -14.66
N ASN A 1275 -39.02 53.74 -14.95
CA ASN A 1275 -39.88 53.78 -16.15
C ASN A 1275 -41.36 54.10 -15.87
N SER A 1276 -41.72 54.56 -14.66
CA SER A 1276 -43.09 55.00 -14.32
C SER A 1276 -43.21 56.53 -14.42
N SER A 1277 -43.81 57.01 -15.52
CA SER A 1277 -44.25 58.40 -15.73
C SER A 1277 -45.66 58.44 -16.29
#